data_AF-A0A9D2ATL5-F1
#
_entry.id   AF-A0A9D2ATL5-F1
#
_cell.length_a   1.000
_cell.length_b   1.000
_cell.length_c   1.000
_cell.angle_alpha   90.00
_cell.angle_beta   90.00
_cell.angle_gamma   90.00
#
_symmetry.space_group_name_H-M   'P 1'
#
loop_
_entity.id
_entity.type
_entity.pdbx_description
1 polymer ?
#
loop_
_entity_poly.entity_id
_entity_poly.type
_entity_poly.pdbx_seq_one_letter_code
_entity_poly.pdbx_strand_id
1 'polypeptide(L)'
;MGKVWKKLLAAAMVTTQISVMAAPVAFAEEAPAAPEAWGPTPNEGQMKYYKDELAGFVHFGVNQYTGAEWGNGQEDPDIFQPENLDTDQWIEAFQAAGIKRAILTSKHHDGFALFPTKWSPNKHSVESSSWRDGKGDVVQEFVNSCKKYGMDLGFYLSPWDQGNPWYDRNNEDGVDYNDVYIGQMEELMNYADEAGIKIVEFWLDGACGAPSVRPKYDIARWWARMREYDPNITFQQNYGAPLRWVGNEAGYANSDSSWQTLDYDYVWNLYDQQGQEDAGYLFTGEPYIKGQETQRGNDMEHMVWSIPEVDVSITSGWFGNGGTNAPKSPETLAEMYFNSVGLGSPFLLNVPPNRDGKFDERYVETLKEFGEIIDNTFDDNVAEGASAVATAVRGNHPDYDASNTTDGDYDTYWTMDDGQTTGSVTVDLDKPTLIDVVEIQEYIPLGQRISKFTAEVNVGTKENPNWQVYGSAGTIGYKRLIKGAPVTASQIRVTVDAAYAVPLINNIAAYKADDRIAVEPRLAPGKIEAEEFDSKSGGLIAEEKLPGVGNIGAIGNGNYTVYKGVDFKQIPTGVNLTYAGEGSPEITVRVDSVDGPVIAKVTVEPTGSYTSYTTIPMELEPNLDIDLGLHDVYLCLNAGLNVDSFEFLGENVVQFANATQTAYEGENAQVVLQRSGESPDTEVTVDIETSPGTAVHGRHYIDKTETITFAAGEVEKTIEIQTVENEETTGPLDFTVEVRNPSANAAIGQRSVTTVVIQDNDQPGDASALQDLVDEAKGKVEADYMPEDWTKFQEVLAQAEALLENAEASQKELDDMTALLQESIDGLRPFQYTEENPFVLSATEAVDVEAEYMIPQGGARVNSRSGDSNGKEVEEMGMARSGVEGYVDFYFDAPAAGTYNFHMRYFTGANNTLMWMLNDDESTKQQKALKYTGGGAGVFEEDDLTIVVPKAGVNKIKFYNDKETTCNLDKFTITAQDIETEKPSKNTLEFFLNKAKEHQANGDVDNCVESIKNLFAEAIAEGEAVMADENATYDEVMDATVKLMKAIQALDMKAADKTDLEMAAELAQGIDLTKYVEAGQAEFQQALAAAQEVLVDGDAMQADADTAWNALVDAISNLRLKADKSTLEDLLNSVADLDLSQYTEESAAVFRTALSQAQAVMADETLIEDDQKTVDDAVQALSDAKDQLQLKDTADGDGNENTGDGDSQTPDNGGNSGNNGNSGNSNAGNSNTKADAPKTGDTTMPFAMLALAGLAAGTGVVTFRKKHNR
;
A
#
# COMPACT_ATOMS: atom_id res chain seq x y z
N MET A 1 -33.42 -13.98 44.84
CA MET A 1 -33.87 -13.95 46.26
C MET A 1 -32.65 -14.13 47.15
N GLY A 2 -32.44 -13.21 48.10
CA GLY A 2 -31.61 -13.43 49.28
C GLY A 2 -30.24 -12.72 49.32
N LYS A 3 -30.23 -11.43 49.68
CA LYS A 3 -29.71 -10.93 50.97
C LYS A 3 -29.66 -9.39 50.95
N VAL A 4 -30.50 -8.79 51.80
CA VAL A 4 -30.47 -7.37 52.17
C VAL A 4 -30.45 -7.32 53.71
N TRP A 5 -29.77 -6.30 54.25
CA TRP A 5 -29.78 -5.78 55.64
C TRP A 5 -28.77 -6.36 56.65
N LYS A 6 -27.78 -5.53 57.05
CA LYS A 6 -27.79 -4.76 58.32
C LYS A 6 -26.52 -3.91 58.53
N LYS A 7 -26.61 -2.60 58.25
CA LYS A 7 -25.97 -1.53 59.04
C LYS A 7 -26.88 -1.25 60.25
N LEU A 8 -26.34 -1.14 61.47
CA LEU A 8 -26.72 -0.16 62.52
C LEU A 8 -26.10 -0.47 63.91
N LEU A 9 -25.50 0.58 64.49
CA LEU A 9 -25.39 0.95 65.91
C LEU A 9 -24.52 0.11 66.87
N ALA A 10 -23.45 0.72 67.38
CA ALA A 10 -23.32 1.02 68.82
C ALA A 10 -22.18 2.01 69.10
N ALA A 11 -22.53 3.13 69.74
CA ALA A 11 -21.62 4.03 70.43
C ALA A 11 -21.69 3.78 71.95
N ALA A 12 -20.59 4.12 72.64
CA ALA A 12 -20.46 4.60 74.03
C ALA A 12 -19.82 3.68 75.11
N MET A 13 -18.70 4.22 75.61
CA MET A 13 -18.17 4.26 76.98
C MET A 13 -17.40 3.06 77.56
N VAL A 14 -16.07 3.23 77.71
CA VAL A 14 -15.39 3.10 79.02
C VAL A 14 -14.33 4.19 79.17
N THR A 15 -14.41 4.88 80.30
CA THR A 15 -13.61 6.01 80.78
C THR A 15 -12.21 5.64 81.29
N THR A 16 -11.23 6.46 80.88
CA THR A 16 -10.12 7.05 81.65
C THR A 16 -9.36 6.21 82.69
N GLN A 17 -8.09 5.92 82.40
CA GLN A 17 -6.99 6.07 83.37
C GLN A 17 -5.79 6.73 82.69
N ILE A 18 -5.50 7.96 83.14
CA ILE A 18 -4.30 8.73 82.81
C ILE A 18 -3.15 8.18 83.65
N SER A 19 -2.09 7.74 82.99
CA SER A 19 -0.73 7.77 83.53
C SER A 19 0.12 8.58 82.56
N VAL A 20 0.55 9.74 83.03
CA VAL A 20 1.45 10.65 82.33
C VAL A 20 2.83 10.00 82.24
N MET A 21 3.21 9.52 81.06
CA MET A 21 4.60 9.54 80.62
C MET A 21 4.74 10.73 79.68
N ALA A 22 5.68 11.63 79.97
CA ALA A 22 6.02 12.75 79.10
C ALA A 22 6.61 12.19 77.81
N ALA A 23 5.81 12.17 76.74
CA ALA A 23 6.29 12.06 75.38
C ALA A 23 6.90 13.41 74.96
N PRO A 24 8.00 13.43 74.19
CA PRO A 24 8.53 14.66 73.65
C PRO A 24 7.47 15.29 72.76
N VAL A 25 7.29 16.62 72.89
CA VAL A 25 6.55 17.41 71.92
C VAL A 25 7.34 17.31 70.62
N ALA A 26 6.93 16.39 69.74
CA ALA A 26 7.31 16.45 68.34
C ALA A 26 6.60 17.69 67.78
N PHE A 27 7.38 18.66 67.34
CA PHE A 27 6.86 19.71 66.47
C PHE A 27 6.24 18.99 65.26
N ALA A 28 4.97 19.29 64.95
CA ALA A 28 4.43 18.93 63.65
C ALA A 28 5.30 19.65 62.62
N GLU A 29 6.04 18.89 61.84
CA GLU A 29 6.79 19.40 60.69
C GLU A 29 5.73 19.94 59.72
N GLU A 30 5.86 21.21 59.32
CA GLU A 30 4.94 21.85 58.39
C GLU A 30 5.08 21.14 57.03
N ALA A 31 3.96 20.73 56.41
CA ALA A 31 4.00 19.99 55.15
C ALA A 31 4.82 20.77 54.11
N PRO A 32 5.73 20.10 53.37
CA PRO A 32 6.50 20.78 52.33
C PRO A 32 5.53 21.34 51.28
N ALA A 33 5.84 22.52 50.75
CA ALA A 33 5.00 23.12 49.71
C ALA A 33 4.95 22.22 48.47
N ALA A 34 3.76 22.16 47.83
CA ALA A 34 3.58 21.45 46.56
C ALA A 34 4.55 21.99 45.49
N PRO A 35 4.99 21.13 44.54
CA PRO A 35 5.74 21.60 43.39
C PRO A 35 4.99 22.71 42.64
N GLU A 36 5.73 23.72 42.16
CA GLU A 36 5.14 24.72 41.25
C GLU A 36 4.74 24.07 39.93
N ALA A 37 3.74 24.64 39.25
CA ALA A 37 3.34 24.20 37.91
C ALA A 37 4.51 24.36 36.93
N TRP A 38 4.67 23.40 36.02
CA TRP A 38 5.66 23.46 34.95
C TRP A 38 4.96 23.65 33.61
N GLY A 39 5.22 24.79 32.96
CA GLY A 39 4.57 25.12 31.69
C GLY A 39 3.08 25.48 31.84
N PRO A 40 2.31 25.49 30.74
CA PRO A 40 0.88 25.69 30.77
C PRO A 40 0.19 24.51 31.46
N THR A 41 -1.03 24.75 31.94
CA THR A 41 -1.86 23.74 32.62
C THR A 41 -3.25 23.68 31.98
N PRO A 42 -3.92 22.52 32.02
CA PRO A 42 -5.27 22.40 31.49
C PRO A 42 -6.27 23.26 32.26
N ASN A 43 -7.28 23.80 31.57
CA ASN A 43 -8.45 24.41 32.21
C ASN A 43 -9.46 23.33 32.67
N GLU A 44 -10.56 23.74 33.33
CA GLU A 44 -11.55 22.78 33.86
C GLU A 44 -12.25 21.97 32.76
N GLY A 45 -12.49 22.55 31.56
CA GLY A 45 -13.11 21.83 30.45
C GLY A 45 -12.19 20.79 29.81
N GLN A 46 -10.91 21.13 29.65
CA GLN A 46 -9.85 20.21 29.23
C GLN A 46 -9.68 19.06 30.25
N MET A 47 -9.64 19.39 31.55
CA MET A 47 -9.60 18.38 32.61
C MET A 47 -10.83 17.47 32.60
N LYS A 48 -12.02 18.02 32.32
CA LYS A 48 -13.22 17.20 32.16
C LYS A 48 -13.09 16.26 30.97
N TYR A 49 -12.59 16.74 29.84
CA TYR A 49 -12.45 15.90 28.64
C TYR A 49 -11.51 14.72 28.86
N TYR A 50 -10.38 14.93 29.52
CA TYR A 50 -9.51 13.82 29.90
C TYR A 50 -10.21 12.77 30.77
N LYS A 51 -11.08 13.20 31.69
CA LYS A 51 -11.86 12.29 32.54
C LYS A 51 -13.00 11.59 31.81
N ASP A 52 -13.53 12.23 30.77
CA ASP A 52 -14.57 11.65 29.91
C ASP A 52 -13.99 10.61 28.95
N GLU A 53 -12.74 10.81 28.49
CA GLU A 53 -11.93 9.97 27.58
C GLU A 53 -12.49 9.81 26.16
N LEU A 54 -13.79 9.56 26.05
CA LEU A 54 -14.50 9.22 24.84
C LEU A 54 -15.53 10.30 24.44
N ALA A 55 -15.47 10.72 23.19
CA ALA A 55 -16.46 11.57 22.54
C ALA A 55 -17.05 10.87 21.29
N GLY A 56 -18.32 11.16 21.00
CA GLY A 56 -19.02 10.68 19.81
C GLY A 56 -19.21 11.82 18.82
N PHE A 57 -19.03 11.53 17.53
CA PHE A 57 -19.25 12.48 16.45
C PHE A 57 -20.37 11.97 15.53
N VAL A 58 -21.22 12.87 15.04
CA VAL A 58 -22.33 12.54 14.15
C VAL A 58 -22.25 13.42 12.91
N HIS A 59 -21.72 12.86 11.82
CA HIS A 59 -21.81 13.43 10.49
C HIS A 59 -23.15 13.06 9.84
N PHE A 60 -23.98 14.07 9.60
CA PHE A 60 -25.32 13.90 9.04
C PHE A 60 -25.72 15.12 8.22
N GLY A 61 -26.35 14.93 7.06
CA GLY A 61 -26.66 16.03 6.14
C GLY A 61 -27.05 15.57 4.74
N VAL A 62 -27.07 16.49 3.79
CA VAL A 62 -27.39 16.22 2.37
C VAL A 62 -26.43 15.22 1.72
N ASN A 63 -25.18 15.19 2.18
CA ASN A 63 -24.11 14.30 1.69
C ASN A 63 -24.47 12.82 1.81
N GLN A 64 -25.25 12.46 2.84
CA GLN A 64 -25.83 11.12 3.03
C GLN A 64 -26.69 10.65 1.83
N TYR A 65 -27.37 11.60 1.18
CA TYR A 65 -28.32 11.34 0.10
C TYR A 65 -27.65 11.38 -1.28
N THR A 66 -26.57 12.15 -1.42
CA THR A 66 -25.75 12.21 -2.64
C THR A 66 -24.70 11.10 -2.70
N GLY A 67 -24.30 10.53 -1.54
CA GLY A 67 -23.20 9.57 -1.44
C GLY A 67 -21.82 10.22 -1.48
N ALA A 68 -21.75 11.54 -1.28
CA ALA A 68 -20.51 12.29 -1.24
C ALA A 68 -19.97 12.38 0.20
N GLU A 69 -18.65 12.42 0.38
CA GLU A 69 -18.05 12.84 1.65
C GLU A 69 -18.06 14.37 1.78
N TRP A 70 -17.72 15.07 0.68
CA TRP A 70 -17.80 16.52 0.56
C TRP A 70 -18.82 16.91 -0.52
N GLY A 71 -19.94 17.49 -0.11
CA GLY A 71 -20.87 18.14 -1.04
C GLY A 71 -20.29 19.43 -1.64
N ASN A 72 -20.93 19.97 -2.67
CA ASN A 72 -20.49 21.14 -3.43
C ASN A 72 -21.32 22.42 -3.15
N GLY A 73 -22.32 22.33 -2.28
CA GLY A 73 -23.20 23.43 -1.89
C GLY A 73 -24.28 23.80 -2.90
N GLN A 74 -24.46 22.98 -3.94
CA GLN A 74 -25.55 23.10 -4.93
C GLN A 74 -26.61 22.01 -4.74
N GLU A 75 -26.53 21.22 -3.67
CA GLU A 75 -27.49 20.16 -3.37
C GLU A 75 -28.90 20.75 -3.23
N ASP A 76 -29.89 20.07 -3.80
CA ASP A 76 -31.29 20.43 -3.61
C ASP A 76 -31.71 20.12 -2.16
N PRO A 77 -32.11 21.12 -1.34
CA PRO A 77 -32.58 20.90 0.03
C PRO A 77 -33.64 19.80 0.17
N ASP A 78 -34.47 19.57 -0.86
CA ASP A 78 -35.55 18.59 -0.82
C ASP A 78 -35.07 17.12 -0.83
N ILE A 79 -33.79 16.83 -1.14
CA ILE A 79 -33.25 15.47 -1.03
C ILE A 79 -33.10 15.02 0.42
N PHE A 80 -33.00 15.96 1.36
CA PHE A 80 -32.85 15.68 2.78
C PHE A 80 -34.20 15.26 3.40
N GLN A 81 -34.40 13.95 3.59
CA GLN A 81 -35.68 13.37 4.04
C GLN A 81 -35.52 12.26 5.09
N PRO A 82 -35.08 12.55 6.33
CA PRO A 82 -34.98 11.54 7.37
C PRO A 82 -36.33 11.27 8.04
N GLU A 83 -37.15 10.43 7.41
CA GLU A 83 -38.52 10.16 7.86
C GLU A 83 -38.59 9.63 9.31
N ASN A 84 -37.62 8.80 9.72
CA ASN A 84 -37.59 8.21 11.06
C ASN A 84 -36.39 8.67 11.90
N LEU A 85 -36.00 9.95 11.79
CA LEU A 85 -34.95 10.56 12.62
C LEU A 85 -35.12 10.19 14.11
N ASP A 86 -34.08 9.62 14.71
CA ASP A 86 -34.10 9.11 16.08
C ASP A 86 -32.81 9.45 16.83
N THR A 87 -32.71 10.72 17.25
CA THR A 87 -31.54 11.19 18.00
C THR A 87 -31.45 10.59 19.41
N ASP A 88 -32.54 10.04 19.95
CA ASP A 88 -32.51 9.30 21.22
C ASP A 88 -31.67 8.01 21.04
N GLN A 89 -31.87 7.26 19.95
CA GLN A 89 -31.07 6.06 19.62
C GLN A 89 -29.58 6.38 19.52
N TRP A 90 -29.21 7.52 18.91
CA TRP A 90 -27.81 7.92 18.77
C TRP A 90 -27.13 8.07 20.12
N ILE A 91 -27.79 8.78 21.05
CA ILE A 91 -27.24 9.05 22.38
C ILE A 91 -27.23 7.78 23.24
N GLU A 92 -28.24 6.91 23.14
CA GLU A 92 -28.26 5.62 23.84
C GLU A 92 -27.12 4.69 23.37
N ALA A 93 -26.85 4.63 22.06
CA ALA A 93 -25.74 3.85 21.51
C ALA A 93 -24.38 4.39 21.98
N PHE A 94 -24.19 5.71 21.98
CA PHE A 94 -22.99 6.33 22.56
C PHE A 94 -22.84 6.03 24.06
N GLN A 95 -23.92 6.08 24.85
CA GLN A 95 -23.85 5.71 26.27
C GLN A 95 -23.45 4.25 26.48
N ALA A 96 -23.88 3.34 25.62
CA ALA A 96 -23.50 1.93 25.67
C ALA A 96 -21.99 1.73 25.40
N ALA A 97 -21.36 2.60 24.60
CA ALA A 97 -19.92 2.64 24.37
C ALA A 97 -19.13 3.39 25.44
N GLY A 98 -19.78 3.91 26.49
CA GLY A 98 -19.12 4.69 27.54
C GLY A 98 -18.93 6.19 27.20
N ILE A 99 -19.22 6.63 25.98
CA ILE A 99 -19.10 8.03 25.52
C ILE A 99 -19.90 9.00 26.41
N LYS A 100 -19.28 10.15 26.75
CA LYS A 100 -19.87 11.18 27.65
C LYS A 100 -20.12 12.53 26.98
N ARG A 101 -19.63 12.72 25.75
CA ARG A 101 -19.82 13.91 24.91
C ARG A 101 -20.28 13.51 23.53
N ALA A 102 -21.22 14.24 22.93
CA ALA A 102 -21.64 14.03 21.56
C ALA A 102 -21.60 15.35 20.75
N ILE A 103 -21.00 15.29 19.57
CA ILE A 103 -20.79 16.41 18.65
C ILE A 103 -21.63 16.15 17.39
N LEU A 104 -22.44 17.12 16.97
CA LEU A 104 -23.24 17.04 15.73
C LEU A 104 -22.68 17.99 14.67
N THR A 105 -22.58 17.53 13.42
CA THR A 105 -22.36 18.41 12.25
C THR A 105 -23.58 19.30 12.00
N SER A 106 -23.66 20.42 12.71
CA SER A 106 -24.75 21.39 12.55
C SER A 106 -24.79 22.00 11.15
N LYS A 107 -23.62 22.08 10.49
CA LYS A 107 -23.42 22.45 9.07
C LYS A 107 -22.07 21.91 8.62
N HIS A 108 -22.04 21.17 7.50
CA HIS A 108 -20.81 20.66 6.87
C HIS A 108 -20.33 21.58 5.73
N HIS A 109 -19.27 21.19 4.99
CA HIS A 109 -18.64 22.02 3.94
C HIS A 109 -19.57 22.43 2.79
N ASP A 110 -20.57 21.60 2.49
CA ASP A 110 -21.65 21.90 1.55
C ASP A 110 -22.46 23.13 1.99
N GLY A 111 -22.45 23.48 3.27
CA GLY A 111 -23.14 24.65 3.80
C GLY A 111 -24.59 24.41 4.17
N PHE A 112 -25.13 23.20 4.01
CA PHE A 112 -26.50 22.89 4.39
C PHE A 112 -26.64 22.86 5.92
N ALA A 113 -27.36 23.83 6.49
CA ALA A 113 -27.57 23.88 7.93
C ALA A 113 -28.70 22.93 8.38
N LEU A 114 -28.41 22.11 9.40
CA LEU A 114 -29.35 21.17 10.03
C LEU A 114 -30.41 21.81 10.94
N PHE A 115 -30.44 23.14 10.97
CA PHE A 115 -31.34 23.98 11.75
C PHE A 115 -31.79 25.18 10.93
N PRO A 116 -32.98 25.75 11.21
CA PRO A 116 -33.44 26.97 10.54
C PRO A 116 -32.56 28.16 10.93
N THR A 117 -31.69 28.61 10.02
CA THR A 117 -30.79 29.75 10.23
C THR A 117 -31.21 30.96 9.40
N LYS A 118 -31.13 32.16 9.98
CA LYS A 118 -31.34 33.41 9.22
C LYS A 118 -30.07 33.89 8.49
N TRP A 119 -28.94 33.24 8.73
CA TRP A 119 -27.62 33.61 8.23
C TRP A 119 -27.27 32.92 6.90
N SER A 120 -28.28 32.42 6.19
CA SER A 120 -28.17 31.86 4.83
C SER A 120 -29.16 32.60 3.92
N PRO A 121 -28.69 33.46 2.98
CA PRO A 121 -29.59 34.28 2.17
C PRO A 121 -30.40 33.48 1.15
N ASN A 122 -29.85 32.35 0.69
CA ASN A 122 -30.53 31.35 -0.15
C ASN A 122 -31.26 30.28 0.68
N LYS A 123 -31.25 30.39 2.02
CA LYS A 123 -31.93 29.49 2.96
C LYS A 123 -31.50 28.03 2.78
N HIS A 124 -30.24 27.78 2.46
CA HIS A 124 -29.68 26.45 2.26
C HIS A 124 -29.58 25.71 3.61
N SER A 125 -30.71 25.16 4.05
CA SER A 125 -30.91 24.54 5.36
C SER A 125 -32.20 23.69 5.35
N VAL A 126 -32.43 22.98 6.45
CA VAL A 126 -33.64 22.16 6.67
C VAL A 126 -34.96 22.92 6.47
N GLU A 127 -34.99 24.25 6.65
CA GLU A 127 -36.22 25.04 6.45
C GLU A 127 -36.70 25.06 4.99
N SER A 128 -35.78 24.82 4.05
CA SER A 128 -36.05 24.77 2.61
C SER A 128 -36.30 23.35 2.10
N SER A 129 -36.16 22.34 2.96
CA SER A 129 -36.56 20.97 2.66
C SER A 129 -38.05 20.75 2.94
N SER A 130 -38.68 19.83 2.22
CA SER A 130 -40.06 19.39 2.48
C SER A 130 -40.19 18.44 3.65
N TRP A 131 -39.06 18.00 4.24
CA TRP A 131 -39.05 17.18 5.45
C TRP A 131 -39.81 17.87 6.59
N ARG A 132 -40.80 17.16 7.14
CA ARG A 132 -41.73 17.67 8.17
C ARG A 132 -42.38 19.02 7.80
N ASP A 133 -42.79 19.17 6.55
CA ASP A 133 -43.39 20.40 6.00
C ASP A 133 -42.51 21.65 6.19
N GLY A 134 -41.17 21.49 6.08
CA GLY A 134 -40.19 22.57 6.28
C GLY A 134 -40.04 23.03 7.72
N LYS A 135 -40.44 22.19 8.69
CA LYS A 135 -40.36 22.47 10.14
C LYS A 135 -39.48 21.47 10.88
N GLY A 136 -38.73 20.66 10.15
CA GLY A 136 -37.73 19.78 10.74
C GLY A 136 -36.57 20.58 11.33
N ASP A 137 -36.01 20.07 12.42
CA ASP A 137 -34.90 20.71 13.14
C ASP A 137 -34.09 19.63 13.87
N VAL A 138 -33.01 19.21 13.26
CA VAL A 138 -32.18 18.11 13.79
C VAL A 138 -31.42 18.57 15.02
N VAL A 139 -30.94 19.83 15.03
CA VAL A 139 -30.21 20.41 16.17
C VAL A 139 -31.09 20.44 17.40
N GLN A 140 -32.35 20.88 17.28
CA GLN A 140 -33.26 20.90 18.42
C GLN A 140 -33.55 19.50 18.96
N GLU A 141 -33.75 18.49 18.10
CA GLU A 141 -33.94 17.11 18.52
C GLU A 141 -32.70 16.55 19.23
N PHE A 142 -31.51 16.77 18.66
CA PHE A 142 -30.24 16.35 19.24
C PHE A 142 -29.98 16.97 20.62
N VAL A 143 -30.17 18.29 20.76
CA VAL A 143 -30.03 19.01 22.05
C VAL A 143 -30.99 18.46 23.10
N ASN A 144 -32.23 18.14 22.71
CA ASN A 144 -33.21 17.55 23.62
C ASN A 144 -32.78 16.16 24.10
N SER A 145 -32.24 15.34 23.21
CA SER A 145 -31.70 14.01 23.51
C SER A 145 -30.49 14.11 24.43
N CYS A 146 -29.51 14.96 24.12
CA CYS A 146 -28.34 15.18 25.00
C CYS A 146 -28.76 15.57 26.42
N LYS A 147 -29.70 16.53 26.55
CA LYS A 147 -30.26 16.91 27.85
C LYS A 147 -31.00 15.76 28.55
N LYS A 148 -31.80 14.99 27.80
CA LYS A 148 -32.61 13.88 28.34
C LYS A 148 -31.74 12.80 28.97
N TYR A 149 -30.62 12.48 28.34
CA TYR A 149 -29.71 11.41 28.78
C TYR A 149 -28.50 11.91 29.58
N GLY A 150 -28.30 13.23 29.70
CA GLY A 150 -27.16 13.80 30.41
C GLY A 150 -25.84 13.66 29.63
N MET A 151 -25.90 13.68 28.31
CA MET A 151 -24.74 13.70 27.41
C MET A 151 -24.26 15.15 27.26
N ASP A 152 -22.96 15.38 27.35
CA ASP A 152 -22.40 16.70 27.07
C ASP A 152 -22.55 17.06 25.59
N LEU A 153 -22.88 18.32 25.32
CA LEU A 153 -23.27 18.81 24.00
C LEU A 153 -22.09 19.50 23.30
N GLY A 154 -21.78 19.07 22.08
CA GLY A 154 -20.89 19.78 21.16
C GLY A 154 -21.49 20.01 19.78
N PHE A 155 -20.93 20.96 19.05
CA PHE A 155 -21.32 21.22 17.66
C PHE A 155 -20.10 21.37 16.76
N TYR A 156 -20.14 20.70 15.62
CA TYR A 156 -19.31 21.02 14.48
C TYR A 156 -20.02 22.07 13.62
N LEU A 157 -19.29 23.12 13.26
CA LEU A 157 -19.78 24.17 12.38
C LEU A 157 -18.68 24.49 11.37
N SER A 158 -18.79 23.96 10.15
CA SER A 158 -17.76 24.12 9.12
C SER A 158 -17.45 25.61 8.86
N PRO A 159 -16.18 26.04 9.01
CA PRO A 159 -15.75 27.34 8.54
C PRO A 159 -15.92 27.48 7.02
N TRP A 160 -15.49 26.47 6.25
CA TRP A 160 -15.68 26.42 4.79
C TRP A 160 -17.17 26.21 4.47
N ASP A 161 -17.74 27.09 3.66
CA ASP A 161 -19.18 27.07 3.37
C ASP A 161 -19.43 27.35 1.90
N GLN A 162 -19.63 26.27 1.14
CA GLN A 162 -19.85 26.35 -0.31
C GLN A 162 -21.27 26.79 -0.66
N GLY A 163 -22.24 26.45 0.19
CA GLY A 163 -23.65 26.73 -0.02
C GLY A 163 -24.05 28.17 0.33
N ASN A 164 -23.22 28.94 1.05
CA ASN A 164 -23.52 30.31 1.44
C ASN A 164 -22.96 31.34 0.45
N PRO A 165 -23.83 32.10 -0.25
CA PRO A 165 -23.40 33.11 -1.22
C PRO A 165 -22.51 34.24 -0.66
N TRP A 166 -22.38 34.39 0.66
CA TRP A 166 -21.51 35.41 1.26
C TRP A 166 -20.08 34.93 1.53
N TYR A 167 -19.76 33.66 1.33
CA TYR A 167 -18.47 33.07 1.71
C TYR A 167 -17.28 33.61 0.89
N ASP A 168 -17.37 33.57 -0.44
CA ASP A 168 -16.27 33.92 -1.36
C ASP A 168 -16.21 35.41 -1.74
N ARG A 169 -17.13 36.22 -1.20
CA ARG A 169 -17.35 37.60 -1.66
C ARG A 169 -16.52 38.67 -0.97
N ASN A 170 -15.66 38.35 -0.01
CA ASN A 170 -14.80 39.33 0.69
C ASN A 170 -15.54 40.61 1.13
N ASN A 171 -16.78 40.50 1.60
CA ASN A 171 -17.64 41.63 2.01
C ASN A 171 -18.05 42.59 0.87
N GLU A 172 -18.03 42.16 -0.40
CA GLU A 172 -18.47 42.95 -1.56
C GLU A 172 -19.93 43.43 -1.46
N ASP A 173 -20.80 42.62 -0.83
CA ASP A 173 -22.23 42.94 -0.62
C ASP A 173 -22.54 43.64 0.71
N GLY A 174 -21.51 44.00 1.50
CA GLY A 174 -21.66 44.63 2.81
C GLY A 174 -22.02 43.68 3.96
N VAL A 175 -21.91 42.36 3.74
CA VAL A 175 -21.97 41.32 4.78
C VAL A 175 -20.62 40.61 4.85
N ASP A 176 -19.97 40.65 6.02
CA ASP A 176 -18.74 39.91 6.30
C ASP A 176 -19.09 38.47 6.73
N TYR A 177 -18.50 37.46 6.10
CA TYR A 177 -18.74 36.06 6.46
C TYR A 177 -18.36 35.74 7.92
N ASN A 178 -17.44 36.49 8.54
CA ASN A 178 -17.15 36.35 9.96
C ASN A 178 -18.37 36.71 10.85
N ASP A 179 -19.21 37.65 10.42
CA ASP A 179 -20.46 37.99 11.11
C ASP A 179 -21.51 36.88 10.92
N VAL A 180 -21.53 36.26 9.74
CA VAL A 180 -22.38 35.10 9.41
C VAL A 180 -22.03 33.92 10.33
N TYR A 181 -20.75 33.58 10.43
CA TYR A 181 -20.26 32.46 11.23
C TYR A 181 -20.55 32.65 12.73
N ILE A 182 -20.23 33.82 13.30
CA ILE A 182 -20.59 34.15 14.68
C ILE A 182 -22.10 34.12 14.87
N GLY A 183 -22.85 34.64 13.90
CA GLY A 183 -24.31 34.66 13.94
C GLY A 183 -24.93 33.27 14.04
N GLN A 184 -24.41 32.29 13.28
CA GLN A 184 -24.81 30.88 13.38
C GLN A 184 -24.38 30.26 14.71
N MET A 185 -23.16 30.55 15.18
CA MET A 185 -22.68 30.11 16.49
C MET A 185 -23.58 30.62 17.64
N GLU A 186 -24.06 31.86 17.57
CA GLU A 186 -25.01 32.40 18.54
C GLU A 186 -26.39 31.72 18.47
N GLU A 187 -26.86 31.33 17.29
CA GLU A 187 -28.09 30.53 17.15
C GLU A 187 -27.94 29.17 17.84
N LEU A 188 -26.79 28.49 17.69
CA LEU A 188 -26.49 27.23 18.38
C LEU A 188 -26.40 27.40 19.91
N MET A 189 -25.74 28.46 20.38
CA MET A 189 -25.70 28.80 21.82
C MET A 189 -27.11 29.01 22.39
N ASN A 190 -28.02 29.64 21.63
CA ASN A 190 -29.41 29.83 22.07
C ASN A 190 -30.15 28.50 22.24
N TYR A 191 -29.96 27.51 21.35
CA TYR A 191 -30.57 26.18 21.54
C TYR A 191 -30.15 25.54 22.86
N ALA A 192 -28.86 25.62 23.20
CA ALA A 192 -28.32 25.10 24.45
C ALA A 192 -28.88 25.85 25.66
N ASP A 193 -28.87 27.18 25.63
CA ASP A 193 -29.37 28.04 26.72
C ASP A 193 -30.87 27.85 26.97
N GLU A 194 -31.69 27.73 25.93
CA GLU A 194 -33.13 27.45 26.04
C GLU A 194 -33.40 26.06 26.61
N ALA A 195 -32.60 25.08 26.22
CA ALA A 195 -32.63 23.74 26.81
C ALA A 195 -32.06 23.73 28.24
N GLY A 196 -31.26 24.71 28.66
CA GLY A 196 -30.60 24.72 29.96
C GLY A 196 -29.48 23.68 30.07
N ILE A 197 -28.81 23.39 28.95
CA ILE A 197 -27.56 22.63 28.86
C ILE A 197 -26.47 23.57 28.32
N LYS A 198 -25.20 23.25 28.55
CA LYS A 198 -24.08 24.04 28.00
C LYS A 198 -23.46 23.31 26.82
N ILE A 199 -23.00 24.09 25.84
CA ILE A 199 -22.08 23.60 24.82
C ILE A 199 -20.70 23.48 25.48
N VAL A 200 -20.15 22.27 25.50
CA VAL A 200 -18.79 22.02 26.02
C VAL A 200 -17.73 22.14 24.95
N GLU A 201 -18.12 21.94 23.68
CA GLU A 201 -17.18 21.94 22.56
C GLU A 201 -17.77 22.53 21.27
N PHE A 202 -16.97 23.37 20.60
CA PHE A 202 -17.14 23.65 19.17
C PHE A 202 -16.00 23.00 18.38
N TRP A 203 -16.36 22.30 17.31
CA TRP A 203 -15.39 21.73 16.37
C TRP A 203 -15.38 22.59 15.10
N LEU A 204 -14.23 23.22 14.80
CA LEU A 204 -14.11 24.18 13.72
C LEU A 204 -13.06 23.65 12.74
N ASP A 205 -13.50 23.14 11.61
CA ASP A 205 -12.63 22.49 10.63
C ASP A 205 -11.57 23.41 10.01
N GLY A 206 -10.40 22.85 9.72
CA GLY A 206 -9.33 23.47 8.93
C GLY A 206 -9.44 23.20 7.42
N ALA A 207 -10.14 22.12 7.03
CA ALA A 207 -10.24 21.65 5.65
C ALA A 207 -10.92 22.68 4.75
N CYS A 208 -10.34 22.87 3.56
CA CYS A 208 -10.87 23.76 2.54
C CYS A 208 -10.41 23.31 1.16
N GLY A 209 -11.31 22.73 0.36
CA GLY A 209 -11.01 22.28 -1.01
C GLY A 209 -10.76 23.41 -2.01
N ALA A 210 -11.03 24.67 -1.63
CA ALA A 210 -10.78 25.84 -2.48
C ALA A 210 -10.08 26.99 -1.69
N PRO A 211 -8.81 26.82 -1.27
CA PRO A 211 -8.12 27.80 -0.43
C PRO A 211 -7.98 29.19 -1.07
N SER A 212 -8.02 29.29 -2.40
CA SER A 212 -7.88 30.53 -3.17
C SER A 212 -9.07 31.49 -3.03
N VAL A 213 -10.25 30.98 -2.69
CA VAL A 213 -11.49 31.76 -2.51
C VAL A 213 -11.93 31.86 -1.05
N ARG A 214 -11.14 31.31 -0.13
CA ARG A 214 -11.40 31.33 1.31
C ARG A 214 -11.32 32.77 1.86
N PRO A 215 -12.36 33.29 2.54
CA PRO A 215 -12.27 34.59 3.19
C PRO A 215 -11.27 34.51 4.36
N LYS A 216 -10.64 35.64 4.71
CA LYS A 216 -9.81 35.68 5.93
C LYS A 216 -10.70 35.50 7.16
N TYR A 217 -10.53 34.37 7.86
CA TYR A 217 -11.23 34.11 9.11
C TYR A 217 -10.66 34.96 10.25
N ASP A 218 -11.55 35.61 11.00
CA ASP A 218 -11.24 36.34 12.24
C ASP A 218 -11.29 35.38 13.43
N ILE A 219 -10.39 34.40 13.42
CA ILE A 219 -10.31 33.31 14.42
C ILE A 219 -10.23 33.88 15.85
N ALA A 220 -9.46 34.95 16.05
CA ALA A 220 -9.31 35.58 17.36
C ALA A 220 -10.66 36.12 17.88
N ARG A 221 -11.49 36.71 17.01
CA ARG A 221 -12.83 37.17 17.36
C ARG A 221 -13.76 36.00 17.65
N TRP A 222 -13.70 34.91 16.88
CA TRP A 222 -14.51 33.71 17.12
C TRP A 222 -14.18 33.09 18.48
N TRP A 223 -12.90 32.93 18.80
CA TRP A 223 -12.44 32.42 20.09
C TRP A 223 -12.83 33.32 21.26
N ALA A 224 -12.72 34.64 21.09
CA ALA A 224 -13.15 35.59 22.11
C ALA A 224 -14.65 35.42 22.45
N ARG A 225 -15.49 35.21 21.43
CA ARG A 225 -16.93 34.99 21.62
C ARG A 225 -17.24 33.67 22.32
N MET A 226 -16.54 32.59 21.99
CA MET A 226 -16.67 31.30 22.69
C MET A 226 -16.25 31.41 24.16
N ARG A 227 -15.11 32.05 24.45
CA ARG A 227 -14.64 32.25 25.84
C ARG A 227 -15.51 33.21 26.65
N GLU A 228 -16.21 34.14 26.00
CA GLU A 228 -17.24 34.97 26.65
C GLU A 228 -18.47 34.15 27.04
N TYR A 229 -18.86 33.17 26.21
CA TYR A 229 -19.95 32.24 26.52
C TYR A 229 -19.60 31.33 27.71
N ASP A 230 -18.44 30.68 27.67
CA ASP A 230 -17.90 29.92 28.78
C ASP A 230 -16.35 29.95 28.74
N PRO A 231 -15.65 30.45 29.77
CA PRO A 231 -14.19 30.49 29.78
C PRO A 231 -13.54 29.10 29.79
N ASN A 232 -14.30 28.05 30.16
CA ASN A 232 -13.85 26.67 30.17
C ASN A 232 -14.25 25.89 28.90
N ILE A 233 -14.91 26.52 27.93
CA ILE A 233 -15.27 25.85 26.67
C ILE A 233 -14.01 25.33 25.97
N THR A 234 -14.08 24.11 25.45
CA THR A 234 -13.06 23.57 24.56
C THR A 234 -13.47 23.85 23.11
N PHE A 235 -12.50 23.97 22.24
CA PHE A 235 -12.77 24.03 20.81
C PHE A 235 -11.56 23.52 20.06
N GLN A 236 -11.84 22.82 18.97
CA GLN A 236 -10.83 22.23 18.11
C GLN A 236 -10.44 23.25 17.02
N GLN A 237 -9.15 23.54 16.93
CA GLN A 237 -8.49 24.32 15.88
C GLN A 237 -6.97 24.12 15.97
N ASN A 238 -6.25 24.07 14.84
CA ASN A 238 -4.81 23.77 14.83
C ASN A 238 -3.91 24.94 15.28
N TYR A 239 -4.48 26.11 15.56
CA TYR A 239 -3.76 27.37 15.76
C TYR A 239 -3.43 27.69 17.23
N GLY A 240 -3.28 26.68 18.07
CA GLY A 240 -3.06 26.82 19.52
C GLY A 240 -4.35 26.98 20.33
N ALA A 241 -5.43 26.31 19.88
CA ALA A 241 -6.69 26.21 20.61
C ALA A 241 -6.58 25.24 21.80
N PRO A 242 -7.62 25.15 22.67
CA PRO A 242 -7.64 24.17 23.75
C PRO A 242 -7.58 22.71 23.27
N LEU A 243 -8.07 22.42 22.07
CA LEU A 243 -7.95 21.12 21.39
C LEU A 243 -7.32 21.33 20.01
N ARG A 244 -6.51 20.38 19.54
CA ARG A 244 -5.90 20.36 18.21
C ARG A 244 -6.18 19.04 17.53
N TRP A 245 -6.13 19.02 16.20
CA TRP A 245 -6.10 17.77 15.45
C TRP A 245 -4.84 16.98 15.83
N VAL A 246 -4.98 15.66 15.99
CA VAL A 246 -3.83 14.81 16.26
C VAL A 246 -2.88 14.75 15.07
N GLY A 247 -3.33 14.99 13.83
CA GLY A 247 -2.47 14.95 12.64
C GLY A 247 -2.71 13.74 11.73
N ASN A 248 -3.72 12.92 12.03
CA ASN A 248 -4.23 11.85 11.18
C ASN A 248 -5.72 11.61 11.51
N GLU A 249 -6.45 10.98 10.59
CA GLU A 249 -7.84 10.52 10.79
C GLU A 249 -7.91 8.98 10.94
N ALA A 250 -6.76 8.35 11.20
CA ALA A 250 -6.63 6.90 11.33
C ALA A 250 -6.81 6.43 12.78
N GLY A 251 -7.08 7.34 13.72
CA GLY A 251 -7.46 7.00 15.09
C GLY A 251 -6.29 6.69 16.03
N TYR A 252 -5.11 7.27 15.85
CA TYR A 252 -3.99 7.10 16.78
C TYR A 252 -3.22 8.39 17.12
N ALA A 253 -2.72 8.44 18.35
CA ALA A 253 -1.75 9.45 18.81
C ALA A 253 -0.31 8.93 18.70
N ASN A 254 0.66 9.82 18.94
CA ASN A 254 2.06 9.43 18.90
C ASN A 254 2.41 8.48 20.06
N SER A 255 2.90 7.28 19.72
CA SER A 255 3.18 6.21 20.69
C SER A 255 4.38 6.47 21.60
N ASP A 256 5.32 7.34 21.22
CA ASP A 256 6.49 7.67 22.03
C ASP A 256 6.33 8.99 22.77
N SER A 257 5.89 10.05 22.07
CA SER A 257 5.86 11.42 22.59
C SER A 257 4.56 12.15 22.18
N SER A 258 3.57 12.13 23.08
CA SER A 258 2.30 12.85 22.96
C SER A 258 2.22 13.94 24.05
N TRP A 259 2.81 15.09 23.74
CA TRP A 259 2.72 16.27 24.60
C TRP A 259 1.39 17.00 24.41
N GLN A 260 0.84 17.45 25.51
CA GLN A 260 -0.43 18.18 25.62
C GLN A 260 -0.22 19.69 25.50
N THR A 261 0.89 20.10 24.88
CA THR A 261 1.33 21.48 24.75
C THR A 261 1.63 21.84 23.30
N LEU A 262 1.58 23.13 22.97
CA LEU A 262 2.03 23.67 21.69
C LEU A 262 2.70 25.02 21.89
N ASP A 263 3.67 25.32 21.03
CA ASP A 263 4.19 26.67 20.86
C ASP A 263 3.17 27.53 20.09
N TYR A 264 2.45 28.40 20.82
CA TYR A 264 1.38 29.23 20.24
C TYR A 264 1.91 30.13 19.12
N ASP A 265 3.03 30.81 19.34
CA ASP A 265 3.56 31.76 18.36
C ASP A 265 4.02 31.05 17.08
N TYR A 266 4.54 29.83 17.19
CA TYR A 266 4.95 29.05 16.03
C TYR A 266 3.76 28.64 15.17
N VAL A 267 2.77 27.96 15.76
CA VAL A 267 1.60 27.45 15.02
C VAL A 267 0.74 28.60 14.50
N TRP A 268 0.60 29.69 15.28
CA TRP A 268 -0.15 30.87 14.86
C TRP A 268 0.51 31.59 13.67
N ASN A 269 1.85 31.75 13.69
CA ASN A 269 2.55 32.43 12.60
C ASN A 269 2.59 31.61 11.30
N LEU A 270 2.72 30.28 11.39
CA LEU A 270 2.60 29.40 10.21
C LEU A 270 1.25 29.58 9.53
N TYR A 271 0.18 29.60 10.31
CA TYR A 271 -1.15 29.79 9.76
C TYR A 271 -1.39 31.23 9.25
N ASP A 272 -1.30 32.24 10.12
CA ASP A 272 -1.75 33.61 9.77
C ASP A 272 -0.90 34.26 8.67
N GLN A 273 0.39 33.91 8.57
CA GLN A 273 1.29 34.50 7.57
C GLN A 273 1.48 33.63 6.32
N GLN A 274 1.46 32.31 6.48
CA GLN A 274 1.88 31.39 5.41
C GLN A 274 0.72 30.50 4.92
N GLY A 275 -0.39 30.44 5.67
CA GLY A 275 -1.50 29.53 5.36
C GLY A 275 -1.11 28.07 5.44
N GLN A 276 -0.12 27.74 6.28
CA GLN A 276 0.48 26.40 6.41
C GLN A 276 0.28 25.84 7.80
N GLU A 277 0.39 24.51 7.91
CA GLU A 277 0.37 23.75 9.16
C GLU A 277 1.57 22.79 9.20
N ASP A 278 2.07 22.48 10.39
CA ASP A 278 3.13 21.48 10.61
C ASP A 278 2.52 20.25 11.29
N ALA A 279 2.03 19.31 10.48
CA ALA A 279 1.37 18.10 10.96
C ALA A 279 2.29 17.26 11.86
N GLY A 280 3.59 17.21 11.58
CA GLY A 280 4.56 16.48 12.40
C GLY A 280 4.73 17.09 13.80
N TYR A 281 4.70 18.43 13.89
CA TYR A 281 4.72 19.12 15.17
C TYR A 281 3.38 18.97 15.93
N LEU A 282 2.24 19.06 15.26
CA LEU A 282 0.91 18.84 15.86
C LEU A 282 0.78 17.41 16.44
N PHE A 283 1.32 16.42 15.75
CA PHE A 283 1.29 15.01 16.16
C PHE A 283 2.06 14.72 17.45
N THR A 284 3.12 15.48 17.72
CA THR A 284 3.97 15.26 18.90
C THR A 284 3.75 16.28 20.02
N GLY A 285 3.51 17.55 19.68
CA GLY A 285 3.32 18.65 20.63
C GLY A 285 4.58 19.00 21.45
N GLU A 286 5.77 18.56 21.00
CA GLU A 286 7.00 18.68 21.79
C GLU A 286 7.19 20.11 22.35
N PRO A 287 7.59 20.26 23.62
CA PRO A 287 7.81 21.58 24.23
C PRO A 287 8.97 22.34 23.57
N TYR A 288 9.76 21.67 22.71
CA TYR A 288 10.84 22.28 21.93
C TYR A 288 10.72 21.93 20.45
N ILE A 289 10.84 22.94 19.60
CA ILE A 289 10.87 22.76 18.15
C ILE A 289 12.28 22.31 17.75
N LYS A 290 12.38 21.07 17.23
CA LYS A 290 13.63 20.45 16.79
C LYS A 290 14.37 21.36 15.79
N GLY A 291 15.65 21.61 16.05
CA GLY A 291 16.47 22.50 15.20
C GLY A 291 16.30 24.01 15.47
N GLN A 292 15.37 24.42 16.34
CA GLN A 292 15.26 25.80 16.85
C GLN A 292 15.62 25.95 18.34
N GLU A 293 16.11 24.87 18.95
CA GLU A 293 16.45 24.73 20.38
C GLU A 293 17.33 25.87 20.93
N THR A 294 18.21 26.46 20.10
CA THR A 294 19.15 27.50 20.53
C THR A 294 18.59 28.92 20.54
N GLN A 295 17.43 29.16 19.90
CA GLN A 295 16.85 30.49 19.78
C GLN A 295 15.83 30.84 20.89
N ARG A 296 15.11 29.84 21.42
CA ARG A 296 14.03 30.07 22.40
C ARG A 296 14.40 29.73 23.85
N GLY A 297 15.42 28.90 24.10
CA GLY A 297 15.76 28.46 25.46
C GLY A 297 14.62 27.67 26.12
N ASN A 298 14.75 27.34 27.42
CA ASN A 298 13.69 26.68 28.21
C ASN A 298 12.52 27.63 28.55
N ASP A 299 12.16 28.54 27.64
CA ASP A 299 11.14 29.56 27.87
C ASP A 299 9.74 29.00 27.56
N MET A 300 9.00 28.69 28.62
CA MET A 300 7.63 28.15 28.54
C MET A 300 6.57 29.26 28.38
N GLU A 301 6.93 30.55 28.34
CA GLU A 301 5.95 31.66 28.27
C GLU A 301 5.08 31.62 27.00
N HIS A 302 5.59 31.02 25.92
CA HIS A 302 4.91 30.92 24.62
C HIS A 302 4.09 29.63 24.45
N MET A 303 4.16 28.72 25.43
CA MET A 303 3.46 27.43 25.37
C MET A 303 2.01 27.55 25.82
N VAL A 304 1.11 26.87 25.13
CA VAL A 304 -0.30 26.72 25.50
C VAL A 304 -0.64 25.25 25.72
N TRP A 305 -1.60 24.97 26.60
CA TRP A 305 -2.15 23.62 26.76
C TRP A 305 -3.16 23.35 25.65
N SER A 306 -2.88 22.33 24.83
CA SER A 306 -3.69 21.94 23.69
C SER A 306 -3.78 20.43 23.66
N ILE A 307 -4.97 19.87 23.79
CA ILE A 307 -5.16 18.42 23.76
C ILE A 307 -5.12 17.95 22.30
N PRO A 308 -4.29 16.96 21.90
CA PRO A 308 -4.46 16.27 20.63
C PRO A 308 -5.71 15.41 20.73
N GLU A 309 -6.77 15.79 20.02
CA GLU A 309 -7.98 15.00 19.89
C GLU A 309 -7.80 14.00 18.76
N VAL A 310 -8.07 12.71 19.03
CA VAL A 310 -7.87 11.62 18.09
C VAL A 310 -9.20 11.28 17.44
N ASP A 311 -9.42 11.79 16.24
CA ASP A 311 -10.66 11.63 15.49
C ASP A 311 -10.57 10.49 14.47
N VAL A 312 -11.63 9.70 14.38
CA VAL A 312 -11.77 8.60 13.42
C VAL A 312 -13.24 8.29 13.17
N SER A 313 -13.56 7.73 12.00
CA SER A 313 -14.89 7.18 11.76
C SER A 313 -14.97 5.68 12.07
N ILE A 314 -16.12 5.25 12.59
CA ILE A 314 -16.44 3.82 12.78
C ILE A 314 -16.49 3.10 11.42
N THR A 315 -16.71 3.82 10.33
CA THR A 315 -16.58 3.34 8.94
C THR A 315 -15.35 3.95 8.28
N SER A 316 -15.12 3.66 7.01
CA SER A 316 -14.06 4.31 6.23
C SER A 316 -14.37 5.76 5.83
N GLY A 317 -15.65 6.12 5.71
CA GLY A 317 -16.13 7.49 5.43
C GLY A 317 -16.74 8.15 6.66
N TRP A 318 -16.84 9.47 6.66
CA TRP A 318 -17.49 10.26 7.71
C TRP A 318 -19.01 10.21 7.56
N PHE A 319 -19.55 10.24 6.35
CA PHE A 319 -20.99 10.08 6.08
C PHE A 319 -21.37 8.62 5.80
N GLY A 320 -22.64 8.27 6.04
CA GLY A 320 -23.12 6.92 5.75
C GLY A 320 -23.56 6.78 4.29
N ASN A 321 -23.03 5.83 3.54
CA ASN A 321 -23.52 5.56 2.17
C ASN A 321 -24.75 4.63 2.15
N GLY A 322 -25.82 5.00 2.86
CA GLY A 322 -27.08 4.25 2.86
C GLY A 322 -27.15 3.03 3.78
N GLY A 323 -26.23 2.91 4.75
CA GLY A 323 -26.27 1.84 5.77
C GLY A 323 -25.84 0.46 5.25
N THR A 324 -24.92 0.39 4.28
CA THR A 324 -24.35 -0.88 3.80
C THR A 324 -22.95 -1.16 4.36
N ASN A 325 -22.16 -0.13 4.65
CA ASN A 325 -20.76 -0.26 5.07
C ASN A 325 -20.64 -1.01 6.41
N ALA A 326 -19.74 -1.98 6.48
CA ALA A 326 -19.41 -2.65 7.74
C ALA A 326 -18.71 -1.67 8.71
N PRO A 327 -19.00 -1.69 10.02
CA PRO A 327 -18.21 -0.95 10.98
C PRO A 327 -16.83 -1.59 11.20
N LYS A 328 -15.87 -0.81 11.69
CA LYS A 328 -14.70 -1.32 12.40
C LYS A 328 -15.15 -2.29 13.49
N SER A 329 -14.39 -3.37 13.69
CA SER A 329 -14.71 -4.34 14.74
C SER A 329 -14.59 -3.72 16.15
N PRO A 330 -15.34 -4.21 17.15
CA PRO A 330 -15.20 -3.76 18.55
C PRO A 330 -13.76 -3.84 19.06
N GLU A 331 -13.04 -4.89 18.65
CA GLU A 331 -11.63 -5.11 18.96
C GLU A 331 -10.75 -4.02 18.34
N THR A 332 -10.97 -3.67 17.07
CA THR A 332 -10.27 -2.55 16.41
C THR A 332 -10.51 -1.23 17.16
N LEU A 333 -11.75 -0.94 17.55
CA LEU A 333 -12.07 0.28 18.31
C LEU A 333 -11.38 0.29 19.69
N ALA A 334 -11.29 -0.87 20.34
CA ALA A 334 -10.55 -1.01 21.59
C ALA A 334 -9.05 -0.84 21.42
N GLU A 335 -8.44 -1.35 20.34
CA GLU A 335 -7.03 -1.03 20.01
C GLU A 335 -6.83 0.47 19.80
N MET A 336 -7.75 1.13 19.08
CA MET A 336 -7.73 2.58 18.90
C MET A 336 -7.83 3.32 20.23
N TYR A 337 -8.62 2.84 21.19
CA TYR A 337 -8.65 3.38 22.55
C TYR A 337 -7.28 3.30 23.25
N PHE A 338 -6.56 2.17 23.14
CA PHE A 338 -5.19 2.05 23.66
C PHE A 338 -4.21 2.98 22.93
N ASN A 339 -4.41 3.19 21.62
CA ASN A 339 -3.60 4.08 20.79
C ASN A 339 -4.04 5.55 20.82
N SER A 340 -4.99 5.92 21.66
CA SER A 340 -5.46 7.31 21.86
C SER A 340 -5.50 7.65 23.35
N VAL A 341 -6.54 7.20 24.05
CA VAL A 341 -6.73 7.41 25.50
C VAL A 341 -5.57 6.80 26.27
N GLY A 342 -5.10 5.62 25.86
CA GLY A 342 -3.90 4.98 26.41
C GLY A 342 -2.59 5.72 26.14
N LEU A 343 -2.60 6.76 25.31
CA LEU A 343 -1.49 7.67 25.05
C LEU A 343 -1.80 9.11 25.55
N GLY A 344 -2.78 9.25 26.44
CA GLY A 344 -3.12 10.48 27.12
C GLY A 344 -3.95 11.46 26.28
N SER A 345 -4.60 10.98 25.22
CA SER A 345 -5.29 11.79 24.21
C SER A 345 -6.74 11.30 24.04
N PRO A 346 -7.78 12.13 24.23
CA PRO A 346 -9.17 11.70 24.07
C PRO A 346 -9.49 11.17 22.67
N PHE A 347 -10.43 10.22 22.62
CA PHE A 347 -10.85 9.51 21.41
C PHE A 347 -12.21 10.01 20.93
N LEU A 348 -12.26 10.58 19.73
CA LEU A 348 -13.46 11.10 19.08
C LEU A 348 -13.91 10.15 17.95
N LEU A 349 -14.94 9.35 18.22
CA LEU A 349 -15.45 8.35 17.29
C LEU A 349 -16.68 8.85 16.53
N ASN A 350 -16.57 9.00 15.21
CA ASN A 350 -17.70 9.29 14.35
C ASN A 350 -18.55 8.05 14.08
N VAL A 351 -19.87 8.23 14.17
CA VAL A 351 -20.87 7.23 13.82
C VAL A 351 -21.94 7.90 12.95
N PRO A 352 -21.97 7.63 11.63
CA PRO A 352 -22.92 8.26 10.75
C PRO A 352 -24.31 7.60 10.82
N PRO A 353 -25.40 8.38 10.94
CA PRO A 353 -26.74 7.87 10.70
C PRO A 353 -26.91 7.44 9.25
N ASN A 354 -27.85 6.53 8.99
CA ASN A 354 -28.33 6.18 7.65
C ASN A 354 -29.27 7.27 7.09
N ARG A 355 -29.74 7.11 5.85
CA ARG A 355 -30.69 8.02 5.17
C ARG A 355 -32.05 8.16 5.87
N ASP A 356 -32.40 7.24 6.76
CA ASP A 356 -33.63 7.29 7.55
C ASP A 356 -33.46 8.09 8.85
N GLY A 357 -32.22 8.48 9.18
CA GLY A 357 -31.89 9.26 10.38
C GLY A 357 -31.62 8.41 11.63
N LYS A 358 -31.18 7.16 11.47
CA LYS A 358 -30.82 6.22 12.55
C LYS A 358 -29.41 5.67 12.39
N PHE A 359 -28.74 5.32 13.47
CA PHE A 359 -27.55 4.48 13.35
C PHE A 359 -27.96 3.09 12.83
N ASP A 360 -27.11 2.49 12.00
CA ASP A 360 -27.27 1.08 11.61
C ASP A 360 -27.20 0.20 12.88
N GLU A 361 -28.05 -0.83 12.96
CA GLU A 361 -28.08 -1.72 14.12
C GLU A 361 -26.73 -2.43 14.33
N ARG A 362 -25.94 -2.65 13.25
CA ARG A 362 -24.57 -3.16 13.36
C ARG A 362 -23.68 -2.18 14.13
N TYR A 363 -23.80 -0.87 13.87
CA TYR A 363 -23.01 0.16 14.57
C TYR A 363 -23.40 0.23 16.04
N VAL A 364 -24.70 0.11 16.34
CA VAL A 364 -25.21 0.07 17.72
C VAL A 364 -24.65 -1.14 18.48
N GLU A 365 -24.63 -2.33 17.88
CA GLU A 365 -24.06 -3.52 18.53
C GLU A 365 -22.54 -3.38 18.70
N THR A 366 -21.81 -2.93 17.67
CA THR A 366 -20.37 -2.68 17.76
C THR A 366 -20.01 -1.71 18.90
N LEU A 367 -20.74 -0.59 19.03
CA LEU A 367 -20.54 0.38 20.10
C LEU A 367 -20.77 -0.23 21.49
N LYS A 368 -21.81 -1.05 21.63
CA LYS A 368 -22.09 -1.76 22.87
C LYS A 368 -21.00 -2.77 23.22
N GLU A 369 -20.57 -3.58 22.26
CA GLU A 369 -19.50 -4.57 22.47
C GLU A 369 -18.15 -3.89 22.77
N PHE A 370 -17.86 -2.75 22.13
CA PHE A 370 -16.69 -1.92 22.43
C PHE A 370 -16.74 -1.40 23.88
N GLY A 371 -17.87 -0.85 24.32
CA GLY A 371 -18.05 -0.43 25.72
C GLY A 371 -17.85 -1.59 26.70
N GLU A 372 -18.39 -2.77 26.39
CA GLU A 372 -18.18 -3.99 27.20
C GLU A 372 -16.70 -4.40 27.27
N ILE A 373 -15.92 -4.28 26.18
CA ILE A 373 -14.48 -4.56 26.18
C ILE A 373 -13.73 -3.63 27.15
N ILE A 374 -14.00 -2.33 27.06
CA ILE A 374 -13.35 -1.31 27.91
C ILE A 374 -13.74 -1.52 29.37
N ASP A 375 -15.03 -1.68 29.66
CA ASP A 375 -15.51 -1.92 31.03
C ASP A 375 -14.88 -3.17 31.64
N ASN A 376 -14.88 -4.30 30.92
CA ASN A 376 -14.30 -5.56 31.41
C ASN A 376 -12.78 -5.46 31.65
N THR A 377 -12.07 -4.71 30.81
CA THR A 377 -10.62 -4.52 30.91
C THR A 377 -10.23 -3.75 32.17
N PHE A 378 -11.04 -2.75 32.57
CA PHE A 378 -10.70 -1.85 33.67
C PHE A 378 -11.53 -2.08 34.96
N ASP A 379 -12.33 -3.16 35.05
CA ASP A 379 -13.18 -3.47 36.22
C ASP A 379 -12.39 -3.88 37.49
N ASP A 380 -11.20 -4.47 37.34
CA ASP A 380 -10.38 -4.95 38.46
C ASP A 380 -8.94 -4.41 38.42
N ASN A 381 -8.71 -3.25 39.05
CA ASN A 381 -7.37 -2.74 39.29
C ASN A 381 -6.67 -3.55 40.40
N VAL A 382 -5.80 -4.48 40.02
CA VAL A 382 -5.12 -5.36 40.98
C VAL A 382 -4.04 -4.66 41.82
N ALA A 383 -3.69 -3.42 41.48
CA ALA A 383 -2.77 -2.58 42.25
C ALA A 383 -3.48 -1.61 43.21
N GLU A 384 -4.81 -1.54 43.21
CA GLU A 384 -5.54 -0.64 44.11
C GLU A 384 -5.31 -1.01 45.59
N GLY A 385 -4.87 -0.04 46.39
CA GLY A 385 -4.51 -0.22 47.79
C GLY A 385 -3.23 -1.00 48.04
N ALA A 386 -2.50 -1.40 47.00
CA ALA A 386 -1.24 -2.12 47.09
C ALA A 386 -0.15 -1.27 47.76
N SER A 387 0.76 -1.91 48.49
CA SER A 387 1.86 -1.17 49.12
C SER A 387 2.89 -0.71 48.08
N ALA A 388 3.34 0.54 48.20
CA ALA A 388 4.31 1.12 47.29
C ALA A 388 5.52 1.70 48.05
N VAL A 389 6.69 1.69 47.41
CA VAL A 389 7.91 2.32 47.91
C VAL A 389 8.58 3.10 46.79
N ALA A 390 9.18 4.24 47.12
CA ALA A 390 9.88 5.07 46.16
C ALA A 390 11.36 5.27 46.50
N THR A 391 12.16 5.65 45.50
CA THR A 391 13.58 5.99 45.68
C THR A 391 13.79 7.23 46.56
N ALA A 392 12.83 8.16 46.52
CA ALA A 392 12.78 9.35 47.37
C ALA A 392 11.33 9.83 47.50
N VAL A 393 11.06 10.60 48.55
CA VAL A 393 9.76 11.22 48.84
C VAL A 393 10.01 12.67 49.26
N ARG A 394 9.27 13.61 48.68
CA ARG A 394 9.40 15.04 48.95
C ARG A 394 9.30 15.34 50.44
N GLY A 395 10.36 15.95 51.00
CA GLY A 395 10.49 16.24 52.43
C GLY A 395 10.27 15.04 53.36
N ASN A 396 10.30 13.81 52.84
CA ASN A 396 9.92 12.58 53.56
C ASN A 396 8.54 12.71 54.26
N HIS A 397 7.57 13.36 53.60
CA HIS A 397 6.26 13.69 54.16
C HIS A 397 5.14 12.79 53.57
N PRO A 398 4.16 12.33 54.37
CA PRO A 398 3.08 11.45 53.91
C PRO A 398 2.24 11.98 52.74
N ASP A 399 2.06 13.30 52.65
CA ASP A 399 1.28 13.94 51.56
C ASP A 399 1.85 13.65 50.15
N TYR A 400 3.10 13.19 50.04
CA TYR A 400 3.77 12.86 48.77
C TYR A 400 4.32 11.43 48.74
N ASP A 401 3.83 10.56 49.63
CA ASP A 401 4.31 9.18 49.76
C ASP A 401 4.04 8.36 48.49
N ALA A 402 4.82 7.28 48.31
CA ALA A 402 4.62 6.34 47.21
C ALA A 402 3.21 5.70 47.23
N SER A 403 2.59 5.54 48.40
CA SER A 403 1.24 4.99 48.50
C SER A 403 0.16 5.82 47.80
N ASN A 404 0.43 7.09 47.50
CA ASN A 404 -0.49 7.92 46.75
C ASN A 404 -0.67 7.44 45.31
N THR A 405 0.25 6.63 44.77
CA THR A 405 0.10 6.10 43.40
C THR A 405 -0.89 4.93 43.31
N THR A 406 -1.43 4.45 44.44
CA THR A 406 -2.31 3.27 44.50
C THR A 406 -3.55 3.50 45.36
N ASP A 407 -3.85 4.73 45.77
CA ASP A 407 -4.93 5.03 46.74
C ASP A 407 -6.31 5.28 46.09
N GLY A 408 -6.37 5.37 44.77
CA GLY A 408 -7.59 5.64 44.00
C GLY A 408 -8.06 7.10 44.05
N ASP A 409 -7.23 8.04 44.55
CA ASP A 409 -7.54 9.47 44.59
C ASP A 409 -6.72 10.22 43.53
N TYR A 410 -7.39 10.79 42.53
CA TYR A 410 -6.72 11.52 41.44
C TYR A 410 -5.91 12.72 41.95
N ASP A 411 -6.33 13.35 43.07
CA ASP A 411 -5.74 14.59 43.60
C ASP A 411 -4.56 14.37 44.57
N THR A 412 -4.23 13.12 44.90
CA THR A 412 -2.98 12.76 45.60
C THR A 412 -1.93 12.33 44.57
N TYR A 413 -0.65 12.50 44.90
CA TYR A 413 0.43 12.08 44.01
C TYR A 413 1.72 11.82 44.78
N TRP A 414 2.56 10.94 44.23
CA TRP A 414 3.94 10.81 44.63
C TRP A 414 4.81 11.86 43.93
N THR A 415 5.75 12.44 44.66
CA THR A 415 6.80 13.29 44.08
C THR A 415 8.05 13.37 44.96
N MET A 416 9.09 14.04 44.48
CA MET A 416 10.41 14.18 45.09
C MET A 416 10.75 15.66 45.40
N ASP A 417 11.95 15.92 45.93
CA ASP A 417 12.42 17.29 46.14
C ASP A 417 12.77 17.96 44.80
N ASP A 418 12.72 19.29 44.76
CA ASP A 418 12.94 20.05 43.53
C ASP A 418 14.30 19.75 42.89
N GLY A 419 14.32 19.61 41.56
CA GLY A 419 15.52 19.27 40.77
C GLY A 419 15.83 17.78 40.68
N GLN A 420 15.08 16.91 41.38
CA GLN A 420 15.17 15.46 41.19
C GLN A 420 14.30 15.03 40.00
N THR A 421 14.90 14.89 38.82
CA THR A 421 14.20 14.54 37.57
C THR A 421 14.23 13.05 37.24
N THR A 422 14.84 12.22 38.09
CA THR A 422 14.85 10.75 37.96
C THR A 422 14.57 10.08 39.30
N GLY A 423 13.88 8.96 39.26
CA GLY A 423 13.45 8.21 40.44
C GLY A 423 12.52 7.07 40.06
N SER A 424 12.15 6.22 41.02
CA SER A 424 11.19 5.14 40.75
C SER A 424 10.23 4.90 41.89
N VAL A 425 9.06 4.39 41.53
CA VAL A 425 8.04 3.84 42.44
C VAL A 425 7.91 2.35 42.15
N THR A 426 7.93 1.53 43.19
CA THR A 426 7.74 0.08 43.12
C THR A 426 6.49 -0.29 43.91
N VAL A 427 5.49 -0.83 43.22
CA VAL A 427 4.24 -1.35 43.77
C VAL A 427 4.37 -2.86 43.99
N ASP A 428 3.95 -3.33 45.17
CA ASP A 428 3.91 -4.75 45.55
C ASP A 428 2.48 -5.25 45.49
N LEU A 429 2.19 -6.18 44.56
CA LEU A 429 0.84 -6.70 44.29
C LEU A 429 0.34 -7.69 45.36
N ASP A 430 1.04 -7.80 46.50
CA ASP A 430 0.85 -8.71 47.64
C ASP A 430 1.00 -10.21 47.33
N LYS A 431 0.60 -10.64 46.14
CA LYS A 431 0.69 -12.01 45.62
C LYS A 431 1.02 -11.97 44.13
N PRO A 432 1.67 -13.02 43.58
CA PRO A 432 1.79 -13.19 42.14
C PRO A 432 0.40 -13.12 41.49
N THR A 433 0.24 -12.20 40.53
CA THR A 433 -1.03 -11.88 39.89
C THR A 433 -0.82 -11.78 38.37
N LEU A 434 -1.73 -12.37 37.60
CA LEU A 434 -1.71 -12.32 36.15
C LEU A 434 -2.19 -10.94 35.69
N ILE A 435 -1.36 -10.24 34.90
CA ILE A 435 -1.65 -8.92 34.33
C ILE A 435 -1.21 -8.89 32.87
N ASP A 436 -1.84 -8.05 32.06
CA ASP A 436 -1.44 -7.76 30.67
C ASP A 436 -1.62 -6.27 30.27
N VAL A 437 -2.00 -5.42 31.23
CA VAL A 437 -2.05 -3.96 31.08
C VAL A 437 -1.45 -3.29 32.31
N VAL A 438 -0.55 -2.34 32.11
CA VAL A 438 -0.05 -1.41 33.15
C VAL A 438 -0.49 0.00 32.80
N GLU A 439 -1.16 0.67 33.73
CA GLU A 439 -1.57 2.06 33.61
C GLU A 439 -0.70 2.96 34.48
N ILE A 440 -0.31 4.13 33.94
CA ILE A 440 0.43 5.16 34.67
C ILE A 440 -0.18 6.52 34.36
N GLN A 441 -0.35 7.37 35.37
CA GLN A 441 -0.89 8.72 35.20
C GLN A 441 -0.01 9.78 35.87
N GLU A 442 0.19 10.91 35.19
CA GLU A 442 0.75 12.12 35.82
C GLU A 442 -0.34 12.99 36.45
N TYR A 443 0.03 13.73 37.49
CA TYR A 443 -0.79 14.82 38.02
C TYR A 443 -0.66 16.08 37.15
N ILE A 444 -1.34 16.07 36.00
CA ILE A 444 -1.29 17.14 35.00
C ILE A 444 -1.90 18.51 35.39
N PRO A 445 -2.70 18.69 36.49
CA PRO A 445 -3.08 20.04 36.94
C PRO A 445 -1.88 20.94 37.27
N LEU A 446 -0.68 20.37 37.47
CA LEU A 446 0.58 21.10 37.65
C LEU A 446 1.53 20.96 36.45
N GLY A 447 1.00 20.63 35.28
CA GLY A 447 1.74 20.47 34.01
C GLY A 447 2.23 19.03 33.78
N GLN A 448 2.36 18.64 32.51
CA GLN A 448 2.97 17.38 32.06
C GLN A 448 4.50 17.47 32.15
N ARG A 449 5.23 16.44 32.62
CA ARG A 449 6.66 16.64 32.98
C ARG A 449 7.62 15.57 32.49
N ILE A 450 7.19 14.31 32.52
CA ILE A 450 8.01 13.14 32.20
C ILE A 450 8.23 13.08 30.70
N SER A 451 9.50 12.98 30.31
CA SER A 451 9.96 12.90 28.92
C SER A 451 10.65 11.57 28.59
N LYS A 452 10.87 10.71 29.59
CA LYS A 452 11.19 9.29 29.40
C LYS A 452 10.88 8.48 30.64
N PHE A 453 10.30 7.30 30.47
CA PHE A 453 10.09 6.35 31.56
C PHE A 453 10.22 4.89 31.11
N THR A 454 10.43 4.00 32.07
CA THR A 454 10.44 2.55 31.89
C THR A 454 9.54 1.91 32.95
N ALA A 455 8.61 1.06 32.50
CA ALA A 455 7.81 0.18 33.34
C ALA A 455 8.39 -1.25 33.30
N GLU A 456 8.58 -1.83 34.48
CA GLU A 456 9.14 -3.16 34.67
C GLU A 456 8.21 -3.99 35.56
N VAL A 457 8.18 -5.30 35.32
CA VAL A 457 7.44 -6.28 36.12
C VAL A 457 8.41 -7.27 36.73
N ASN A 458 8.18 -7.64 38.00
CA ASN A 458 8.92 -8.70 38.66
C ASN A 458 8.17 -10.03 38.49
N VAL A 459 8.66 -10.90 37.61
CA VAL A 459 8.10 -12.26 37.40
C VAL A 459 8.68 -13.29 38.37
N GLY A 460 9.63 -12.87 39.21
CA GLY A 460 10.20 -13.67 40.28
C GLY A 460 9.45 -13.51 41.61
N THR A 461 10.09 -13.98 42.68
CA THR A 461 9.61 -13.73 44.05
C THR A 461 10.18 -12.40 44.55
N LYS A 462 9.60 -11.86 45.63
CA LYS A 462 10.13 -10.66 46.28
C LYS A 462 11.57 -10.85 46.80
N GLU A 463 11.89 -12.07 47.26
CA GLU A 463 13.21 -12.42 47.79
C GLU A 463 14.26 -12.71 46.70
N ASN A 464 13.82 -13.17 45.53
CA ASN A 464 14.65 -13.43 44.36
C ASN A 464 14.00 -12.81 43.12
N PRO A 465 14.13 -11.47 42.95
CA PRO A 465 13.45 -10.76 41.89
C PRO A 465 14.02 -11.12 40.52
N ASN A 466 13.14 -11.25 39.54
CA ASN A 466 13.46 -11.35 38.12
C ASN A 466 12.73 -10.22 37.39
N TRP A 467 13.39 -9.06 37.31
CA TRP A 467 12.82 -7.88 36.67
C TRP A 467 12.89 -7.99 35.16
N GLN A 468 11.77 -7.76 34.50
CA GLN A 468 11.67 -7.67 33.06
C GLN A 468 11.09 -6.31 32.68
N VAL A 469 11.64 -5.68 31.64
CA VAL A 469 11.00 -4.52 31.01
C VAL A 469 9.68 -4.97 30.42
N TYR A 470 8.61 -4.25 30.79
CA TYR A 470 7.25 -4.47 30.32
C TYR A 470 6.87 -3.45 29.23
N GLY A 471 7.34 -2.20 29.38
CA GLY A 471 7.27 -1.18 28.34
C GLY A 471 8.07 0.06 28.69
N SER A 472 8.34 0.90 27.70
CA SER A 472 9.03 2.19 27.86
C SER A 472 8.61 3.16 26.77
N ALA A 473 8.57 4.45 27.06
CA ALA A 473 8.29 5.50 26.09
C ALA A 473 8.80 6.87 26.58
N GLY A 474 8.64 7.90 25.76
CA GLY A 474 8.87 9.30 26.11
C GLY A 474 7.87 9.81 27.14
N THR A 475 6.62 10.02 26.77
CA THR A 475 5.63 10.73 27.61
C THR A 475 4.64 9.82 28.34
N ILE A 476 4.17 10.28 29.51
CA ILE A 476 3.02 9.69 30.23
C ILE A 476 1.76 10.54 30.04
N GLY A 477 1.77 11.82 30.47
CA GLY A 477 0.60 12.69 30.36
C GLY A 477 -0.55 12.27 31.27
N TYR A 478 -1.79 12.52 30.82
CA TYR A 478 -2.98 12.21 31.63
C TYR A 478 -3.11 10.72 31.95
N LYS A 479 -2.86 9.86 30.95
CA LYS A 479 -2.98 8.41 31.07
C LYS A 479 -2.06 7.73 30.07
N ARG A 480 -1.31 6.74 30.55
CA ARG A 480 -0.46 5.88 29.74
C ARG A 480 -0.83 4.43 30.00
N LEU A 481 -1.30 3.73 28.98
CA LEU A 481 -1.58 2.30 29.01
C LEU A 481 -0.49 1.56 28.24
N ILE A 482 0.15 0.61 28.90
CA ILE A 482 1.10 -0.32 28.30
C ILE A 482 0.42 -1.68 28.28
N LYS A 483 -0.02 -2.11 27.09
CA LYS A 483 -0.53 -3.45 26.85
C LYS A 483 0.58 -4.36 26.36
N GLY A 484 0.63 -5.60 26.83
CA GLY A 484 1.61 -6.59 26.40
C GLY A 484 1.10 -8.01 26.58
N ALA A 485 1.96 -9.00 26.33
CA ALA A 485 1.61 -10.39 26.62
C ALA A 485 1.28 -10.58 28.12
N PRO A 486 0.35 -11.48 28.47
CA PRO A 486 0.05 -11.78 29.86
C PRO A 486 1.26 -12.31 30.64
N VAL A 487 1.48 -11.73 31.83
CA VAL A 487 2.58 -12.10 32.74
C VAL A 487 2.07 -12.26 34.16
N THR A 488 2.60 -13.22 34.90
CA THR A 488 2.36 -13.31 36.34
C THR A 488 3.41 -12.46 37.06
N ALA A 489 3.02 -11.30 37.58
CA ALA A 489 3.89 -10.36 38.25
C ALA A 489 3.64 -10.36 39.78
N SER A 490 4.71 -10.23 40.56
CA SER A 490 4.63 -9.97 42.00
C SER A 490 4.78 -8.48 42.34
N GLN A 491 5.46 -7.72 41.48
CA GLN A 491 5.69 -6.28 41.67
C GLN A 491 5.73 -5.56 40.32
N ILE A 492 5.38 -4.28 40.34
CA ILE A 492 5.50 -3.36 39.20
C ILE A 492 6.44 -2.24 39.62
N ARG A 493 7.38 -1.84 38.76
CA ARG A 493 8.25 -0.70 38.99
C ARG A 493 8.14 0.27 37.82
N VAL A 494 7.82 1.52 38.13
CA VAL A 494 7.86 2.63 37.18
C VAL A 494 9.08 3.47 37.50
N THR A 495 10.02 3.56 36.55
CA THR A 495 11.23 4.36 36.63
C THR A 495 11.10 5.57 35.71
N VAL A 496 11.20 6.77 36.27
CA VAL A 496 11.35 8.01 35.51
C VAL A 496 12.81 8.16 35.12
N ASP A 497 13.09 8.00 33.83
CA ASP A 497 14.43 8.07 33.25
C ASP A 497 14.82 9.51 32.90
N ALA A 498 13.84 10.33 32.51
CA ALA A 498 14.01 11.76 32.25
C ALA A 498 12.69 12.52 32.45
N ALA A 499 12.80 13.76 32.93
CA ALA A 499 11.70 14.70 33.06
C ALA A 499 12.23 16.15 32.98
N TYR A 500 11.39 17.08 32.51
CA TYR A 500 11.74 18.50 32.44
C TYR A 500 11.58 19.24 33.79
N ALA A 501 10.81 18.67 34.71
CA ALA A 501 10.67 19.10 36.10
C ALA A 501 10.57 17.89 37.02
N VAL A 502 10.50 18.11 38.35
CA VAL A 502 10.28 17.01 39.30
C VAL A 502 8.98 16.28 38.94
N PRO A 503 8.99 14.94 38.76
CA PRO A 503 7.82 14.18 38.27
C PRO A 503 6.74 14.08 39.36
N LEU A 504 5.48 14.03 38.92
CA LEU A 504 4.31 13.83 39.77
C LEU A 504 3.48 12.68 39.19
N ILE A 505 3.49 11.53 39.86
CA ILE A 505 2.69 10.35 39.45
C ILE A 505 1.55 10.22 40.45
N ASN A 506 0.31 10.22 39.96
CA ASN A 506 -0.89 10.03 40.81
C ASN A 506 -1.47 8.63 40.73
N ASN A 507 -1.19 7.86 39.68
CA ASN A 507 -1.69 6.49 39.58
C ASN A 507 -0.67 5.55 38.94
N ILE A 508 -0.54 4.34 39.51
CA ILE A 508 0.07 3.16 38.92
C ILE A 508 -0.93 2.02 39.13
N ALA A 509 -1.56 1.58 38.05
CA ALA A 509 -2.56 0.53 38.07
C ALA A 509 -2.17 -0.64 37.16
N ALA A 510 -2.79 -1.78 37.39
CA ALA A 510 -2.56 -2.97 36.59
C ALA A 510 -3.84 -3.77 36.43
N TYR A 511 -4.03 -4.35 35.25
CA TYR A 511 -5.27 -5.01 34.87
C TYR A 511 -5.00 -6.28 34.06
N LYS A 512 -6.06 -7.09 33.94
CA LYS A 512 -6.19 -8.12 32.92
C LYS A 512 -7.23 -7.63 31.89
N ALA A 513 -6.80 -7.46 30.65
CA ALA A 513 -7.63 -7.07 29.53
C ALA A 513 -8.70 -8.12 29.23
N ASP A 514 -9.82 -7.66 28.66
CA ASP A 514 -10.85 -8.53 28.09
C ASP A 514 -10.21 -9.50 27.10
N ASP A 515 -10.63 -10.77 27.13
CA ASP A 515 -10.04 -11.83 26.31
C ASP A 515 -10.11 -11.53 24.81
N ARG A 516 -11.05 -10.68 24.35
CA ARG A 516 -11.16 -10.26 22.94
C ARG A 516 -10.01 -9.37 22.45
N ILE A 517 -9.32 -8.67 23.35
CA ILE A 517 -8.23 -7.74 23.03
C ILE A 517 -6.94 -8.03 23.79
N ALA A 518 -6.95 -9.08 24.60
CA ALA A 518 -5.77 -9.60 25.23
C ALA A 518 -4.79 -9.99 24.12
N VAL A 519 -3.51 -9.62 24.30
CA VAL A 519 -2.48 -10.05 23.35
C VAL A 519 -2.42 -11.57 23.44
N GLU A 520 -2.83 -12.24 22.36
CA GLU A 520 -2.83 -13.70 22.31
C GLU A 520 -1.41 -14.20 22.56
N PRO A 521 -1.20 -15.08 23.55
CA PRO A 521 0.11 -15.63 23.80
C PRO A 521 0.54 -16.45 22.59
N ARG A 522 1.85 -16.50 22.33
CA ARG A 522 2.40 -17.47 21.38
C ARG A 522 1.97 -18.87 21.83
N LEU A 523 1.53 -19.74 20.91
CA LEU A 523 0.98 -21.04 21.30
C LEU A 523 2.02 -22.15 21.16
N ALA A 524 2.01 -23.08 22.11
CA ALA A 524 2.61 -24.40 21.99
C ALA A 524 1.48 -25.43 22.21
N PRO A 525 0.90 -26.00 21.13
CA PRO A 525 1.39 -26.09 19.76
C PRO A 525 1.17 -24.81 18.93
N GLY A 526 2.05 -24.55 17.96
CA GLY A 526 2.06 -23.37 17.10
C GLY A 526 3.43 -23.09 16.49
N LYS A 527 3.45 -22.43 15.32
CA LYS A 527 4.67 -21.93 14.68
C LYS A 527 5.07 -20.60 15.33
N ILE A 528 6.35 -20.46 15.67
CA ILE A 528 6.97 -19.23 16.14
C ILE A 528 8.09 -18.86 15.17
N GLU A 529 8.00 -17.68 14.56
CA GLU A 529 9.10 -17.18 13.75
C GLU A 529 10.29 -16.81 14.64
N ALA A 530 11.48 -17.16 14.20
CA ALA A 530 12.67 -17.02 15.01
C ALA A 530 13.04 -15.55 15.21
N GLU A 531 12.73 -14.69 14.24
CA GLU A 531 12.94 -13.23 14.28
C GLU A 531 11.95 -12.47 15.17
N GLU A 532 10.80 -13.07 15.52
CA GLU A 532 9.80 -12.46 16.41
C GLU A 532 10.11 -12.67 17.91
N PHE A 533 11.38 -12.55 18.29
CA PHE A 533 11.82 -12.68 19.69
C PHE A 533 11.58 -11.39 20.50
N ASP A 534 11.23 -11.53 21.79
CA ASP A 534 11.06 -10.37 22.69
C ASP A 534 12.40 -9.86 23.23
N SER A 535 13.39 -10.74 23.33
CA SER A 535 14.76 -10.37 23.68
C SER A 535 15.79 -11.37 23.18
N LYS A 536 17.07 -10.95 23.14
CA LYS A 536 18.18 -11.75 22.63
C LYS A 536 19.47 -11.54 23.43
N SER A 537 20.41 -12.48 23.29
CA SER A 537 21.77 -12.39 23.81
C SER A 537 22.82 -12.39 22.70
N GLY A 538 23.88 -11.61 22.88
CA GLY A 538 24.98 -11.50 21.91
C GLY A 538 24.64 -10.66 20.68
N GLY A 539 25.45 -10.80 19.63
CA GLY A 539 25.35 -10.02 18.38
C GLY A 539 24.36 -10.53 17.35
N LEU A 540 23.35 -11.32 17.76
CA LEU A 540 22.29 -11.83 16.86
C LEU A 540 21.62 -10.65 16.14
N ILE A 541 21.25 -10.84 14.87
CA ILE A 541 20.50 -9.86 14.08
C ILE A 541 19.28 -10.54 13.47
N ALA A 542 18.15 -9.83 13.46
CA ALA A 542 17.03 -10.20 12.61
C ALA A 542 17.36 -9.69 11.20
N GLU A 543 17.22 -10.54 10.20
CA GLU A 543 17.56 -10.25 8.80
C GLU A 543 16.37 -10.58 7.91
N GLU A 544 16.04 -9.68 6.98
CA GLU A 544 15.15 -9.95 5.84
C GLU A 544 16.04 -10.14 4.62
N LYS A 545 16.43 -11.39 4.34
CA LYS A 545 17.35 -11.72 3.24
C LYS A 545 16.65 -12.13 1.95
N LEU A 546 15.32 -12.15 1.96
CA LEU A 546 14.41 -12.31 0.82
C LEU A 546 13.23 -11.36 1.03
N PRO A 547 12.55 -10.88 -0.02
CA PRO A 547 11.29 -10.16 0.13
C PRO A 547 10.30 -11.02 0.93
N GLY A 548 9.91 -10.54 2.12
CA GLY A 548 8.85 -11.16 2.93
C GLY A 548 9.21 -12.40 3.75
N VAL A 549 10.49 -12.76 3.92
CA VAL A 549 10.91 -13.88 4.79
C VAL A 549 11.99 -13.43 5.78
N GLY A 550 11.59 -13.26 7.05
CA GLY A 550 12.50 -12.94 8.15
C GLY A 550 13.29 -14.16 8.64
N ASN A 551 14.42 -13.93 9.30
CA ASN A 551 15.17 -14.96 10.03
C ASN A 551 16.10 -14.32 11.07
N ILE A 552 16.70 -15.13 11.93
CA ILE A 552 17.82 -14.72 12.79
C ILE A 552 19.16 -15.22 12.26
N GLY A 553 20.12 -14.30 12.14
CA GLY A 553 21.50 -14.55 11.69
C GLY A 553 22.56 -14.06 12.68
N ALA A 554 23.83 -14.05 12.23
CA ALA A 554 25.02 -13.70 13.03
C ALA A 554 25.13 -14.46 14.37
N ILE A 555 24.78 -15.75 14.34
CA ILE A 555 24.71 -16.59 15.51
C ILE A 555 26.13 -16.92 16.04
N GLY A 556 26.43 -16.41 17.23
CA GLY A 556 27.63 -16.73 18.01
C GLY A 556 27.39 -17.87 19.00
N ASN A 557 28.48 -18.49 19.46
CA ASN A 557 28.41 -19.58 20.44
C ASN A 557 27.83 -19.12 21.79
N GLY A 558 26.71 -19.69 22.20
CA GLY A 558 26.02 -19.36 23.46
C GLY A 558 25.01 -18.22 23.33
N ASN A 559 24.74 -17.74 22.12
CA ASN A 559 23.67 -16.80 21.87
C ASN A 559 22.30 -17.50 22.01
N TYR A 560 21.28 -16.73 22.36
CA TYR A 560 19.92 -17.22 22.46
C TYR A 560 18.91 -16.11 22.18
N THR A 561 17.72 -16.51 21.72
CA THR A 561 16.53 -15.67 21.66
C THR A 561 15.52 -16.10 22.74
N VAL A 562 14.68 -15.17 23.18
CA VAL A 562 13.65 -15.40 24.20
C VAL A 562 12.30 -15.00 23.64
N TYR A 563 11.34 -15.91 23.75
CA TYR A 563 9.94 -15.75 23.37
C TYR A 563 9.13 -15.86 24.67
N LYS A 564 8.66 -14.74 25.18
CA LYS A 564 7.95 -14.62 26.44
C LYS A 564 6.52 -15.09 26.32
N GLY A 565 6.00 -15.64 27.42
CA GLY A 565 4.58 -15.96 27.56
C GLY A 565 4.04 -16.92 26.50
N VAL A 566 4.83 -17.93 26.11
CA VAL A 566 4.34 -19.01 25.23
C VAL A 566 3.39 -19.89 26.03
N ASP A 567 2.13 -19.99 25.62
CA ASP A 567 1.10 -20.80 26.27
C ASP A 567 1.19 -22.26 25.81
N PHE A 568 1.69 -23.12 26.69
CA PHE A 568 1.66 -24.56 26.55
C PHE A 568 0.25 -25.08 26.86
N LYS A 569 -0.64 -25.02 25.86
CA LYS A 569 -2.01 -25.57 25.91
C LYS A 569 -2.00 -27.09 26.10
N GLN A 570 -0.98 -27.73 25.55
CA GLN A 570 -0.68 -29.14 25.75
C GLN A 570 0.83 -29.39 25.70
N ILE A 571 1.25 -30.58 26.12
CA ILE A 571 2.62 -31.02 25.91
C ILE A 571 2.84 -31.22 24.40
N PRO A 572 3.82 -30.53 23.77
CA PRO A 572 4.08 -30.69 22.35
C PRO A 572 4.43 -32.13 22.00
N THR A 573 3.96 -32.61 20.87
CA THR A 573 4.23 -33.97 20.38
C THR A 573 5.49 -34.04 19.51
N GLY A 574 5.97 -32.89 19.04
CA GLY A 574 7.23 -32.70 18.35
C GLY A 574 7.59 -31.21 18.27
N VAL A 575 8.79 -30.92 17.78
CA VAL A 575 9.18 -29.56 17.38
C VAL A 575 9.81 -29.64 16.00
N ASN A 576 9.37 -28.82 15.06
CA ASN A 576 10.07 -28.63 13.78
C ASN A 576 10.96 -27.39 13.85
N LEU A 577 12.08 -27.41 13.16
CA LEU A 577 13.02 -26.29 13.03
C LEU A 577 13.29 -26.02 11.55
N THR A 578 13.12 -24.78 11.12
CA THR A 578 13.46 -24.30 9.78
C THR A 578 14.76 -23.49 9.82
N TYR A 579 15.79 -23.91 9.08
CA TYR A 579 17.12 -23.30 9.15
C TYR A 579 17.90 -23.36 7.82
N ALA A 580 18.94 -22.53 7.71
CA ALA A 580 19.89 -22.49 6.61
C ALA A 580 21.32 -22.24 7.13
N GLY A 581 22.36 -22.81 6.53
CA GLY A 581 23.74 -22.49 6.89
C GLY A 581 24.78 -23.53 6.44
N GLU A 582 26.05 -23.19 6.64
CA GLU A 582 27.18 -24.04 6.24
C GLU A 582 27.80 -24.84 7.40
N GLY A 583 27.31 -24.61 8.63
CA GLY A 583 27.79 -25.29 9.84
C GLY A 583 26.92 -26.47 10.28
N SER A 584 27.39 -27.21 11.28
CA SER A 584 26.64 -28.27 11.97
C SER A 584 26.48 -28.03 13.48
N PRO A 585 25.87 -26.89 13.91
CA PRO A 585 25.63 -26.61 15.33
C PRO A 585 24.61 -27.56 15.99
N GLU A 586 24.61 -27.55 17.32
CA GLU A 586 23.50 -28.08 18.12
C GLU A 586 22.62 -26.92 18.58
N ILE A 587 21.31 -27.11 18.45
CA ILE A 587 20.27 -26.13 18.79
C ILE A 587 19.38 -26.77 19.86
N THR A 588 19.07 -26.00 20.89
CA THR A 588 18.20 -26.46 21.99
C THR A 588 17.08 -25.47 22.22
N VAL A 589 15.87 -25.98 22.45
CA VAL A 589 14.74 -25.20 22.94
C VAL A 589 14.61 -25.47 24.44
N ARG A 590 14.45 -24.42 25.25
CA ARG A 590 14.36 -24.48 26.71
C ARG A 590 13.19 -23.65 27.22
N VAL A 591 12.79 -23.85 28.47
CA VAL A 591 11.74 -23.07 29.14
C VAL A 591 12.26 -22.35 30.39
N ASP A 592 11.66 -21.19 30.69
CA ASP A 592 11.79 -20.33 31.87
C ASP A 592 13.16 -19.67 32.12
N SER A 593 14.26 -20.24 31.62
CA SER A 593 15.59 -19.61 31.64
C SER A 593 16.55 -20.26 30.65
N VAL A 594 17.67 -19.58 30.35
CA VAL A 594 18.76 -20.12 29.52
C VAL A 594 19.39 -21.41 30.09
N ASP A 595 19.35 -21.57 31.42
CA ASP A 595 19.80 -22.76 32.14
C ASP A 595 18.64 -23.70 32.51
N GLY A 596 17.42 -23.40 32.04
CA GLY A 596 16.19 -24.12 32.34
C GLY A 596 16.09 -25.48 31.65
N PRO A 597 14.99 -26.22 31.89
CA PRO A 597 14.74 -27.52 31.26
C PRO A 597 14.83 -27.45 29.74
N VAL A 598 15.54 -28.40 29.12
CA VAL A 598 15.54 -28.58 27.66
C VAL A 598 14.27 -29.31 27.28
N ILE A 599 13.55 -28.80 26.27
CA ILE A 599 12.34 -29.44 25.76
C ILE A 599 12.58 -30.18 24.46
N ALA A 600 13.42 -29.62 23.59
CA ALA A 600 13.81 -30.22 22.32
C ALA A 600 15.26 -29.88 21.99
N LYS A 601 15.93 -30.76 21.25
CA LYS A 601 17.28 -30.52 20.73
C LYS A 601 17.50 -31.15 19.36
N VAL A 602 18.43 -30.59 18.59
CA VAL A 602 18.86 -31.18 17.32
C VAL A 602 20.30 -30.77 17.00
N THR A 603 21.08 -31.68 16.41
CA THR A 603 22.30 -31.31 15.68
C THR A 603 21.94 -31.20 14.21
N VAL A 604 22.19 -30.04 13.61
CA VAL A 604 21.85 -29.78 12.21
C VAL A 604 22.99 -30.16 11.27
N GLU A 605 22.68 -30.41 9.99
CA GLU A 605 23.67 -30.63 8.93
C GLU A 605 23.78 -29.38 8.05
N PRO A 606 24.92 -29.14 7.35
CA PRO A 606 25.05 -27.98 6.47
C PRO A 606 24.04 -28.06 5.32
N THR A 607 23.28 -26.98 5.08
CA THR A 607 22.45 -26.84 3.88
C THR A 607 23.26 -26.38 2.67
N GLY A 608 24.47 -25.83 2.90
CA GLY A 608 25.39 -25.35 1.86
C GLY A 608 25.18 -23.89 1.45
N SER A 609 24.20 -23.20 2.05
CA SER A 609 23.96 -21.76 1.87
C SER A 609 23.23 -21.18 3.08
N TYR A 610 23.47 -19.92 3.40
CA TYR A 610 22.72 -19.18 4.45
C TYR A 610 21.33 -18.71 4.00
N THR A 611 20.95 -18.95 2.74
CA THR A 611 19.65 -18.55 2.18
C THR A 611 18.81 -19.73 1.69
N SER A 612 19.34 -20.96 1.73
CA SER A 612 18.60 -22.17 1.33
C SER A 612 18.07 -22.89 2.57
N TYR A 613 16.80 -22.65 2.89
CA TYR A 613 16.15 -23.16 4.09
C TYR A 613 15.65 -24.60 3.95
N THR A 614 15.70 -25.34 5.05
CA THR A 614 15.11 -26.67 5.18
C THR A 614 14.47 -26.83 6.55
N THR A 615 13.38 -27.60 6.61
CA THR A 615 12.67 -27.92 7.86
C THR A 615 13.00 -29.34 8.31
N ILE A 616 13.43 -29.49 9.56
CA ILE A 616 13.74 -30.79 10.18
C ILE A 616 13.02 -30.95 11.52
N PRO A 617 12.69 -32.18 11.94
CA PRO A 617 12.21 -32.42 13.29
C PRO A 617 13.35 -32.34 14.31
N MET A 618 13.07 -31.78 15.48
CA MET A 618 13.91 -31.82 16.66
C MET A 618 13.54 -33.00 17.56
N GLU A 619 14.51 -33.56 18.27
CA GLU A 619 14.27 -34.62 19.24
C GLU A 619 13.70 -34.03 20.53
N LEU A 620 12.47 -34.39 20.89
CA LEU A 620 11.91 -34.08 22.21
C LEU A 620 12.67 -34.80 23.32
N GLU A 621 12.89 -34.11 24.45
CA GLU A 621 13.53 -34.73 25.61
C GLU A 621 12.65 -35.83 26.23
N PRO A 622 13.22 -37.00 26.60
CA PRO A 622 12.45 -38.09 27.18
C PRO A 622 11.84 -37.73 28.54
N ASN A 623 10.54 -37.98 28.71
CA ASN A 623 9.77 -37.66 29.93
C ASN A 623 9.66 -36.15 30.19
N LEU A 624 9.38 -35.40 29.13
CA LEU A 624 9.06 -33.97 29.18
C LEU A 624 7.99 -33.70 30.26
N ASP A 625 8.39 -32.99 31.32
CA ASP A 625 7.57 -32.65 32.50
C ASP A 625 7.53 -31.12 32.61
N ILE A 626 6.69 -30.52 31.77
CA ILE A 626 6.42 -29.08 31.75
C ILE A 626 5.02 -28.87 32.30
N ASP A 627 4.86 -27.88 33.18
CA ASP A 627 3.52 -27.45 33.59
C ASP A 627 2.79 -26.85 32.36
N LEU A 628 1.47 -27.03 32.29
CA LEU A 628 0.67 -26.37 31.25
C LEU A 628 0.44 -24.90 31.61
N GLY A 629 0.36 -24.04 30.60
CA GLY A 629 0.22 -22.59 30.76
C GLY A 629 1.41 -21.81 30.21
N LEU A 630 1.56 -20.57 30.66
CA LEU A 630 2.53 -19.62 30.12
C LEU A 630 3.96 -19.92 30.58
N HIS A 631 4.87 -20.04 29.63
CA HIS A 631 6.32 -20.23 29.84
C HIS A 631 7.13 -19.32 28.91
N ASP A 632 8.28 -18.83 29.37
CA ASP A 632 9.24 -18.15 28.51
C ASP A 632 10.06 -19.22 27.76
N VAL A 633 10.05 -19.21 26.43
CA VAL A 633 10.81 -20.16 25.60
C VAL A 633 12.14 -19.55 25.18
N TYR A 634 13.21 -20.32 25.33
CA TYR A 634 14.58 -19.94 24.98
C TYR A 634 15.09 -20.82 23.84
N LEU A 635 15.33 -20.23 22.67
CA LEU A 635 16.02 -20.91 21.57
C LEU A 635 17.52 -20.63 21.71
N CYS A 636 18.27 -21.63 22.17
CA CYS A 636 19.69 -21.53 22.46
C CYS A 636 20.53 -22.12 21.33
N LEU A 637 21.52 -21.35 20.87
CA LEU A 637 22.27 -21.60 19.65
C LEU A 637 23.78 -21.61 19.96
N ASN A 638 24.55 -22.50 19.32
CA ASN A 638 25.97 -22.69 19.69
C ASN A 638 27.00 -22.53 18.55
N ALA A 639 26.59 -22.29 17.29
CA ALA A 639 27.47 -21.86 16.20
C ALA A 639 26.69 -21.18 15.06
N GLY A 640 27.37 -20.74 14.00
CA GLY A 640 26.79 -19.96 12.92
C GLY A 640 25.83 -20.76 12.02
N LEU A 641 24.57 -20.32 11.99
CA LEU A 641 23.53 -20.66 11.04
C LEU A 641 22.57 -19.46 10.91
N ASN A 642 21.57 -19.56 10.03
CA ASN A 642 20.36 -18.75 10.03
C ASN A 642 19.16 -19.62 10.45
N VAL A 643 18.31 -19.14 11.36
CA VAL A 643 17.06 -19.83 11.75
C VAL A 643 15.89 -18.98 11.31
N ASP A 644 14.98 -19.56 10.55
CA ASP A 644 13.73 -18.92 10.11
C ASP A 644 12.64 -19.11 11.18
N SER A 645 12.41 -20.35 11.61
CA SER A 645 11.29 -20.64 12.50
C SER A 645 11.46 -21.92 13.29
N PHE A 646 10.67 -22.06 14.36
CA PHE A 646 10.46 -23.34 15.04
C PHE A 646 8.98 -23.50 15.39
N GLU A 647 8.47 -24.72 15.32
CA GLU A 647 7.05 -25.02 15.43
C GLU A 647 6.82 -26.13 16.44
N PHE A 648 6.02 -25.85 17.47
CA PHE A 648 5.54 -26.85 18.41
C PHE A 648 4.37 -27.63 17.80
N LEU A 649 4.49 -28.95 17.67
CA LEU A 649 3.46 -29.79 17.07
C LEU A 649 2.40 -30.21 18.10
N GLY A 650 1.14 -30.31 17.64
CA GLY A 650 -0.01 -30.63 18.48
C GLY A 650 -1.38 -30.41 17.83
N GLU A 651 -2.35 -29.88 18.60
CA GLU A 651 -3.64 -29.35 18.14
C GLU A 651 -3.50 -28.36 16.97
N ASN A 652 -4.58 -28.20 16.18
CA ASN A 652 -4.54 -27.34 14.99
C ASN A 652 -4.50 -25.87 15.37
N VAL A 653 -3.64 -25.11 14.71
CA VAL A 653 -3.60 -23.65 14.83
C VAL A 653 -3.72 -23.03 13.46
N VAL A 654 -4.64 -22.07 13.30
CA VAL A 654 -4.88 -21.34 12.04
C VAL A 654 -4.47 -19.88 12.19
N GLN A 655 -3.68 -19.37 11.26
CA GLN A 655 -3.22 -17.98 11.25
C GLN A 655 -2.88 -17.50 9.83
N PHE A 656 -2.71 -16.21 9.61
CA PHE A 656 -2.19 -15.69 8.34
C PHE A 656 -0.71 -16.02 8.16
N ALA A 657 -0.32 -16.31 6.91
CA ALA A 657 1.08 -16.51 6.53
C ALA A 657 1.90 -15.23 6.75
N ASN A 658 1.36 -14.10 6.27
CA ASN A 658 2.01 -12.79 6.27
C ASN A 658 1.22 -11.78 7.10
N ALA A 659 1.92 -10.90 7.83
CA ALA A 659 1.31 -9.80 8.59
C ALA A 659 0.78 -8.69 7.67
N THR A 660 1.38 -8.52 6.49
CA THR A 660 0.98 -7.55 5.46
C THR A 660 0.97 -8.22 4.10
N GLN A 661 0.02 -7.86 3.27
CA GLN A 661 -0.06 -8.21 1.86
C GLN A 661 -0.28 -6.94 1.04
N THR A 662 0.23 -6.93 -0.18
CA THR A 662 0.05 -5.82 -1.12
C THR A 662 -0.77 -6.28 -2.31
N ALA A 663 -1.64 -5.42 -2.81
CA ALA A 663 -2.35 -5.60 -4.08
C ALA A 663 -2.46 -4.26 -4.79
N TYR A 664 -2.50 -4.24 -6.12
CA TYR A 664 -2.85 -3.01 -6.83
C TYR A 664 -4.37 -2.85 -6.89
N GLU A 665 -4.81 -1.62 -7.13
CA GLU A 665 -6.21 -1.36 -7.48
C GLU A 665 -6.64 -2.20 -8.70
N GLY A 666 -7.91 -2.62 -8.71
CA GLY A 666 -8.47 -3.51 -9.73
C GLY A 666 -8.10 -5.00 -9.63
N GLU A 667 -7.13 -5.39 -8.80
CA GLU A 667 -6.72 -6.78 -8.61
C GLU A 667 -7.46 -7.50 -7.46
N ASN A 668 -7.26 -8.82 -7.35
CA ASN A 668 -7.68 -9.56 -6.16
C ASN A 668 -6.50 -9.66 -5.19
N ALA A 669 -6.60 -9.03 -4.02
CA ALA A 669 -5.66 -9.23 -2.93
C ALA A 669 -5.71 -10.70 -2.46
N GLN A 670 -4.55 -11.34 -2.40
CA GLN A 670 -4.42 -12.75 -2.02
C GLN A 670 -3.90 -12.87 -0.58
N VAL A 671 -4.81 -13.13 0.36
CA VAL A 671 -4.44 -13.41 1.75
C VAL A 671 -4.35 -14.92 1.97
N VAL A 672 -3.25 -15.37 2.57
CA VAL A 672 -2.96 -16.80 2.75
C VAL A 672 -3.13 -17.16 4.22
N LEU A 673 -4.04 -18.09 4.51
CA LEU A 673 -4.13 -18.75 5.81
C LEU A 673 -3.30 -20.02 5.82
N GLN A 674 -2.57 -20.22 6.91
CA GLN A 674 -1.82 -21.44 7.20
C GLN A 674 -2.44 -22.15 8.40
N ARG A 675 -2.46 -23.48 8.31
CA ARG A 675 -2.84 -24.40 9.38
C ARG A 675 -1.62 -25.21 9.80
N SER A 676 -1.22 -25.06 11.05
CA SER A 676 -0.17 -25.83 11.72
C SER A 676 -0.76 -26.93 12.63
N GLY A 677 0.05 -27.91 13.01
CA GLY A 677 -0.33 -29.06 13.85
C GLY A 677 0.00 -30.42 13.22
N GLU A 678 -0.14 -31.53 13.98
CA GLU A 678 0.28 -32.89 13.55
C GLU A 678 -0.48 -33.48 12.34
N SER A 679 -1.38 -32.70 11.72
CA SER A 679 -2.35 -33.13 10.72
C SER A 679 -3.30 -34.20 11.28
N PRO A 680 -4.30 -33.81 12.09
CA PRO A 680 -5.38 -34.72 12.45
C PRO A 680 -6.27 -34.90 11.22
N ASP A 681 -6.77 -36.12 11.01
CA ASP A 681 -7.73 -36.50 9.96
C ASP A 681 -9.11 -35.77 10.05
N THR A 682 -9.14 -34.58 10.62
CA THR A 682 -10.32 -33.80 10.99
C THR A 682 -10.34 -32.45 10.30
N GLU A 683 -11.51 -32.08 9.81
CA GLU A 683 -11.85 -30.76 9.30
C GLU A 683 -11.70 -29.68 10.39
N VAL A 684 -11.29 -28.49 10.00
CA VAL A 684 -11.22 -27.28 10.84
C VAL A 684 -11.91 -26.14 10.10
N THR A 685 -12.67 -25.32 10.83
CA THR A 685 -13.28 -24.10 10.27
C THR A 685 -12.86 -22.86 11.05
N VAL A 686 -12.68 -21.76 10.35
CA VAL A 686 -12.55 -20.41 10.93
C VAL A 686 -13.41 -19.46 10.10
N ASP A 687 -13.85 -18.35 10.69
CA ASP A 687 -14.45 -17.25 9.93
C ASP A 687 -13.36 -16.21 9.60
N ILE A 688 -13.46 -15.59 8.43
CA ILE A 688 -12.72 -14.39 8.08
C ILE A 688 -13.67 -13.22 7.92
N GLU A 689 -13.20 -12.02 8.24
CA GLU A 689 -13.93 -10.77 8.02
C GLU A 689 -12.97 -9.63 7.67
N THR A 690 -13.34 -8.80 6.70
CA THR A 690 -12.63 -7.54 6.40
C THR A 690 -13.07 -6.44 7.35
N SER A 691 -12.11 -5.72 7.94
CA SER A 691 -12.35 -4.54 8.78
C SER A 691 -11.66 -3.31 8.15
N PRO A 692 -12.36 -2.16 8.05
CA PRO A 692 -11.84 -1.01 7.32
C PRO A 692 -10.66 -0.33 8.03
N GLY A 693 -9.64 0.00 7.23
CA GLY A 693 -8.56 0.90 7.60
C GLY A 693 -8.75 2.28 6.94
N THR A 694 -7.74 2.73 6.21
CA THR A 694 -7.79 3.96 5.39
C THR A 694 -8.50 3.77 4.04
N ALA A 695 -8.62 2.52 3.55
CA ALA A 695 -9.35 2.18 2.35
C ALA A 695 -10.88 2.24 2.56
N VAL A 696 -11.62 2.66 1.51
CA VAL A 696 -13.06 2.90 1.56
C VAL A 696 -13.86 1.73 1.02
N HIS A 697 -14.82 1.24 1.81
CA HIS A 697 -15.70 0.14 1.43
C HIS A 697 -16.46 0.42 0.13
N GLY A 698 -16.49 -0.58 -0.76
CA GLY A 698 -17.19 -0.51 -2.04
C GLY A 698 -16.57 0.47 -3.05
N ARG A 699 -15.51 1.19 -2.67
CA ARG A 699 -14.79 2.16 -3.50
C ARG A 699 -13.38 1.70 -3.83
N HIS A 700 -12.64 1.20 -2.83
CA HIS A 700 -11.28 0.66 -3.00
C HIS A 700 -11.24 -0.86 -2.84
N TYR A 701 -12.16 -1.45 -2.06
CA TYR A 701 -12.29 -2.90 -1.93
C TYR A 701 -13.74 -3.33 -1.65
N ILE A 702 -14.06 -4.60 -1.88
CA ILE A 702 -15.36 -5.19 -1.56
C ILE A 702 -15.28 -5.96 -0.25
N ASP A 703 -16.15 -5.63 0.70
CA ASP A 703 -16.25 -6.32 1.98
C ASP A 703 -16.45 -7.82 1.82
N LYS A 704 -15.75 -8.58 2.66
CA LYS A 704 -15.79 -10.04 2.63
C LYS A 704 -15.90 -10.61 4.04
N THR A 705 -16.94 -11.42 4.24
CA THR A 705 -17.11 -12.30 5.40
C THR A 705 -17.30 -13.72 4.87
N GLU A 706 -16.47 -14.67 5.28
CA GLU A 706 -16.51 -16.04 4.77
C GLU A 706 -16.09 -17.06 5.84
N THR A 707 -16.80 -18.19 5.95
CA THR A 707 -16.32 -19.34 6.74
C THR A 707 -15.36 -20.18 5.90
N ILE A 708 -14.10 -20.20 6.29
CA ILE A 708 -13.04 -20.97 5.65
C ILE A 708 -12.97 -22.35 6.27
N THR A 709 -13.09 -23.39 5.44
CA THR A 709 -12.98 -24.79 5.85
C THR A 709 -11.68 -25.40 5.33
N PHE A 710 -10.81 -25.86 6.22
CA PHE A 710 -9.65 -26.68 5.89
C PHE A 710 -10.05 -28.16 5.90
N ALA A 711 -9.93 -28.82 4.75
CA ALA A 711 -10.14 -30.27 4.65
C ALA A 711 -9.08 -31.03 5.47
N ALA A 712 -9.34 -32.32 5.73
CA ALA A 712 -8.36 -33.18 6.37
C ALA A 712 -7.05 -33.23 5.54
N GLY A 713 -5.92 -32.90 6.18
CA GLY A 713 -4.60 -32.84 5.53
C GLY A 713 -4.27 -31.54 4.78
N GLU A 714 -5.21 -30.59 4.67
CA GLU A 714 -4.98 -29.29 4.04
C GLU A 714 -4.28 -28.35 5.02
N VAL A 715 -3.14 -27.77 4.62
CA VAL A 715 -2.25 -26.96 5.49
C VAL A 715 -2.22 -25.47 5.11
N GLU A 716 -2.77 -25.09 3.95
CA GLU A 716 -2.81 -23.71 3.48
C GLU A 716 -4.09 -23.45 2.68
N LYS A 717 -4.57 -22.20 2.71
CA LYS A 717 -5.64 -21.69 1.86
C LYS A 717 -5.39 -20.25 1.46
N THR A 718 -5.47 -19.98 0.17
CA THR A 718 -5.50 -18.61 -0.37
C THR A 718 -6.94 -18.13 -0.47
N ILE A 719 -7.19 -16.93 0.03
CA ILE A 719 -8.46 -16.23 -0.02
C ILE A 719 -8.25 -14.99 -0.89
N GLU A 720 -9.14 -14.80 -1.86
CA GLU A 720 -9.17 -13.60 -2.68
C GLU A 720 -10.12 -12.56 -2.10
N ILE A 721 -9.65 -11.32 -2.00
CA ILE A 721 -10.44 -10.14 -1.65
C ILE A 721 -10.35 -9.17 -2.81
N GLN A 722 -11.49 -8.76 -3.34
CA GLN A 722 -11.55 -7.92 -4.52
C GLN A 722 -11.19 -6.47 -4.17
N THR A 723 -10.11 -5.93 -4.75
CA THR A 723 -9.87 -4.49 -4.81
C THR A 723 -10.64 -3.89 -5.99
N VAL A 724 -10.80 -2.58 -6.00
CA VAL A 724 -11.61 -1.85 -6.96
C VAL A 724 -10.74 -0.83 -7.68
N GLU A 725 -10.69 -0.93 -9.00
CA GLU A 725 -10.05 0.08 -9.86
C GLU A 725 -10.87 1.38 -9.80
N ASN A 726 -10.19 2.50 -9.59
CA ASN A 726 -10.77 3.83 -9.66
C ASN A 726 -9.80 4.79 -10.38
N GLU A 727 -10.09 6.09 -10.44
CA GLU A 727 -9.22 7.09 -11.11
C GLU A 727 -8.65 8.11 -10.09
N GLU A 728 -8.67 7.77 -8.79
CA GLU A 728 -8.37 8.69 -7.71
C GLU A 728 -6.95 8.55 -7.22
N THR A 729 -6.19 9.64 -7.32
CA THR A 729 -4.85 9.70 -6.73
C THR A 729 -4.94 9.81 -5.21
N THR A 730 -4.83 8.67 -4.52
CA THR A 730 -4.95 8.57 -3.06
C THR A 730 -3.65 8.12 -2.40
N GLY A 731 -2.71 7.54 -3.16
CA GLY A 731 -1.56 6.84 -2.61
C GLY A 731 -1.93 5.50 -1.94
N PRO A 732 -1.02 4.88 -1.18
CA PRO A 732 -1.30 3.58 -0.56
C PRO A 732 -2.42 3.69 0.50
N LEU A 733 -3.44 2.86 0.35
CA LEU A 733 -4.54 2.73 1.30
C LEU A 733 -4.58 1.32 1.89
N ASP A 734 -5.17 1.13 3.05
CA ASP A 734 -5.17 -0.14 3.75
C ASP A 734 -6.53 -0.55 4.32
N PHE A 735 -6.73 -1.85 4.41
CA PHE A 735 -7.76 -2.46 5.25
C PHE A 735 -7.20 -3.71 5.90
N THR A 736 -7.90 -4.28 6.87
CA THR A 736 -7.44 -5.49 7.57
C THR A 736 -8.37 -6.66 7.30
N VAL A 737 -7.83 -7.86 7.42
CA VAL A 737 -8.58 -9.11 7.38
C VAL A 737 -8.29 -9.85 8.67
N GLU A 738 -9.34 -10.29 9.34
CA GLU A 738 -9.23 -10.90 10.66
C GLU A 738 -9.76 -12.34 10.63
N VAL A 739 -9.14 -13.24 11.41
CA VAL A 739 -9.60 -14.61 11.64
C VAL A 739 -10.33 -14.68 12.97
N ARG A 740 -11.53 -15.28 12.97
CA ARG A 740 -12.40 -15.40 14.16
C ARG A 740 -13.06 -16.78 14.21
N ASN A 741 -13.72 -17.06 15.33
CA ASN A 741 -14.62 -18.22 15.53
C ASN A 741 -14.03 -19.57 15.08
N PRO A 742 -12.87 -20.01 15.62
CA PRO A 742 -12.33 -21.31 15.26
C PRO A 742 -13.26 -22.44 15.72
N SER A 743 -13.30 -23.54 14.97
CA SER A 743 -13.98 -24.76 15.39
C SER A 743 -13.34 -25.30 16.68
N ALA A 744 -14.10 -26.06 17.48
CA ALA A 744 -13.67 -26.51 18.81
C ALA A 744 -12.37 -27.35 18.87
N ASN A 745 -11.84 -27.79 17.72
CA ASN A 745 -10.60 -28.55 17.55
C ASN A 745 -9.47 -27.72 16.90
N ALA A 746 -9.59 -26.40 16.91
CA ALA A 746 -8.61 -25.46 16.41
C ALA A 746 -8.48 -24.24 17.32
N ALA A 747 -7.31 -23.62 17.30
CA ALA A 747 -7.05 -22.31 17.90
C ALA A 747 -6.63 -21.32 16.81
N ILE A 748 -6.76 -20.02 17.10
CA ILE A 748 -6.22 -18.95 16.28
C ILE A 748 -4.77 -18.71 16.72
N GLY A 749 -3.85 -18.65 15.75
CA GLY A 749 -2.43 -18.35 16.02
C GLY A 749 -2.16 -16.86 16.19
N GLN A 750 -0.90 -16.51 16.43
CA GLN A 750 -0.48 -15.14 16.75
C GLN A 750 -0.81 -14.14 15.64
N ARG A 751 -0.76 -14.56 14.37
CA ARG A 751 -1.16 -13.74 13.21
C ARG A 751 -2.64 -13.92 12.90
N SER A 752 -3.49 -13.46 13.80
CA SER A 752 -4.94 -13.47 13.65
C SER A 752 -5.46 -12.38 12.72
N VAL A 753 -4.63 -11.36 12.41
CA VAL A 753 -4.94 -10.23 11.54
C VAL A 753 -3.85 -10.09 10.48
N THR A 754 -4.22 -9.75 9.25
CA THR A 754 -3.30 -9.34 8.19
C THR A 754 -3.78 -8.01 7.60
N THR A 755 -2.84 -7.11 7.30
CA THR A 755 -3.12 -5.82 6.65
C THR A 755 -2.99 -5.99 5.15
N VAL A 756 -3.99 -5.58 4.39
CA VAL A 756 -3.92 -5.50 2.93
C VAL A 756 -3.69 -4.03 2.55
N VAL A 757 -2.54 -3.75 1.95
CA VAL A 757 -2.20 -2.43 1.40
C VAL A 757 -2.51 -2.43 -0.09
N ILE A 758 -3.47 -1.60 -0.47
CA ILE A 758 -3.86 -1.31 -1.84
C ILE A 758 -2.92 -0.23 -2.37
N GLN A 759 -2.17 -0.54 -3.43
CA GLN A 759 -1.31 0.40 -4.12
C GLN A 759 -2.08 1.08 -5.26
N ASP A 760 -2.12 2.40 -5.19
CA ASP A 760 -2.60 3.28 -6.26
C ASP A 760 -1.73 3.10 -7.52
N ASN A 761 -2.38 2.79 -8.64
CA ASN A 761 -1.75 2.56 -9.94
C ASN A 761 -2.05 3.69 -10.95
N ASP A 762 -2.69 4.78 -10.53
CA ASP A 762 -3.11 5.92 -11.36
C ASP A 762 -2.03 7.01 -11.52
N GLN A 763 -0.82 6.80 -10.98
CA GLN A 763 0.31 7.71 -11.11
C GLN A 763 1.57 6.98 -11.64
N PRO A 764 2.48 7.71 -12.32
CA PRO A 764 3.78 7.17 -12.69
C PRO A 764 4.55 6.66 -11.47
N GLY A 765 5.14 5.46 -11.58
CA GLY A 765 5.87 4.82 -10.48
C GLY A 765 7.31 5.32 -10.31
N ASP A 766 7.92 5.00 -9.16
CA ASP A 766 9.33 5.20 -8.87
C ASP A 766 10.20 4.11 -9.51
N ALA A 767 10.91 4.51 -10.57
CA ALA A 767 11.78 3.64 -11.34
C ALA A 767 13.16 3.37 -10.71
N SER A 768 13.46 3.91 -9.53
CA SER A 768 14.80 3.86 -8.92
C SER A 768 15.32 2.43 -8.72
N ALA A 769 14.48 1.53 -8.22
CA ALA A 769 14.86 0.13 -7.99
C ALA A 769 15.20 -0.60 -9.29
N LEU A 770 14.38 -0.41 -10.33
CA LEU A 770 14.63 -0.97 -11.66
C LEU A 770 15.92 -0.39 -12.28
N GLN A 771 16.15 0.91 -12.11
CA GLN A 771 17.33 1.60 -12.61
C GLN A 771 18.63 1.07 -11.99
N ASP A 772 18.65 0.88 -10.67
CA ASP A 772 19.81 0.31 -9.95
C ASP A 772 20.11 -1.12 -10.44
N LEU A 773 19.07 -1.93 -10.66
CA LEU A 773 19.21 -3.30 -11.14
C LEU A 773 19.69 -3.36 -12.60
N VAL A 774 19.20 -2.47 -13.46
CA VAL A 774 19.68 -2.30 -14.85
C VAL A 774 21.16 -1.91 -14.86
N ASP A 775 21.60 -1.03 -13.96
CA ASP A 775 23.01 -0.64 -13.85
C ASP A 775 23.90 -1.81 -13.41
N GLU A 776 23.42 -2.66 -12.49
CA GLU A 776 24.10 -3.92 -12.15
C GLU A 776 24.18 -4.87 -13.36
N ALA A 777 23.04 -5.07 -14.04
CA ALA A 777 22.91 -5.94 -15.20
C ALA A 777 23.89 -5.55 -16.33
N LYS A 778 24.03 -4.24 -16.59
CA LYS A 778 25.00 -3.70 -17.56
C LYS A 778 26.47 -3.99 -17.22
N GLY A 779 26.76 -4.28 -15.96
CA GLY A 779 28.10 -4.66 -15.50
C GLY A 779 28.50 -6.12 -15.82
N LYS A 780 27.56 -6.97 -16.24
CA LYS A 780 27.82 -8.38 -16.58
C LYS A 780 28.54 -8.47 -17.94
N VAL A 781 29.37 -9.50 -18.14
CA VAL A 781 30.19 -9.68 -19.35
C VAL A 781 29.81 -10.96 -20.08
N GLU A 782 29.41 -10.86 -21.35
CA GLU A 782 28.92 -11.98 -22.18
C GLU A 782 29.82 -13.22 -22.15
N ALA A 783 31.14 -13.03 -22.22
CA ALA A 783 32.12 -14.12 -22.27
C ALA A 783 32.15 -14.98 -20.99
N ASP A 784 31.60 -14.50 -19.88
CA ASP A 784 31.60 -15.21 -18.60
C ASP A 784 30.42 -16.19 -18.46
N TYR A 785 29.43 -16.18 -19.37
CA TYR A 785 28.16 -16.91 -19.21
C TYR A 785 27.80 -17.77 -20.42
N MET A 786 26.91 -18.75 -20.21
CA MET A 786 26.40 -19.61 -21.29
C MET A 786 25.61 -18.79 -22.33
N PRO A 787 25.87 -18.97 -23.65
CA PRO A 787 25.23 -18.14 -24.69
C PRO A 787 23.70 -18.17 -24.68
N GLU A 788 23.09 -19.30 -24.34
CA GLU A 788 21.64 -19.45 -24.28
C GLU A 788 20.98 -18.69 -23.12
N ASP A 789 21.69 -18.54 -21.99
CA ASP A 789 21.20 -17.78 -20.83
C ASP A 789 21.47 -16.29 -21.05
N TRP A 790 22.64 -15.96 -21.62
CA TRP A 790 23.00 -14.60 -21.99
C TRP A 790 21.99 -13.97 -22.96
N THR A 791 21.55 -14.73 -23.96
CA THR A 791 20.54 -14.25 -24.92
C THR A 791 19.24 -13.85 -24.22
N LYS A 792 18.72 -14.71 -23.33
CA LYS A 792 17.49 -14.43 -22.57
C LYS A 792 17.66 -13.25 -21.61
N PHE A 793 18.82 -13.17 -20.96
CA PHE A 793 19.17 -12.06 -20.09
C PHE A 793 19.21 -10.72 -20.85
N GLN A 794 19.81 -10.68 -22.03
CA GLN A 794 19.82 -9.48 -22.87
C GLN A 794 18.42 -9.07 -23.33
N GLU A 795 17.54 -10.03 -23.64
CA GLU A 795 16.14 -9.74 -23.98
C GLU A 795 15.36 -9.10 -22.83
N VAL A 796 15.56 -9.59 -21.59
CA VAL A 796 14.91 -9.01 -20.40
C VAL A 796 15.53 -7.65 -20.05
N LEU A 797 16.86 -7.51 -20.13
CA LEU A 797 17.54 -6.23 -19.91
C LEU A 797 17.03 -5.16 -20.88
N ALA A 798 16.87 -5.49 -22.16
CA ALA A 798 16.33 -4.55 -23.14
C ALA A 798 14.87 -4.13 -22.83
N GLN A 799 14.03 -5.04 -22.33
CA GLN A 799 12.68 -4.72 -21.89
C GLN A 799 12.69 -3.79 -20.67
N ALA A 800 13.57 -4.05 -19.70
CA ALA A 800 13.76 -3.18 -18.54
C ALA A 800 14.22 -1.77 -18.93
N GLU A 801 15.18 -1.65 -19.85
CA GLU A 801 15.62 -0.36 -20.37
C GLU A 801 14.50 0.38 -21.11
N ALA A 802 13.71 -0.32 -21.93
CA ALA A 802 12.58 0.28 -22.63
C ALA A 802 11.50 0.77 -21.67
N LEU A 803 11.25 0.04 -20.58
CA LEU A 803 10.29 0.46 -19.56
C LEU A 803 10.79 1.69 -18.78
N LEU A 804 12.09 1.80 -18.51
CA LEU A 804 12.69 3.00 -17.89
C LEU A 804 12.58 4.25 -18.75
N GLU A 805 12.42 4.11 -20.08
CA GLU A 805 12.16 5.24 -20.98
C GLU A 805 10.68 5.68 -21.00
N ASN A 806 9.77 4.85 -20.46
CA ASN A 806 8.36 5.17 -20.35
C ASN A 806 8.09 6.01 -19.09
N ALA A 807 7.95 7.32 -19.25
CA ALA A 807 7.66 8.25 -18.15
C ALA A 807 6.28 8.04 -17.50
N GLU A 808 5.40 7.26 -18.12
CA GLU A 808 4.06 6.92 -17.63
C GLU A 808 3.98 5.48 -17.13
N ALA A 809 5.11 4.77 -16.99
CA ALA A 809 5.12 3.41 -16.45
C ALA A 809 4.54 3.40 -15.03
N SER A 810 3.54 2.55 -14.81
CA SER A 810 2.94 2.35 -13.50
C SER A 810 3.95 1.70 -12.54
N GLN A 811 3.77 1.89 -11.23
CA GLN A 811 4.62 1.22 -10.23
C GLN A 811 4.60 -0.31 -10.41
N LYS A 812 3.45 -0.88 -10.79
CA LYS A 812 3.32 -2.31 -11.04
C LYS A 812 4.22 -2.79 -12.16
N GLU A 813 4.21 -2.11 -13.31
CA GLU A 813 5.04 -2.49 -14.45
C GLU A 813 6.52 -2.47 -14.06
N LEU A 814 6.93 -1.45 -13.29
CA LEU A 814 8.30 -1.32 -12.79
C LEU A 814 8.68 -2.45 -11.83
N ASP A 815 7.79 -2.81 -10.90
CA ASP A 815 8.02 -3.87 -9.92
C ASP A 815 8.07 -5.26 -10.58
N ASP A 816 7.12 -5.55 -11.48
CA ASP A 816 7.11 -6.79 -12.28
C ASP A 816 8.38 -6.93 -13.11
N MET A 817 8.83 -5.84 -13.75
CA MET A 817 10.05 -5.83 -14.56
C MET A 817 11.31 -5.96 -13.70
N THR A 818 11.32 -5.35 -12.51
CA THR A 818 12.42 -5.50 -11.55
C THR A 818 12.56 -6.96 -11.12
N ALA A 819 11.44 -7.62 -10.78
CA ALA A 819 11.43 -9.03 -10.43
C ALA A 819 11.88 -9.93 -11.59
N LEU A 820 11.39 -9.67 -12.80
CA LEU A 820 11.76 -10.43 -13.99
C LEU A 820 13.26 -10.28 -14.34
N LEU A 821 13.81 -9.06 -14.25
CA LEU A 821 15.23 -8.82 -14.49
C LEU A 821 16.09 -9.50 -13.43
N GLN A 822 15.68 -9.48 -12.16
CA GLN A 822 16.38 -10.16 -11.08
C GLN A 822 16.42 -11.68 -11.31
N GLU A 823 15.27 -12.29 -11.65
CA GLU A 823 15.21 -13.72 -11.99
C GLU A 823 16.14 -14.05 -13.17
N SER A 824 16.19 -13.17 -14.17
CA SER A 824 17.06 -13.33 -15.33
C SER A 824 18.55 -13.26 -14.98
N ILE A 825 18.94 -12.34 -14.10
CA ILE A 825 20.30 -12.23 -13.56
C ILE A 825 20.67 -13.50 -12.78
N ASP A 826 19.79 -13.97 -11.91
CA ASP A 826 19.99 -15.17 -11.10
C ASP A 826 20.06 -16.45 -11.96
N GLY A 827 19.44 -16.42 -13.14
CA GLY A 827 19.48 -17.49 -14.15
C GLY A 827 20.77 -17.58 -14.98
N LEU A 828 21.68 -16.61 -14.89
CA LEU A 828 22.93 -16.60 -15.65
C LEU A 828 23.93 -17.67 -15.17
N ARG A 829 24.09 -18.77 -15.92
CA ARG A 829 25.09 -19.80 -15.61
C ARG A 829 26.47 -19.44 -16.18
N PRO A 830 27.58 -19.66 -15.44
CA PRO A 830 28.93 -19.44 -15.96
C PRO A 830 29.24 -20.29 -17.21
N PHE A 831 30.01 -19.75 -18.15
CA PHE A 831 30.40 -20.45 -19.38
C PHE A 831 31.20 -21.71 -19.09
N GLN A 832 30.82 -22.84 -19.71
CA GLN A 832 31.53 -24.12 -19.59
C GLN A 832 31.52 -24.91 -20.92
N TYR A 833 32.57 -25.70 -21.17
CA TYR A 833 32.63 -26.65 -22.28
C TYR A 833 31.87 -27.93 -21.94
N THR A 834 30.69 -28.10 -22.54
CA THR A 834 29.81 -29.26 -22.34
C THR A 834 29.81 -30.20 -23.55
N GLU A 835 29.05 -31.30 -23.48
CA GLU A 835 28.88 -32.20 -24.64
C GLU A 835 28.16 -31.50 -25.80
N GLU A 836 27.22 -30.62 -25.48
CA GLU A 836 26.45 -29.81 -26.43
C GLU A 836 27.22 -28.59 -26.93
N ASN A 837 28.17 -28.07 -26.15
CA ASN A 837 29.05 -26.94 -26.50
C ASN A 837 30.54 -27.29 -26.27
N PRO A 838 31.11 -28.22 -27.06
CA PRO A 838 32.48 -28.66 -26.88
C PRO A 838 33.48 -27.66 -27.46
N PHE A 839 34.69 -27.61 -26.90
CA PHE A 839 35.77 -26.80 -27.47
C PHE A 839 36.25 -27.40 -28.80
N VAL A 840 36.24 -26.62 -29.89
CA VAL A 840 36.58 -27.12 -31.22
C VAL A 840 38.09 -27.10 -31.45
N LEU A 841 38.67 -28.27 -31.76
CA LEU A 841 40.09 -28.37 -32.09
C LEU A 841 40.36 -28.05 -33.56
N SER A 842 41.47 -27.36 -33.83
CA SER A 842 41.93 -27.11 -35.21
C SER A 842 42.70 -28.30 -35.78
N ALA A 843 42.51 -28.57 -37.08
CA ALA A 843 43.27 -29.57 -37.82
C ALA A 843 44.68 -29.08 -38.23
N THR A 844 44.92 -27.77 -38.19
CA THR A 844 46.13 -27.14 -38.75
C THR A 844 46.80 -26.12 -37.84
N GLU A 845 46.05 -25.48 -36.94
CA GLU A 845 46.54 -24.43 -36.05
C GLU A 845 46.60 -24.91 -34.60
N ALA A 846 47.41 -24.23 -33.79
CA ALA A 846 47.41 -24.44 -32.35
C ALA A 846 46.29 -23.60 -31.73
N VAL A 847 45.49 -24.18 -30.84
CA VAL A 847 44.37 -23.50 -30.17
C VAL A 847 44.59 -23.48 -28.67
N ASP A 848 44.40 -22.31 -28.05
CA ASP A 848 44.50 -22.15 -26.59
C ASP A 848 43.13 -22.39 -25.94
N VAL A 849 43.13 -23.17 -24.86
CA VAL A 849 41.95 -23.42 -24.02
C VAL A 849 42.30 -23.18 -22.56
N GLU A 850 41.51 -22.36 -21.90
CA GLU A 850 41.65 -22.03 -20.49
C GLU A 850 40.95 -23.09 -19.63
N ALA A 851 41.56 -23.49 -18.51
CA ALA A 851 41.07 -24.61 -17.71
C ALA A 851 39.81 -24.26 -16.92
N GLU A 852 39.58 -22.98 -16.59
CA GLU A 852 38.42 -22.53 -15.80
C GLU A 852 37.07 -22.73 -16.50
N TYR A 853 37.06 -22.87 -17.82
CA TYR A 853 35.85 -23.19 -18.60
C TYR A 853 35.61 -24.69 -18.72
N MET A 854 36.50 -25.54 -18.19
CA MET A 854 36.25 -26.97 -18.05
C MET A 854 35.35 -27.22 -16.84
N ILE A 855 34.76 -28.41 -16.73
CA ILE A 855 33.76 -28.70 -15.70
C ILE A 855 34.43 -29.34 -14.47
N PRO A 856 34.65 -28.60 -13.37
CA PRO A 856 35.12 -29.19 -12.12
C PRO A 856 34.04 -30.07 -11.49
N GLN A 857 34.45 -31.19 -10.93
CA GLN A 857 33.59 -32.20 -10.34
C GLN A 857 34.17 -32.67 -9.00
N GLY A 858 33.30 -33.09 -8.08
CA GLY A 858 33.71 -33.54 -6.74
C GLY A 858 34.33 -32.42 -5.91
N GLY A 859 35.57 -32.60 -5.46
CA GLY A 859 36.31 -31.59 -4.68
C GLY A 859 37.02 -30.51 -5.50
N ALA A 860 37.02 -30.59 -6.83
CA ALA A 860 37.70 -29.60 -7.67
C ALA A 860 36.94 -28.27 -7.72
N ARG A 861 37.65 -27.14 -7.85
CA ARG A 861 37.04 -25.81 -7.96
C ARG A 861 37.89 -24.84 -8.76
N VAL A 862 37.26 -23.83 -9.34
CA VAL A 862 37.94 -22.69 -9.96
C VAL A 862 38.40 -21.73 -8.85
N ASN A 863 39.65 -21.28 -8.93
CA ASN A 863 40.25 -20.32 -8.00
C ASN A 863 40.96 -19.21 -8.78
N SER A 864 41.24 -18.08 -8.13
CA SER A 864 41.98 -16.97 -8.73
C SER A 864 43.37 -16.83 -8.12
N ARG A 865 44.42 -16.83 -8.95
CA ARG A 865 45.80 -16.59 -8.54
C ARG A 865 46.49 -15.56 -9.44
N SER A 866 47.29 -14.70 -8.81
CA SER A 866 48.13 -13.74 -9.52
C SER A 866 49.15 -14.45 -10.42
N GLY A 867 49.00 -14.31 -11.73
CA GLY A 867 49.90 -14.88 -12.76
C GLY A 867 49.28 -15.98 -13.61
N ASP A 868 48.05 -16.41 -13.31
CA ASP A 868 47.25 -17.29 -14.16
C ASP A 868 46.96 -16.62 -15.52
N SER A 869 46.77 -17.39 -16.59
CA SER A 869 46.16 -16.85 -17.79
C SER A 869 44.72 -16.48 -17.46
N ASN A 870 44.32 -15.27 -17.87
CA ASN A 870 43.01 -14.68 -17.56
C ASN A 870 42.64 -14.59 -16.06
N GLY A 871 43.56 -14.90 -15.13
CA GLY A 871 43.42 -14.70 -13.69
C GLY A 871 42.70 -15.82 -12.92
N LYS A 872 42.46 -16.98 -13.54
CA LYS A 872 41.81 -18.15 -12.91
C LYS A 872 42.55 -19.46 -13.22
N GLU A 873 42.46 -20.43 -12.31
CA GLU A 873 42.98 -21.79 -12.46
C GLU A 873 41.99 -22.80 -11.86
N VAL A 874 42.10 -24.08 -12.21
CA VAL A 874 41.33 -25.16 -11.55
C VAL A 874 42.21 -25.89 -10.54
N GLU A 875 41.81 -25.87 -9.28
CA GLU A 875 42.53 -26.47 -8.15
C GLU A 875 41.77 -27.64 -7.50
N GLU A 876 42.45 -28.31 -6.55
CA GLU A 876 41.91 -29.43 -5.76
C GLU A 876 41.46 -30.66 -6.57
N MET A 877 42.07 -30.88 -7.74
CA MET A 877 41.96 -32.14 -8.46
C MET A 877 42.69 -33.26 -7.69
N GLY A 878 42.02 -34.35 -7.34
CA GLY A 878 42.49 -35.43 -6.46
C GLY A 878 41.72 -35.47 -5.14
N MET A 879 42.22 -36.19 -4.11
CA MET A 879 41.57 -36.19 -2.80
C MET A 879 41.72 -34.81 -2.13
N ALA A 880 40.64 -34.02 -2.16
CA ALA A 880 40.61 -32.69 -1.57
C ALA A 880 40.67 -32.75 -0.04
N ARG A 881 40.95 -31.62 0.63
CA ARG A 881 40.97 -31.55 2.11
C ARG A 881 39.63 -31.90 2.75
N SER A 882 38.55 -31.83 1.98
CA SER A 882 37.18 -32.23 2.33
C SER A 882 36.97 -33.76 2.33
N GLY A 883 37.92 -34.56 1.84
CA GLY A 883 37.80 -36.02 1.73
C GLY A 883 37.03 -36.52 0.50
N VAL A 884 36.63 -35.62 -0.41
CA VAL A 884 35.97 -35.95 -1.68
C VAL A 884 36.99 -35.89 -2.81
N GLU A 885 36.93 -36.85 -3.74
CA GLU A 885 37.81 -36.89 -4.91
C GLU A 885 37.37 -35.86 -5.96
N GLY A 886 38.23 -34.88 -6.26
CA GLY A 886 38.05 -33.86 -7.28
C GLY A 886 38.63 -34.27 -8.65
N TYR A 887 37.95 -33.89 -9.72
CA TYR A 887 38.42 -34.08 -11.10
C TYR A 887 37.82 -33.02 -12.01
N VAL A 888 38.31 -32.93 -13.24
CA VAL A 888 37.83 -31.96 -14.24
C VAL A 888 37.49 -32.68 -15.53
N ASP A 889 36.29 -32.45 -16.05
CA ASP A 889 35.86 -32.96 -17.35
C ASP A 889 36.00 -31.85 -18.40
N PHE A 890 36.63 -32.17 -19.53
CA PHE A 890 36.78 -31.28 -20.67
C PHE A 890 36.19 -31.92 -21.92
N TYR A 891 35.21 -31.26 -22.52
CA TYR A 891 34.59 -31.68 -23.76
C TYR A 891 35.20 -30.92 -24.94
N PHE A 892 35.61 -31.65 -25.98
CA PHE A 892 36.19 -31.07 -27.18
C PHE A 892 35.76 -31.83 -28.43
N ASP A 893 35.62 -31.10 -29.55
CA ASP A 893 35.35 -31.67 -30.86
C ASP A 893 36.66 -31.81 -31.63
N ALA A 894 37.02 -33.04 -31.99
CA ALA A 894 38.22 -33.32 -32.76
C ALA A 894 37.90 -33.45 -34.26
N PRO A 895 38.60 -32.72 -35.15
CA PRO A 895 38.33 -32.76 -36.59
C PRO A 895 38.66 -34.12 -37.23
N ALA A 896 39.48 -34.95 -36.59
CA ALA A 896 39.84 -36.28 -37.07
C ALA A 896 40.27 -37.19 -35.92
N ALA A 897 40.20 -38.50 -36.13
CA ALA A 897 40.92 -39.44 -35.25
C ALA A 897 42.43 -39.29 -35.47
N GLY A 898 43.20 -39.42 -34.40
CA GLY A 898 44.66 -39.30 -34.49
C GLY A 898 45.30 -38.76 -33.22
N THR A 899 46.53 -38.29 -33.34
CA THR A 899 47.32 -37.83 -32.20
C THR A 899 47.32 -36.31 -32.12
N TYR A 900 46.99 -35.78 -30.94
CA TYR A 900 46.99 -34.36 -30.59
C TYR A 900 47.98 -34.12 -29.45
N ASN A 901 48.69 -33.00 -29.51
CA ASN A 901 49.53 -32.54 -28.40
C ASN A 901 48.78 -31.50 -27.60
N PHE A 902 48.63 -31.74 -26.30
CA PHE A 902 48.08 -30.81 -25.32
C PHE A 902 49.26 -30.24 -24.53
N HIS A 903 49.74 -29.08 -24.96
CA HIS A 903 50.79 -28.36 -24.26
C HIS A 903 50.19 -27.63 -23.06
N MET A 904 50.35 -28.19 -21.86
CA MET A 904 49.70 -27.72 -20.65
C MET A 904 50.59 -26.75 -19.88
N ARG A 905 50.02 -25.64 -19.43
CA ARG A 905 50.56 -24.78 -18.37
C ARG A 905 49.83 -25.07 -17.06
N TYR A 906 50.56 -25.22 -15.97
CA TYR A 906 49.99 -25.56 -14.66
C TYR A 906 50.82 -24.97 -13.52
N PHE A 907 50.16 -24.68 -12.40
CA PHE A 907 50.84 -24.24 -11.17
C PHE A 907 51.31 -25.45 -10.35
N THR A 908 52.58 -25.47 -9.97
CA THR A 908 53.19 -26.61 -9.29
C THR A 908 52.77 -26.71 -7.81
N GLY A 909 52.27 -27.89 -7.42
CA GLY A 909 51.86 -28.24 -6.06
C GLY A 909 52.84 -29.19 -5.36
N ALA A 910 52.36 -30.16 -4.57
CA ALA A 910 53.19 -31.28 -4.05
C ALA A 910 53.67 -32.23 -5.17
N ASN A 911 54.26 -33.40 -4.88
CA ASN A 911 54.64 -34.36 -5.93
C ASN A 911 53.40 -34.83 -6.71
N ASN A 912 53.18 -34.33 -7.93
CA ASN A 912 51.91 -34.52 -8.66
C ASN A 912 52.08 -35.45 -9.87
N THR A 913 51.20 -36.45 -9.98
CA THR A 913 51.02 -37.26 -11.21
C THR A 913 49.65 -36.93 -11.77
N LEU A 914 49.61 -36.24 -12.91
CA LEU A 914 48.35 -35.99 -13.62
C LEU A 914 47.97 -37.25 -14.39
N MET A 915 46.73 -37.69 -14.20
CA MET A 915 46.11 -38.78 -14.94
C MET A 915 45.00 -38.23 -15.82
N TRP A 916 44.80 -38.90 -16.94
CA TRP A 916 43.67 -38.62 -17.79
C TRP A 916 43.14 -39.88 -18.46
N MET A 917 41.87 -39.84 -18.84
CA MET A 917 41.23 -40.86 -19.66
C MET A 917 40.20 -40.20 -20.58
N LEU A 918 40.01 -40.77 -21.76
CA LEU A 918 39.04 -40.29 -22.73
C LEU A 918 37.74 -41.07 -22.59
N ASN A 919 36.62 -40.35 -22.69
CA ASN A 919 35.26 -40.88 -22.78
C ASN A 919 34.91 -41.87 -21.64
N ASP A 920 35.48 -41.65 -20.45
CA ASP A 920 35.39 -42.54 -19.29
C ASP A 920 35.81 -44.00 -19.55
N ASP A 921 36.62 -44.23 -20.60
CA ASP A 921 37.13 -45.54 -20.96
C ASP A 921 38.48 -45.78 -20.25
N GLU A 922 38.47 -46.61 -19.22
CA GLU A 922 39.66 -47.03 -18.46
C GLU A 922 40.78 -47.60 -19.33
N SER A 923 40.48 -48.13 -20.53
CA SER A 923 41.51 -48.62 -21.45
C SER A 923 42.36 -47.50 -22.07
N THR A 924 41.85 -46.26 -22.06
CA THR A 924 42.53 -45.07 -22.58
C THR A 924 43.34 -44.33 -21.50
N LYS A 925 43.32 -44.82 -20.27
CA LYS A 925 43.96 -44.18 -19.12
C LYS A 925 45.46 -44.03 -19.34
N GLN A 926 45.94 -42.80 -19.15
CA GLN A 926 47.35 -42.45 -19.17
C GLN A 926 47.69 -41.59 -17.96
N GLN A 927 48.98 -41.48 -17.68
CA GLN A 927 49.48 -40.72 -16.55
C GLN A 927 50.84 -40.11 -16.87
N LYS A 928 51.14 -38.96 -16.27
CA LYS A 928 52.42 -38.30 -16.37
C LYS A 928 52.84 -37.70 -15.03
N ALA A 929 54.06 -38.03 -14.61
CA ALA A 929 54.67 -37.39 -13.45
C ALA A 929 55.06 -35.96 -13.83
N LEU A 930 54.51 -34.98 -13.12
CA LEU A 930 54.76 -33.57 -13.35
C LEU A 930 55.96 -33.08 -12.52
N LYS A 931 56.55 -31.95 -12.93
CA LYS A 931 57.75 -31.41 -12.30
C LYS A 931 57.38 -30.80 -10.94
N TYR A 932 58.11 -31.21 -9.89
CA TYR A 932 58.02 -30.63 -8.55
C TYR A 932 59.28 -29.83 -8.23
N THR A 933 59.13 -28.54 -7.92
CA THR A 933 60.27 -27.63 -7.70
C THR A 933 60.70 -27.51 -6.23
N GLY A 934 59.91 -28.00 -5.28
CA GLY A 934 60.27 -28.13 -3.86
C GLY A 934 60.58 -26.81 -3.15
N GLY A 935 59.64 -26.31 -2.34
CA GLY A 935 59.91 -25.24 -1.38
C GLY A 935 58.84 -24.17 -1.26
N GLY A 936 57.63 -24.51 -0.79
CA GLY A 936 56.65 -23.58 -0.20
C GLY A 936 56.03 -22.49 -1.09
N ALA A 937 56.63 -22.12 -2.22
CA ALA A 937 56.12 -21.20 -3.21
C ALA A 937 56.09 -21.93 -4.56
N GLY A 938 54.91 -22.36 -4.99
CA GLY A 938 54.73 -22.96 -6.32
C GLY A 938 55.12 -21.97 -7.43
N VAL A 939 55.49 -22.51 -8.58
CA VAL A 939 55.76 -21.77 -9.82
C VAL A 939 54.96 -22.39 -10.96
N PHE A 940 54.67 -21.62 -12.01
CA PHE A 940 54.12 -22.18 -13.25
C PHE A 940 55.20 -22.99 -13.97
N GLU A 941 54.80 -24.17 -14.44
CA GLU A 941 55.59 -25.01 -15.33
C GLU A 941 54.72 -25.40 -16.53
N GLU A 942 55.37 -25.87 -17.59
CA GLU A 942 54.73 -26.31 -18.82
C GLU A 942 55.15 -27.75 -19.13
N ASP A 943 54.24 -28.54 -19.71
CA ASP A 943 54.55 -29.90 -20.13
C ASP A 943 53.60 -30.41 -21.25
N ASP A 944 54.08 -31.31 -22.10
CA ASP A 944 53.33 -31.82 -23.26
C ASP A 944 52.59 -33.14 -22.96
N LEU A 945 51.28 -33.20 -23.15
CA LEU A 945 50.51 -34.44 -23.08
C LEU A 945 50.17 -34.92 -24.50
N THR A 946 50.61 -36.14 -24.84
CA THR A 946 50.27 -36.75 -26.13
C THR A 946 48.95 -37.52 -26.00
N ILE A 947 47.89 -37.00 -26.59
CA ILE A 947 46.54 -37.54 -26.51
C ILE A 947 46.18 -38.23 -27.83
N VAL A 948 45.82 -39.51 -27.76
CA VAL A 948 45.33 -40.26 -28.92
C VAL A 948 43.81 -40.22 -28.90
N VAL A 949 43.24 -39.43 -29.81
CA VAL A 949 41.80 -39.25 -29.94
C VAL A 949 41.23 -40.36 -30.83
N PRO A 950 40.27 -41.17 -30.33
CA PRO A 950 39.86 -42.40 -31.00
C PRO A 950 38.93 -42.19 -32.19
N LYS A 951 38.24 -41.04 -32.26
CA LYS A 951 37.24 -40.71 -33.29
C LYS A 951 37.21 -39.20 -33.56
N ALA A 952 36.83 -38.82 -34.78
CA ALA A 952 36.36 -37.48 -35.07
C ALA A 952 35.05 -37.17 -34.32
N GLY A 953 34.76 -35.88 -34.11
CA GLY A 953 33.59 -35.41 -33.36
C GLY A 953 33.87 -35.21 -31.88
N VAL A 954 32.79 -35.04 -31.10
CA VAL A 954 32.84 -34.78 -29.66
C VAL A 954 33.46 -35.94 -28.87
N ASN A 955 34.44 -35.59 -28.04
CA ASN A 955 35.11 -36.44 -27.07
C ASN A 955 35.15 -35.72 -25.71
N LYS A 956 35.17 -36.51 -24.64
CA LYS A 956 35.39 -36.04 -23.27
C LYS A 956 36.76 -36.51 -22.80
N ILE A 957 37.52 -35.66 -22.11
CA ILE A 957 38.71 -36.06 -21.36
C ILE A 957 38.53 -35.69 -19.89
N LYS A 958 38.76 -36.66 -19.01
CA LYS A 958 38.71 -36.49 -17.56
C LYS A 958 40.11 -36.37 -17.00
N PHE A 959 40.45 -35.23 -16.41
CA PHE A 959 41.72 -34.96 -15.72
C PHE A 959 41.57 -35.11 -14.21
N TYR A 960 42.50 -35.83 -13.58
CA TYR A 960 42.48 -36.08 -12.14
C TYR A 960 43.87 -36.48 -11.62
N ASN A 961 44.04 -36.50 -10.30
CA ASN A 961 45.30 -36.82 -9.63
C ASN A 961 45.19 -38.11 -8.80
N ASP A 962 46.32 -38.82 -8.57
CA ASP A 962 46.31 -40.19 -8.02
C ASP A 962 46.24 -40.27 -6.49
N LYS A 963 46.55 -39.16 -5.79
CA LYS A 963 46.60 -39.01 -4.32
C LYS A 963 46.24 -37.57 -3.90
N GLU A 964 46.52 -37.15 -2.66
CA GLU A 964 46.38 -35.76 -2.12
C GLU A 964 47.30 -34.73 -2.81
N THR A 965 47.50 -34.82 -4.12
CA THR A 965 48.48 -34.07 -4.89
C THR A 965 47.79 -32.94 -5.65
N THR A 966 48.38 -31.74 -5.67
CA THR A 966 47.68 -30.46 -5.85
C THR A 966 48.17 -29.68 -7.09
N CYS A 967 48.28 -30.30 -8.27
CA CYS A 967 48.54 -29.47 -9.46
C CYS A 967 47.27 -28.69 -9.78
N ASN A 968 47.43 -27.42 -10.13
CA ASN A 968 46.33 -26.58 -10.55
C ASN A 968 46.47 -26.35 -12.05
N LEU A 969 45.44 -26.70 -12.82
CA LEU A 969 45.44 -26.50 -14.27
C LEU A 969 45.15 -25.04 -14.55
N ASP A 970 45.96 -24.45 -15.41
CA ASP A 970 45.82 -23.06 -15.82
C ASP A 970 45.29 -23.05 -17.27
N LYS A 971 46.08 -23.55 -18.24
CA LYS A 971 45.61 -23.65 -19.62
C LYS A 971 46.29 -24.74 -20.44
N PHE A 972 45.76 -24.98 -21.63
CA PHE A 972 46.38 -25.84 -22.64
C PHE A 972 46.48 -25.12 -23.99
N THR A 973 47.56 -25.38 -24.71
CA THR A 973 47.68 -25.10 -26.15
C THR A 973 47.64 -26.44 -26.88
N ILE A 974 46.61 -26.66 -27.69
CA ILE A 974 46.35 -27.95 -28.35
C ILE A 974 46.72 -27.85 -29.83
N THR A 975 47.56 -28.78 -30.33
CA THR A 975 47.96 -28.86 -31.74
C THR A 975 47.75 -30.27 -32.28
N ALA A 976 47.13 -30.41 -33.47
CA ALA A 976 47.10 -31.68 -34.19
C ALA A 976 48.52 -32.10 -34.63
N GLN A 977 48.89 -33.36 -34.43
CA GLN A 977 50.21 -33.89 -34.84
C GLN A 977 50.11 -34.85 -36.02
N ASP A 978 49.45 -35.99 -35.83
CA ASP A 978 49.31 -37.05 -36.83
C ASP A 978 47.84 -37.46 -36.90
N ILE A 979 47.09 -36.81 -37.81
CA ILE A 979 45.65 -37.03 -37.99
C ILE A 979 45.34 -37.50 -39.42
N GLU A 980 44.40 -38.43 -39.58
CA GLU A 980 43.96 -38.91 -40.90
C GLU A 980 42.86 -38.00 -41.45
N THR A 981 43.19 -37.11 -42.38
CA THR A 981 42.19 -36.21 -43.01
C THR A 981 41.66 -36.82 -44.31
N GLU A 982 40.40 -37.25 -44.34
CA GLU A 982 39.65 -37.43 -45.60
C GLU A 982 39.06 -36.08 -46.07
N LYS A 983 38.92 -35.90 -47.40
CA LYS A 983 38.26 -34.71 -47.95
C LYS A 983 36.81 -34.63 -47.44
N PRO A 984 36.30 -33.44 -47.09
CA PRO A 984 34.95 -33.29 -46.57
C PRO A 984 33.91 -33.77 -47.59
N SER A 985 32.98 -34.61 -47.13
CA SER A 985 31.86 -35.06 -47.95
C SER A 985 30.90 -33.90 -48.19
N LYS A 986 30.61 -33.58 -49.44
CA LYS A 986 29.64 -32.53 -49.80
C LYS A 986 28.20 -33.02 -49.89
N ASN A 987 27.93 -34.26 -49.48
CA ASN A 987 26.61 -34.88 -49.65
C ASN A 987 25.52 -34.12 -48.88
N THR A 988 25.84 -33.59 -47.69
CA THR A 988 24.90 -32.82 -46.87
C THR A 988 24.62 -31.44 -47.48
N LEU A 989 25.68 -30.76 -47.95
CA LEU A 989 25.56 -29.52 -48.70
C LEU A 989 24.70 -29.73 -49.95
N GLU A 990 24.95 -30.80 -50.71
CA GLU A 990 24.16 -31.17 -51.89
C GLU A 990 22.69 -31.43 -51.54
N PHE A 991 22.42 -32.11 -50.42
CA PHE A 991 21.05 -32.37 -49.95
C PHE A 991 20.30 -31.08 -49.64
N PHE A 992 20.85 -30.20 -48.81
CA PHE A 992 20.18 -28.96 -48.43
C PHE A 992 20.14 -27.94 -49.57
N LEU A 993 21.14 -27.90 -50.45
CA LEU A 993 21.11 -27.09 -51.66
C LEU A 993 19.97 -27.52 -52.60
N ASN A 994 19.79 -28.82 -52.78
CA ASN A 994 18.68 -29.36 -53.57
C ASN A 994 17.33 -29.07 -52.91
N LYS A 995 17.23 -29.16 -51.58
CA LYS A 995 16.01 -28.82 -50.83
C LYS A 995 15.65 -27.34 -50.91
N ALA A 996 16.63 -26.45 -50.75
CA ALA A 996 16.40 -25.01 -50.88
C ALA A 996 15.93 -24.64 -52.30
N LYS A 997 16.55 -25.24 -53.33
CA LYS A 997 16.10 -25.10 -54.72
C LYS A 997 14.71 -25.68 -54.98
N GLU A 998 14.35 -26.78 -54.31
CA GLU A 998 13.02 -27.37 -54.38
C GLU A 998 11.96 -26.43 -53.78
N HIS A 999 12.22 -25.87 -52.60
CA HIS A 999 11.34 -24.86 -51.97
C HIS A 999 11.21 -23.60 -52.81
N GLN A 1000 12.31 -23.10 -53.41
CA GLN A 1000 12.27 -21.97 -54.33
C GLN A 1000 11.47 -22.30 -55.61
N ALA A 1001 11.59 -23.51 -56.15
CA ALA A 1001 10.86 -23.93 -57.35
C ALA A 1001 9.36 -24.20 -57.09
N ASN A 1002 9.00 -24.61 -55.87
CA ASN A 1002 7.62 -24.85 -55.46
C ASN A 1002 6.86 -23.56 -55.10
N GLY A 1003 7.55 -22.43 -55.03
CA GLY A 1003 6.97 -21.13 -54.62
C GLY A 1003 6.83 -20.97 -53.10
N ASP A 1004 7.44 -21.84 -52.30
CA ASP A 1004 7.34 -21.78 -50.82
C ASP A 1004 7.99 -20.50 -50.25
N VAL A 1005 8.97 -19.96 -50.98
CA VAL A 1005 9.73 -18.75 -50.67
C VAL A 1005 8.98 -17.47 -51.09
N ASP A 1006 8.05 -17.55 -52.04
CA ASP A 1006 7.39 -16.38 -52.66
C ASP A 1006 6.62 -15.52 -51.65
N ASN A 1007 6.08 -16.15 -50.60
CA ASN A 1007 5.29 -15.51 -49.54
C ASN A 1007 6.11 -15.22 -48.27
N CYS A 1008 7.42 -15.46 -48.27
CA CYS A 1008 8.28 -15.09 -47.15
C CYS A 1008 8.58 -13.58 -47.15
N VAL A 1009 9.02 -13.08 -46.00
CA VAL A 1009 9.57 -11.72 -45.87
C VAL A 1009 10.79 -11.50 -46.79
N GLU A 1010 11.07 -10.24 -47.15
CA GLU A 1010 12.07 -9.87 -48.16
C GLU A 1010 13.50 -10.30 -47.79
N SER A 1011 13.88 -10.14 -46.52
CA SER A 1011 15.13 -10.63 -45.94
C SER A 1011 15.30 -12.14 -46.12
N ILE A 1012 14.24 -12.93 -45.94
CA ILE A 1012 14.29 -14.39 -46.11
C ILE A 1012 14.37 -14.78 -47.60
N LYS A 1013 13.70 -14.04 -48.49
CA LYS A 1013 13.87 -14.21 -49.94
C LYS A 1013 15.32 -13.98 -50.37
N ASN A 1014 15.95 -12.92 -49.84
CA ASN A 1014 17.35 -12.61 -50.10
C ASN A 1014 18.28 -13.66 -49.49
N LEU A 1015 18.02 -14.11 -48.26
CA LEU A 1015 18.78 -15.16 -47.60
C LEU A 1015 18.76 -16.47 -48.41
N PHE A 1016 17.60 -16.87 -48.94
CA PHE A 1016 17.48 -18.03 -49.82
C PHE A 1016 18.31 -17.88 -51.10
N ALA A 1017 18.24 -16.72 -51.75
CA ALA A 1017 18.98 -16.45 -52.98
C ALA A 1017 20.50 -16.50 -52.75
N GLU A 1018 20.97 -15.91 -51.66
CA GLU A 1018 22.39 -15.91 -51.27
C GLU A 1018 22.87 -17.31 -50.86
N ALA A 1019 22.12 -18.00 -50.01
CA ALA A 1019 22.49 -19.33 -49.52
C ALA A 1019 22.59 -20.36 -50.67
N ILE A 1020 21.68 -20.27 -51.65
CA ILE A 1020 21.75 -21.11 -52.86
C ILE A 1020 22.97 -20.77 -53.70
N ALA A 1021 23.24 -19.48 -53.96
CA ALA A 1021 24.39 -19.06 -54.76
C ALA A 1021 25.73 -19.46 -54.12
N GLU A 1022 25.85 -19.28 -52.81
CA GLU A 1022 27.02 -19.66 -52.02
C GLU A 1022 27.20 -21.19 -51.97
N GLY A 1023 26.12 -21.93 -51.71
CA GLY A 1023 26.12 -23.39 -51.76
C GLY A 1023 26.51 -23.94 -53.13
N GLU A 1024 26.07 -23.32 -54.23
CA GLU A 1024 26.50 -23.68 -55.59
C GLU A 1024 27.99 -23.42 -55.82
N ALA A 1025 28.50 -22.28 -55.35
CA ALA A 1025 29.92 -21.92 -55.47
C ALA A 1025 30.81 -22.91 -54.70
N VAL A 1026 30.44 -23.23 -53.45
CA VAL A 1026 31.16 -24.22 -52.63
C VAL A 1026 31.05 -25.62 -53.22
N MET A 1027 29.90 -26.01 -53.79
CA MET A 1027 29.77 -27.30 -54.50
C MET A 1027 30.74 -27.41 -55.70
N ALA A 1028 30.99 -26.31 -56.41
CA ALA A 1028 31.87 -26.27 -57.57
C ALA A 1028 33.37 -26.25 -57.25
N ASP A 1029 33.79 -25.90 -56.03
CA ASP A 1029 35.21 -25.85 -55.65
C ASP A 1029 35.75 -27.22 -55.20
N GLU A 1030 36.58 -27.89 -56.00
CA GLU A 1030 37.17 -29.20 -55.69
C GLU A 1030 38.09 -29.25 -54.44
N ASN A 1031 38.45 -28.09 -53.89
CA ASN A 1031 39.32 -27.94 -52.71
C ASN A 1031 38.63 -27.30 -51.48
N ALA A 1032 37.30 -27.11 -51.52
CA ALA A 1032 36.56 -26.55 -50.40
C ALA A 1032 36.91 -27.25 -49.07
N THR A 1033 37.17 -26.45 -48.04
CA THR A 1033 37.46 -26.87 -46.67
C THR A 1033 36.21 -27.41 -45.98
N TYR A 1034 36.38 -28.05 -44.82
CA TYR A 1034 35.24 -28.53 -44.03
C TYR A 1034 34.34 -27.36 -43.59
N ASP A 1035 34.95 -26.26 -43.13
CA ASP A 1035 34.23 -25.08 -42.65
C ASP A 1035 33.46 -24.40 -43.79
N GLU A 1036 34.06 -24.24 -44.98
CA GLU A 1036 33.34 -23.69 -46.14
C GLU A 1036 32.14 -24.56 -46.55
N VAL A 1037 32.27 -25.90 -46.45
CA VAL A 1037 31.16 -26.83 -46.71
C VAL A 1037 30.10 -26.76 -45.61
N MET A 1038 30.51 -26.64 -44.35
CA MET A 1038 29.59 -26.58 -43.20
C MET A 1038 28.86 -25.24 -43.13
N ASP A 1039 29.55 -24.12 -43.29
CA ASP A 1039 28.97 -22.77 -43.26
C ASP A 1039 27.92 -22.60 -44.37
N ALA A 1040 28.24 -23.04 -45.59
CA ALA A 1040 27.28 -23.05 -46.68
C ALA A 1040 26.08 -23.97 -46.39
N THR A 1041 26.32 -25.12 -45.73
CA THR A 1041 25.26 -26.05 -45.32
C THR A 1041 24.34 -25.44 -44.26
N VAL A 1042 24.92 -24.83 -43.22
CA VAL A 1042 24.20 -24.18 -42.12
C VAL A 1042 23.39 -22.99 -42.65
N LYS A 1043 23.96 -22.20 -43.56
CA LYS A 1043 23.25 -21.07 -44.17
C LYS A 1043 22.03 -21.53 -44.97
N LEU A 1044 22.14 -22.65 -45.71
CA LEU A 1044 21.01 -23.29 -46.39
C LEU A 1044 19.98 -23.86 -45.40
N MET A 1045 20.41 -24.45 -44.29
CA MET A 1045 19.50 -24.94 -43.23
C MET A 1045 18.73 -23.81 -42.57
N LYS A 1046 19.41 -22.70 -42.23
CA LYS A 1046 18.79 -21.49 -41.67
C LYS A 1046 17.77 -20.89 -42.63
N ALA A 1047 18.11 -20.80 -43.91
CA ALA A 1047 17.16 -20.38 -44.94
C ALA A 1047 15.91 -21.28 -44.94
N ILE A 1048 16.08 -22.61 -45.01
CA ILE A 1048 14.96 -23.56 -45.00
C ILE A 1048 14.13 -23.49 -43.71
N GLN A 1049 14.75 -23.32 -42.54
CA GLN A 1049 14.04 -23.20 -41.27
C GLN A 1049 13.24 -21.89 -41.17
N ALA A 1050 13.72 -20.82 -41.79
CA ALA A 1050 13.04 -19.53 -41.79
C ALA A 1050 11.85 -19.45 -42.78
N LEU A 1051 11.48 -20.55 -43.43
CA LEU A 1051 10.35 -20.60 -44.38
C LEU A 1051 9.01 -20.18 -43.75
N ASP A 1052 8.84 -20.32 -42.44
CA ASP A 1052 7.60 -19.95 -41.74
C ASP A 1052 7.50 -18.43 -41.46
N MET A 1053 8.56 -17.66 -41.72
CA MET A 1053 8.55 -16.19 -41.64
C MET A 1053 7.86 -15.60 -42.88
N LYS A 1054 6.52 -15.67 -42.87
CA LYS A 1054 5.67 -15.16 -43.94
C LYS A 1054 5.51 -13.64 -43.86
N ALA A 1055 5.61 -12.98 -45.01
CA ALA A 1055 5.29 -11.57 -45.13
C ALA A 1055 3.79 -11.35 -44.81
N ALA A 1056 3.48 -10.23 -44.16
CA ALA A 1056 2.12 -9.85 -43.86
C ALA A 1056 1.25 -9.75 -45.13
N ASP A 1057 -0.02 -10.15 -45.03
CA ASP A 1057 -1.05 -9.65 -45.93
C ASP A 1057 -1.45 -8.24 -45.48
N LYS A 1058 -0.97 -7.24 -46.21
CA LYS A 1058 -1.15 -5.82 -45.86
C LYS A 1058 -2.40 -5.21 -46.48
N THR A 1059 -3.23 -5.99 -47.18
CA THR A 1059 -4.37 -5.46 -47.92
C THR A 1059 -5.31 -4.63 -47.04
N ASP A 1060 -5.57 -5.07 -45.81
CA ASP A 1060 -6.45 -4.37 -44.88
C ASP A 1060 -5.81 -3.09 -44.31
N LEU A 1061 -4.50 -3.12 -44.04
CA LEU A 1061 -3.71 -1.95 -43.61
C LEU A 1061 -3.58 -0.92 -44.74
N GLU A 1062 -3.40 -1.37 -45.99
CA GLU A 1062 -3.36 -0.49 -47.18
C GLU A 1062 -4.69 0.24 -47.35
N MET A 1063 -5.81 -0.48 -47.23
CA MET A 1063 -7.15 0.14 -47.27
C MET A 1063 -7.37 1.12 -46.12
N ALA A 1064 -6.98 0.77 -44.90
CA ALA A 1064 -7.11 1.65 -43.73
C ALA A 1064 -6.27 2.93 -43.88
N ALA A 1065 -5.02 2.81 -44.34
CA ALA A 1065 -4.12 3.94 -44.58
C ALA A 1065 -4.60 4.84 -45.74
N GLU A 1066 -5.18 4.28 -46.81
CA GLU A 1066 -5.77 5.06 -47.90
C GLU A 1066 -7.01 5.85 -47.42
N LEU A 1067 -7.86 5.23 -46.59
CA LEU A 1067 -9.01 5.90 -45.97
C LEU A 1067 -8.57 7.01 -45.02
N ALA A 1068 -7.58 6.74 -44.17
CA ALA A 1068 -7.00 7.70 -43.24
C ALA A 1068 -6.42 8.93 -43.96
N GLN A 1069 -5.69 8.72 -45.06
CA GLN A 1069 -5.14 9.82 -45.88
C GLN A 1069 -6.22 10.72 -46.50
N GLY A 1070 -7.45 10.20 -46.65
CA GLY A 1070 -8.61 10.96 -47.12
C GLY A 1070 -9.30 11.82 -46.06
N ILE A 1071 -8.90 11.73 -44.79
CA ILE A 1071 -9.51 12.49 -43.70
C ILE A 1071 -9.02 13.94 -43.72
N ASP A 1072 -9.97 14.86 -43.87
CA ASP A 1072 -9.72 16.30 -43.79
C ASP A 1072 -9.70 16.75 -42.32
N LEU A 1073 -8.49 16.77 -41.72
CA LEU A 1073 -8.28 17.14 -40.31
C LEU A 1073 -8.74 18.55 -39.96
N THR A 1074 -8.95 19.44 -40.93
CA THR A 1074 -9.45 20.80 -40.65
C THR A 1074 -10.87 20.80 -40.07
N LYS A 1075 -11.62 19.70 -40.26
CA LYS A 1075 -12.97 19.49 -39.73
C LYS A 1075 -13.01 18.93 -38.31
N TYR A 1076 -11.86 18.59 -37.74
CA TYR A 1076 -11.73 17.98 -36.41
C TYR A 1076 -11.01 18.95 -35.48
N VAL A 1077 -11.26 18.86 -34.16
CA VAL A 1077 -10.53 19.64 -33.13
C VAL A 1077 -9.09 19.15 -33.02
N GLU A 1078 -8.18 19.95 -32.43
CA GLU A 1078 -6.74 19.58 -32.34
C GLU A 1078 -6.49 18.31 -31.50
N ALA A 1079 -7.31 18.06 -30.48
CA ALA A 1079 -7.24 16.86 -29.65
C ALA A 1079 -7.42 15.58 -30.50
N GLY A 1080 -6.46 14.65 -30.40
CA GLY A 1080 -6.46 13.39 -31.16
C GLY A 1080 -5.79 13.47 -32.55
N GLN A 1081 -5.44 14.67 -33.05
CA GLN A 1081 -4.82 14.79 -34.37
C GLN A 1081 -3.36 14.33 -34.41
N ALA A 1082 -2.61 14.56 -33.34
CA ALA A 1082 -1.19 14.16 -33.25
C ALA A 1082 -1.06 12.64 -33.24
N GLU A 1083 -1.90 11.99 -32.43
CA GLU A 1083 -1.99 10.54 -32.29
C GLU A 1083 -2.43 9.89 -33.62
N PHE A 1084 -3.43 10.47 -34.29
CA PHE A 1084 -3.84 10.03 -35.62
C PHE A 1084 -2.72 10.17 -36.68
N GLN A 1085 -2.00 11.30 -36.71
CA GLN A 1085 -0.91 11.51 -37.66
C GLN A 1085 0.26 10.55 -37.39
N GLN A 1086 0.57 10.29 -36.13
CA GLN A 1086 1.61 9.34 -35.73
C GLN A 1086 1.22 7.91 -36.10
N ALA A 1087 -0.01 7.48 -35.81
CA ALA A 1087 -0.51 6.16 -36.18
C ALA A 1087 -0.54 5.96 -37.70
N LEU A 1088 -0.89 7.00 -38.47
CA LEU A 1088 -0.83 6.96 -39.94
C LEU A 1088 0.60 6.86 -40.46
N ALA A 1089 1.55 7.59 -39.86
CA ALA A 1089 2.97 7.49 -40.23
C ALA A 1089 3.52 6.09 -39.93
N ALA A 1090 3.25 5.53 -38.75
CA ALA A 1090 3.65 4.18 -38.37
C ALA A 1090 3.05 3.12 -39.30
N ALA A 1091 1.76 3.25 -39.64
CA ALA A 1091 1.11 2.38 -40.63
C ALA A 1091 1.79 2.46 -42.01
N GLN A 1092 2.19 3.66 -42.46
CA GLN A 1092 2.90 3.85 -43.73
C GLN A 1092 4.30 3.21 -43.72
N GLU A 1093 5.00 3.24 -42.59
CA GLU A 1093 6.29 2.55 -42.43
C GLU A 1093 6.13 1.04 -42.54
N VAL A 1094 5.14 0.45 -41.85
CA VAL A 1094 4.83 -0.98 -41.93
C VAL A 1094 4.42 -1.37 -43.35
N LEU A 1095 3.71 -0.51 -44.09
CA LEU A 1095 3.31 -0.80 -45.48
C LEU A 1095 4.50 -0.98 -46.42
N VAL A 1096 5.55 -0.17 -46.27
CA VAL A 1096 6.74 -0.24 -47.14
C VAL A 1096 7.80 -1.22 -46.64
N ASP A 1097 7.70 -1.70 -45.40
CA ASP A 1097 8.63 -2.67 -44.83
C ASP A 1097 8.47 -4.06 -45.45
N GLY A 1098 9.43 -4.47 -46.29
CA GLY A 1098 9.44 -5.80 -46.91
C GLY A 1098 9.53 -6.96 -45.92
N ASP A 1099 9.86 -6.68 -44.66
CA ASP A 1099 10.03 -7.66 -43.59
C ASP A 1099 8.90 -7.73 -42.56
N ALA A 1100 7.90 -6.85 -42.67
CA ALA A 1100 6.76 -6.85 -41.76
C ALA A 1100 5.99 -8.18 -41.80
N MET A 1101 5.78 -8.76 -40.62
CA MET A 1101 4.99 -9.96 -40.38
C MET A 1101 3.53 -9.60 -40.06
N GLN A 1102 2.63 -10.60 -40.08
CA GLN A 1102 1.19 -10.33 -39.91
C GLN A 1102 0.86 -9.60 -38.59
N ALA A 1103 1.59 -9.88 -37.51
CA ALA A 1103 1.40 -9.20 -36.24
C ALA A 1103 1.72 -7.70 -36.31
N ASP A 1104 2.73 -7.30 -37.09
CA ASP A 1104 3.09 -5.89 -37.29
C ASP A 1104 2.01 -5.17 -38.08
N ALA A 1105 1.48 -5.82 -39.13
CA ALA A 1105 0.38 -5.28 -39.91
C ALA A 1105 -0.93 -5.18 -39.10
N ASP A 1106 -1.25 -6.18 -38.28
CA ASP A 1106 -2.42 -6.20 -37.40
C ASP A 1106 -2.32 -5.11 -36.33
N THR A 1107 -1.14 -4.92 -35.74
CA THR A 1107 -0.87 -3.90 -34.71
C THR A 1107 -1.00 -2.49 -35.29
N ALA A 1108 -0.35 -2.23 -36.43
CA ALA A 1108 -0.47 -0.94 -37.12
C ALA A 1108 -1.91 -0.67 -37.60
N TRP A 1109 -2.64 -1.71 -38.01
CA TRP A 1109 -4.04 -1.59 -38.40
C TRP A 1109 -4.93 -1.21 -37.22
N ASN A 1110 -4.80 -1.90 -36.07
CA ASN A 1110 -5.56 -1.59 -34.86
C ASN A 1110 -5.27 -0.17 -34.38
N ALA A 1111 -3.99 0.20 -34.24
CA ALA A 1111 -3.59 1.52 -33.78
C ALA A 1111 -4.13 2.64 -34.69
N LEU A 1112 -4.09 2.45 -36.01
CA LEU A 1112 -4.63 3.41 -36.97
C LEU A 1112 -6.16 3.51 -36.88
N VAL A 1113 -6.88 2.38 -36.75
CA VAL A 1113 -8.33 2.37 -36.62
C VAL A 1113 -8.78 3.03 -35.32
N ASP A 1114 -8.09 2.76 -34.21
CA ASP A 1114 -8.39 3.35 -32.91
C ASP A 1114 -8.13 4.87 -32.93
N ALA A 1115 -7.00 5.30 -33.50
CA ALA A 1115 -6.71 6.72 -33.64
C ALA A 1115 -7.71 7.45 -34.55
N ILE A 1116 -8.20 6.80 -35.63
CA ILE A 1116 -9.31 7.32 -36.45
C ILE A 1116 -10.58 7.47 -35.61
N SER A 1117 -10.89 6.48 -34.77
CA SER A 1117 -12.10 6.51 -33.92
C SER A 1117 -12.04 7.58 -32.82
N ASN A 1118 -10.83 8.00 -32.46
CA ASN A 1118 -10.59 9.03 -31.44
C ASN A 1118 -10.62 10.46 -31.98
N LEU A 1119 -10.64 10.67 -33.29
CA LEU A 1119 -10.87 11.99 -33.87
C LEU A 1119 -12.28 12.51 -33.53
N ARG A 1120 -12.40 13.80 -33.20
CA ARG A 1120 -13.68 14.46 -32.84
C ARG A 1120 -14.00 15.61 -33.80
N LEU A 1121 -15.17 15.57 -34.44
CA LEU A 1121 -15.61 16.58 -35.40
C LEU A 1121 -15.91 17.91 -34.69
N LYS A 1122 -15.53 19.04 -35.30
CA LYS A 1122 -15.89 20.39 -34.80
C LYS A 1122 -17.39 20.63 -34.92
N ALA A 1123 -17.96 21.35 -33.95
CA ALA A 1123 -19.33 21.86 -34.03
C ALA A 1123 -19.51 22.80 -35.24
N ASP A 1124 -20.68 22.76 -35.90
CA ASP A 1124 -21.04 23.66 -37.00
C ASP A 1124 -21.46 25.04 -36.46
N LYS A 1125 -20.62 26.05 -36.72
CA LYS A 1125 -20.84 27.44 -36.30
C LYS A 1125 -21.36 28.36 -37.40
N SER A 1126 -21.66 27.85 -38.58
CA SER A 1126 -22.03 28.67 -39.75
C SER A 1126 -23.22 29.59 -39.49
N THR A 1127 -24.25 29.08 -38.80
CA THR A 1127 -25.44 29.87 -38.46
C THR A 1127 -25.15 30.96 -37.43
N LEU A 1128 -24.26 30.69 -36.47
CA LEU A 1128 -23.81 31.66 -35.48
C LEU A 1128 -22.97 32.76 -36.12
N GLU A 1129 -22.07 32.39 -37.03
CA GLU A 1129 -21.25 33.31 -37.80
C GLU A 1129 -22.12 34.25 -38.66
N ASP A 1130 -23.09 33.71 -39.39
CA ASP A 1130 -24.04 34.50 -40.18
C ASP A 1130 -24.86 35.45 -39.30
N LEU A 1131 -25.32 34.98 -38.13
CA LEU A 1131 -26.07 35.81 -37.18
C LEU A 1131 -25.22 36.94 -36.62
N LEU A 1132 -23.97 36.66 -36.20
CA LEU A 1132 -23.00 37.65 -35.72
C LEU A 1132 -22.69 38.69 -36.80
N ASN A 1133 -22.48 38.27 -38.04
CA ASN A 1133 -22.28 39.16 -39.18
C ASN A 1133 -23.53 40.03 -39.44
N SER A 1134 -24.73 39.48 -39.28
CA SER A 1134 -25.99 40.22 -39.48
C SER A 1134 -26.23 41.33 -38.46
N VAL A 1135 -25.57 41.28 -37.30
CA VAL A 1135 -25.73 42.26 -36.22
C VAL A 1135 -24.50 43.13 -35.98
N ALA A 1136 -23.39 42.87 -36.68
CA ALA A 1136 -22.13 43.60 -36.53
C ALA A 1136 -22.27 45.12 -36.72
N ASP A 1137 -23.15 45.56 -37.63
CA ASP A 1137 -23.39 46.97 -37.95
C ASP A 1137 -24.61 47.56 -37.24
N LEU A 1138 -25.19 46.87 -36.26
CA LEU A 1138 -26.41 47.31 -35.59
C LEU A 1138 -26.14 48.52 -34.68
N ASP A 1139 -26.68 49.69 -35.05
CA ASP A 1139 -26.58 50.92 -34.25
C ASP A 1139 -27.51 50.87 -33.02
N LEU A 1140 -26.96 50.42 -31.90
CA LEU A 1140 -27.69 50.28 -30.64
C LEU A 1140 -28.14 51.61 -30.02
N SER A 1141 -27.68 52.77 -30.52
CA SER A 1141 -28.06 54.07 -29.95
C SER A 1141 -29.54 54.41 -30.15
N GLN A 1142 -30.20 53.76 -31.10
CA GLN A 1142 -31.62 53.94 -31.45
C GLN A 1142 -32.58 53.15 -30.53
N TYR A 1143 -32.06 52.22 -29.73
CA TYR A 1143 -32.82 51.34 -28.85
C TYR A 1143 -32.72 51.76 -27.39
N THR A 1144 -33.66 51.33 -26.55
CA THR A 1144 -33.64 51.57 -25.11
C THR A 1144 -32.41 50.90 -24.47
N GLU A 1145 -31.85 51.53 -23.43
CA GLU A 1145 -30.61 51.04 -22.82
C GLU A 1145 -30.78 49.66 -22.17
N GLU A 1146 -31.97 49.37 -21.64
CA GLU A 1146 -32.32 48.08 -21.05
C GLU A 1146 -32.30 46.95 -22.09
N SER A 1147 -32.99 47.12 -23.22
CA SER A 1147 -32.97 46.12 -24.30
C SER A 1147 -31.60 45.99 -24.98
N ALA A 1148 -30.84 47.11 -25.07
CA ALA A 1148 -29.50 47.10 -25.66
C ALA A 1148 -28.47 46.40 -24.77
N ALA A 1149 -28.61 46.47 -23.43
CA ALA A 1149 -27.72 45.77 -22.50
C ALA A 1149 -27.88 44.24 -22.55
N VAL A 1150 -29.12 43.75 -22.64
CA VAL A 1150 -29.43 42.32 -22.84
C VAL A 1150 -28.83 41.82 -24.16
N PHE A 1151 -29.01 42.60 -25.24
CA PHE A 1151 -28.42 42.29 -26.54
C PHE A 1151 -26.88 42.24 -26.53
N ARG A 1152 -26.20 43.19 -25.86
CA ARG A 1152 -24.73 43.17 -25.72
C ARG A 1152 -24.23 41.94 -24.97
N THR A 1153 -24.96 41.49 -23.96
CA THR A 1153 -24.60 40.30 -23.16
C THR A 1153 -24.70 39.04 -24.02
N ALA A 1154 -25.83 38.85 -24.71
CA ALA A 1154 -26.01 37.73 -25.63
C ALA A 1154 -25.00 37.76 -26.79
N LEU A 1155 -24.66 38.95 -27.31
CA LEU A 1155 -23.64 39.12 -28.35
C LEU A 1155 -22.24 38.71 -27.85
N SER A 1156 -21.87 39.10 -26.62
CA SER A 1156 -20.58 38.71 -26.02
C SER A 1156 -20.48 37.20 -25.79
N GLN A 1157 -21.57 36.57 -25.35
CA GLN A 1157 -21.63 35.11 -25.13
C GLN A 1157 -21.55 34.36 -26.47
N ALA A 1158 -22.32 34.81 -27.48
CA ALA A 1158 -22.23 34.29 -28.84
C ALA A 1158 -20.83 34.44 -29.46
N GLN A 1159 -20.13 35.55 -29.20
CA GLN A 1159 -18.75 35.75 -29.64
C GLN A 1159 -17.77 34.82 -28.93
N ALA A 1160 -17.97 34.53 -27.64
CA ALA A 1160 -17.16 33.57 -26.90
C ALA A 1160 -17.33 32.15 -27.45
N VAL A 1161 -18.58 31.71 -27.68
CA VAL A 1161 -18.89 30.42 -28.31
C VAL A 1161 -18.33 30.35 -29.74
N MET A 1162 -18.35 31.45 -30.49
CA MET A 1162 -17.72 31.51 -31.82
C MET A 1162 -16.20 31.31 -31.75
N ALA A 1163 -15.53 31.90 -30.75
CA ALA A 1163 -14.09 31.85 -30.56
C ALA A 1163 -13.56 30.52 -29.97
N ASP A 1164 -14.42 29.69 -29.38
CA ASP A 1164 -14.02 28.43 -28.75
C ASP A 1164 -13.71 27.32 -29.77
N GLU A 1165 -12.45 27.09 -30.09
CA GLU A 1165 -12.05 26.09 -31.08
C GLU A 1165 -12.14 24.63 -30.58
N THR A 1166 -12.52 24.40 -29.31
CA THR A 1166 -12.59 23.08 -28.68
C THR A 1166 -13.95 22.39 -28.84
N LEU A 1167 -15.00 23.12 -29.22
CA LEU A 1167 -16.36 22.59 -29.33
C LEU A 1167 -16.48 21.51 -30.41
N ILE A 1168 -17.00 20.35 -30.02
CA ILE A 1168 -17.21 19.20 -30.90
C ILE A 1168 -18.69 19.06 -31.33
N GLU A 1169 -18.99 18.17 -32.28
CA GLU A 1169 -20.37 17.94 -32.75
C GLU A 1169 -21.37 17.65 -31.61
N ASP A 1170 -20.93 16.98 -30.54
CA ASP A 1170 -21.77 16.73 -29.36
C ASP A 1170 -22.12 18.02 -28.59
N ASP A 1171 -21.29 19.06 -28.71
CA ASP A 1171 -21.53 20.41 -28.17
C ASP A 1171 -22.35 21.30 -29.11
N GLN A 1172 -22.90 20.76 -30.21
CA GLN A 1172 -23.69 21.55 -31.17
C GLN A 1172 -24.84 22.30 -30.48
N LYS A 1173 -25.39 21.73 -29.39
CA LYS A 1173 -26.40 22.39 -28.57
C LYS A 1173 -25.91 23.73 -28.00
N THR A 1174 -24.65 23.84 -27.59
CA THR A 1174 -24.05 25.07 -27.07
C THR A 1174 -24.01 26.16 -28.15
N VAL A 1175 -23.69 25.78 -29.40
CA VAL A 1175 -23.71 26.68 -30.55
C VAL A 1175 -25.14 27.10 -30.88
N ASP A 1176 -26.08 26.15 -30.91
CA ASP A 1176 -27.49 26.40 -31.20
C ASP A 1176 -28.16 27.29 -30.14
N ASP A 1177 -27.85 27.07 -28.87
CA ASP A 1177 -28.32 27.88 -27.75
C ASP A 1177 -27.78 29.32 -27.85
N ALA A 1178 -26.52 29.49 -28.26
CA ALA A 1178 -25.94 30.81 -28.50
C ALA A 1178 -26.59 31.54 -29.69
N VAL A 1179 -26.89 30.81 -30.78
CA VAL A 1179 -27.67 31.33 -31.91
C VAL A 1179 -29.05 31.79 -31.44
N GLN A 1180 -29.75 30.95 -30.70
CA GLN A 1180 -31.10 31.22 -30.21
C GLN A 1180 -31.11 32.41 -29.25
N ALA A 1181 -30.20 32.46 -28.28
CA ALA A 1181 -30.10 33.54 -27.30
C ALA A 1181 -29.78 34.89 -27.97
N LEU A 1182 -28.84 34.92 -28.93
CA LEU A 1182 -28.53 36.14 -29.68
C LEU A 1182 -29.69 36.58 -30.58
N SER A 1183 -30.39 35.63 -31.22
CA SER A 1183 -31.57 35.92 -32.04
C SER A 1183 -32.71 36.48 -31.20
N ASP A 1184 -33.00 35.87 -30.06
CA ASP A 1184 -34.07 36.32 -29.15
C ASP A 1184 -33.75 37.70 -28.57
N ALA A 1185 -32.50 37.93 -28.17
CA ALA A 1185 -32.09 39.24 -27.69
C ALA A 1185 -32.17 40.31 -28.79
N LYS A 1186 -31.91 39.95 -30.05
CA LYS A 1186 -32.08 40.83 -31.22
C LYS A 1186 -33.55 41.20 -31.42
N ASP A 1187 -34.44 40.23 -31.35
CA ASP A 1187 -35.88 40.42 -31.54
C ASP A 1187 -36.53 41.20 -30.39
N GLN A 1188 -35.92 41.17 -29.20
CA GLN A 1188 -36.34 41.92 -28.03
C GLN A 1188 -35.82 43.38 -27.98
N LEU A 1189 -35.07 43.83 -28.98
CA LEU A 1189 -34.61 45.22 -29.06
C LEU A 1189 -35.79 46.19 -29.21
N GLN A 1190 -35.91 47.14 -28.29
CA GLN A 1190 -37.00 48.11 -28.25
C GLN A 1190 -36.52 49.50 -28.68
N LEU A 1191 -37.15 50.10 -29.69
CA LEU A 1191 -36.83 51.46 -30.14
C LEU A 1191 -37.15 52.51 -29.05
N LYS A 1192 -36.35 53.56 -28.98
CA LYS A 1192 -36.68 54.74 -28.17
C LYS A 1192 -37.91 55.44 -28.77
N ASP A 1193 -38.99 55.59 -28.00
CA ASP A 1193 -40.20 56.28 -28.44
C ASP A 1193 -39.88 57.69 -28.97
N THR A 1194 -40.23 57.94 -30.23
CA THR A 1194 -40.33 59.29 -30.78
C THR A 1194 -41.79 59.72 -30.71
N ALA A 1195 -42.07 60.67 -29.82
CA ALA A 1195 -43.35 61.34 -29.76
C ALA A 1195 -43.47 62.42 -30.87
N ASP A 1196 -44.69 62.53 -31.41
CA ASP A 1196 -45.29 63.56 -32.28
C ASP A 1196 -44.84 63.55 -33.75
N GLY A 1197 -45.66 63.16 -34.73
CA GLY A 1197 -46.94 63.73 -35.21
C GLY A 1197 -46.82 63.73 -36.75
N ASP A 1198 -47.79 63.44 -37.62
CA ASP A 1198 -49.11 64.05 -37.80
C ASP A 1198 -49.72 63.43 -39.10
N GLY A 1199 -51.05 63.34 -39.21
CA GLY A 1199 -51.76 63.33 -40.52
C GLY A 1199 -52.28 62.02 -41.14
N ASN A 1200 -53.53 61.65 -40.78
CA ASN A 1200 -54.71 61.45 -41.67
C ASN A 1200 -54.50 60.74 -43.06
N GLU A 1201 -55.14 59.62 -43.43
CA GLU A 1201 -56.57 59.50 -43.81
C GLU A 1201 -57.01 58.02 -43.97
N ASN A 1202 -58.19 57.69 -43.41
CA ASN A 1202 -59.35 56.96 -44.00
C ASN A 1202 -59.10 55.60 -44.73
N THR A 1203 -59.80 54.48 -44.47
CA THR A 1203 -61.27 54.24 -44.36
C THR A 1203 -61.58 52.82 -43.85
N GLY A 1204 -62.75 52.64 -43.20
CA GLY A 1204 -63.59 51.41 -43.27
C GLY A 1204 -63.48 50.48 -42.05
N ASP A 1205 -64.30 50.62 -41.00
CA ASP A 1205 -65.71 50.20 -40.84
C ASP A 1205 -65.88 48.69 -40.52
N GLY A 1206 -66.64 48.37 -39.47
CA GLY A 1206 -67.31 47.06 -39.32
C GLY A 1206 -66.92 46.11 -38.18
N ASP A 1207 -67.37 46.43 -36.97
CA ASP A 1207 -68.20 45.58 -36.07
C ASP A 1207 -67.77 44.16 -35.59
N SER A 1208 -67.76 44.06 -34.25
CA SER A 1208 -68.34 43.00 -33.38
C SER A 1208 -67.88 41.53 -33.35
N GLN A 1209 -67.57 41.14 -32.11
CA GLN A 1209 -67.99 39.91 -31.40
C GLN A 1209 -67.26 38.55 -31.64
N THR A 1210 -66.64 38.10 -30.54
CA THR A 1210 -66.51 36.70 -30.03
C THR A 1210 -67.81 35.86 -30.15
N PRO A 1211 -67.87 34.55 -29.79
CA PRO A 1211 -66.85 33.52 -29.48
C PRO A 1211 -67.16 32.16 -30.18
N ASP A 1212 -66.46 31.08 -29.81
CA ASP A 1212 -67.05 29.84 -29.23
C ASP A 1212 -66.51 28.49 -29.75
N ASN A 1213 -66.35 27.61 -28.75
CA ASN A 1213 -66.24 26.15 -28.67
C ASN A 1213 -66.11 25.26 -29.92
N GLY A 1214 -65.17 24.32 -29.82
CA GLY A 1214 -65.54 22.95 -29.43
C GLY A 1214 -65.35 21.82 -30.45
N GLY A 1215 -64.90 20.67 -29.95
CA GLY A 1215 -65.21 19.33 -30.48
C GLY A 1215 -64.10 18.70 -31.35
N ASN A 1216 -63.23 17.83 -30.81
CA ASN A 1216 -63.44 16.42 -30.46
C ASN A 1216 -63.14 15.41 -31.59
N SER A 1217 -62.21 14.50 -31.25
CA SER A 1217 -62.16 13.06 -31.60
C SER A 1217 -61.92 12.61 -33.05
N GLY A 1218 -60.91 11.75 -33.20
CA GLY A 1218 -61.17 10.45 -33.84
C GLY A 1218 -60.06 9.82 -34.68
N ASN A 1219 -59.24 9.01 -34.01
CA ASN A 1219 -58.95 7.61 -34.36
C ASN A 1219 -58.29 7.24 -35.73
N ASN A 1220 -57.01 6.88 -35.65
CA ASN A 1220 -56.45 5.52 -35.84
C ASN A 1220 -56.54 4.79 -37.21
N GLY A 1221 -55.40 4.27 -37.68
CA GLY A 1221 -55.34 2.96 -38.35
C GLY A 1221 -54.67 2.82 -39.73
N ASN A 1222 -53.34 2.62 -39.73
CA ASN A 1222 -52.57 1.51 -40.34
C ASN A 1222 -52.69 1.09 -41.85
N SER A 1223 -51.51 1.05 -42.50
CA SER A 1223 -50.91 0.10 -43.48
C SER A 1223 -51.56 -0.20 -44.86
N GLY A 1224 -50.70 -0.21 -45.91
CA GLY A 1224 -51.01 -0.78 -47.22
C GLY A 1224 -49.88 -0.66 -48.26
N ASN A 1225 -49.45 -1.81 -48.78
CA ASN A 1225 -48.27 -2.10 -49.60
C ASN A 1225 -48.56 -2.13 -51.14
N SER A 1226 -47.48 -2.18 -51.94
CA SER A 1226 -47.30 -2.84 -53.25
C SER A 1226 -47.66 -2.17 -54.61
N ASN A 1227 -46.61 -1.66 -55.27
CA ASN A 1227 -46.01 -2.01 -56.58
C ASN A 1227 -46.88 -2.54 -57.78
N ALA A 1228 -46.83 -1.85 -58.95
CA ALA A 1228 -46.68 -2.38 -60.34
C ALA A 1228 -47.07 -1.35 -61.44
N GLY A 1229 -46.24 -1.20 -62.50
CA GLY A 1229 -46.65 -0.57 -63.78
C GLY A 1229 -45.51 -0.03 -64.68
N ASN A 1230 -45.32 -0.62 -65.86
CA ASN A 1230 -44.24 -0.43 -66.85
C ASN A 1230 -44.81 -0.26 -68.29
N SER A 1231 -44.32 0.70 -69.11
CA SER A 1231 -44.14 0.58 -70.60
C SER A 1231 -43.60 1.86 -71.31
N ASN A 1232 -42.79 1.63 -72.37
CA ASN A 1232 -41.97 2.49 -73.27
C ASN A 1232 -42.66 3.43 -74.29
N THR A 1233 -41.93 4.49 -74.75
CA THR A 1233 -41.61 4.97 -76.15
C THR A 1233 -41.22 6.48 -76.17
N LYS A 1234 -40.27 7.06 -76.93
CA LYS A 1234 -38.93 6.71 -77.50
C LYS A 1234 -38.26 8.04 -77.97
N ALA A 1235 -36.97 8.30 -77.64
CA ALA A 1235 -36.01 9.31 -78.18
C ALA A 1235 -36.50 10.73 -78.59
N ASP A 1236 -35.93 11.85 -78.11
CA ASP A 1236 -34.71 12.47 -78.68
C ASP A 1236 -34.04 13.53 -77.76
N ALA A 1237 -32.74 13.71 -78.01
CA ALA A 1237 -31.69 14.63 -77.53
C ALA A 1237 -32.02 16.16 -77.60
N PRO A 1238 -31.26 17.12 -76.96
CA PRO A 1238 -29.79 17.08 -76.86
C PRO A 1238 -29.05 17.50 -75.56
N LYS A 1239 -27.82 16.96 -75.52
CA LYS A 1239 -26.55 17.33 -74.84
C LYS A 1239 -26.30 18.85 -74.74
N THR A 1240 -25.59 19.35 -73.72
CA THR A 1240 -24.14 19.16 -73.37
C THR A 1240 -23.98 19.26 -71.83
N GLY A 1241 -23.25 18.43 -71.07
CA GLY A 1241 -21.90 17.83 -71.19
C GLY A 1241 -20.90 18.74 -70.46
N ASP A 1242 -20.06 18.37 -69.48
CA ASP A 1242 -19.46 17.11 -68.97
C ASP A 1242 -18.81 17.46 -67.58
N THR A 1243 -18.46 16.60 -66.60
CA THR A 1243 -18.20 15.14 -66.49
C THR A 1243 -18.16 14.70 -65.02
N THR A 1244 -18.58 13.46 -64.77
CA THR A 1244 -18.54 12.64 -63.54
C THR A 1244 -17.24 11.84 -63.37
N MET A 1245 -16.86 11.50 -62.12
CA MET A 1245 -16.66 10.12 -61.57
C MET A 1245 -16.50 10.21 -60.02
N PRO A 1246 -16.77 9.13 -59.25
CA PRO A 1246 -17.55 9.19 -58.01
C PRO A 1246 -16.74 8.98 -56.71
N PHE A 1247 -17.05 9.75 -55.67
CA PHE A 1247 -16.71 9.48 -54.27
C PHE A 1247 -17.96 9.79 -53.42
N ALA A 1248 -18.80 8.78 -53.16
CA ALA A 1248 -19.87 8.88 -52.14
C ALA A 1248 -20.45 7.48 -51.86
N MET A 1249 -19.68 6.66 -51.13
CA MET A 1249 -20.21 5.57 -50.28
C MET A 1249 -19.25 5.35 -49.10
N LEU A 1250 -19.21 6.31 -48.17
CA LEU A 1250 -18.43 6.18 -46.93
C LEU A 1250 -19.08 6.87 -45.71
N ALA A 1251 -20.42 6.98 -45.69
CA ALA A 1251 -21.14 7.65 -44.61
C ALA A 1251 -22.25 6.81 -43.95
N LEU A 1252 -22.19 5.47 -44.03
CA LEU A 1252 -23.24 4.61 -43.44
C LEU A 1252 -22.76 3.23 -42.95
N ALA A 1253 -21.54 3.15 -42.40
CA ALA A 1253 -20.99 1.90 -41.83
C ALA A 1253 -20.58 1.98 -40.34
N GLY A 1254 -20.91 3.06 -39.62
CA GLY A 1254 -20.59 3.21 -38.19
C GLY A 1254 -21.49 2.44 -37.21
N LEU A 1255 -22.51 1.70 -37.68
CA LEU A 1255 -23.50 1.02 -36.82
C LEU A 1255 -23.70 -0.48 -37.11
N ALA A 1256 -22.79 -1.13 -37.84
CA ALA A 1256 -22.89 -2.56 -38.15
C ALA A 1256 -21.59 -3.36 -38.03
N ALA A 1257 -20.55 -2.83 -37.38
CA ALA A 1257 -19.28 -3.54 -37.18
C ALA A 1257 -19.31 -4.52 -35.99
N GLY A 1258 -20.17 -4.31 -34.99
CA GLY A 1258 -20.23 -5.14 -33.78
C GLY A 1258 -20.83 -6.55 -33.94
N THR A 1259 -21.51 -6.86 -35.05
CA THR A 1259 -22.21 -8.16 -35.20
C THR A 1259 -21.84 -8.98 -36.45
N GLY A 1260 -20.99 -8.47 -37.34
CA GLY A 1260 -20.54 -9.21 -38.53
C GLY A 1260 -19.20 -9.94 -38.39
N VAL A 1261 -18.31 -9.45 -37.52
CA VAL A 1261 -16.88 -9.84 -37.50
C VAL A 1261 -16.61 -11.15 -36.74
N VAL A 1262 -17.52 -11.58 -35.87
CA VAL A 1262 -17.42 -12.89 -35.16
C VAL A 1262 -17.59 -14.10 -36.11
N THR A 1263 -18.05 -13.89 -37.36
CA THR A 1263 -18.37 -15.00 -38.28
C THR A 1263 -17.31 -15.34 -39.34
N PHE A 1264 -16.24 -14.57 -39.51
CA PHE A 1264 -15.21 -14.88 -40.52
C PHE A 1264 -14.01 -15.67 -39.98
N ARG A 1265 -13.74 -15.64 -38.67
CA ARG A 1265 -12.65 -16.42 -38.04
C ARG A 1265 -12.91 -17.94 -37.94
N LYS A 1266 -14.09 -18.42 -38.31
CA LYS A 1266 -14.46 -19.86 -38.21
C LYS A 1266 -14.28 -20.68 -39.49
N LYS A 1267 -13.67 -20.12 -40.56
CA LYS A 1267 -13.54 -20.87 -41.83
C LYS A 1267 -12.15 -20.99 -42.45
N HIS A 1268 -11.09 -20.46 -41.83
CA HIS A 1268 -9.73 -20.60 -42.38
C HIS A 1268 -8.71 -21.37 -41.54
N ASN A 1269 -9.07 -21.87 -40.35
CA ASN A 1269 -8.29 -22.94 -39.71
C ASN A 1269 -8.80 -24.32 -40.17
N ARG A 1270 -8.36 -24.70 -41.38
CA ARG A 1270 -8.19 -26.08 -41.83
C ARG A 1270 -7.06 -26.20 -42.81
#